data_AF-C7C6F0-F1
#
_entry.id   AF-C7C6F0-F1
#
_cell.length_a   1.000
_cell.length_b   1.000
_cell.length_c   1.000
_cell.angle_alpha   90.00
_cell.angle_beta   90.00
_cell.angle_gamma   90.00
#
_symmetry.space_group_name_H-M   'P 1'
#
loop_
_entity.id
_entity.type
_entity.pdbx_description
1 polymer ?
#
loop_
_entity_poly.entity_id
_entity_poly.type
_entity_poly.pdbx_seq_one_letter_code
_entity_poly.pdbx_strand_id
1 'polypeptide(L)'
;MPITINNFNYSDPVDNKNILYLDTHLNTLANEPEKAFRIIGNIWVIPDRFSRDSNPNLNKPPRVTSPKSGYYDPNYLSTDSEKDTFLKEIIKLFKRINSREIGEELIYRLATDIPFPGNNNTPINTFDFDVDFNSVDVKTRQGNNWVKTGSINPSVIITGPRENIIDPETSTFKLTNNTFAAQEGFGALSIISISPRFMLTYSNATNNVGEGRFSKSEFCMDPILILMHELNHAMHNLYGIAIPNDQRISSVTSNIFYSQYNVKLEYAEIYAFGGPTIDLIPKSARKYFEEKALDYYRSIAKRLNSITTANPSSFNKYIGEYKQKLIRKYRFVVESSGEVAVDRNKFAELYKELTQIFTEFNYAKIYNVQNRKIYLSNVYTPVTANILDDNVYDIQNGFNIPKSNLNVLFMGQNLSRNPALRKVNPENMLYLFTKFCHKAIDGRSLYNKTLDCRELLVKNTDLPFIGDISDIKTDIFLSKDINEETEVIDYPDNVSVDQVILSKNTSEHGQLDLLYPIIEGESQVLPGENQVFYDNRTQNVDYLNSYYYLESQKLSDNVEDFTFTTSIEEALDNSGKVYTYFPKLADKVNTGVQGGLFLMWANDVVEDFTTNILRKDTLDKISDVSAIIPYIGPALNISNSVRRGNFTEAFAVTGVTILLEAFPEFTIPALGAFVIYSKVQERNEIIKTIDNCLEQRIKRWKDSYEWMIGTWLSRITTQFNNISYQMYDSLNYQADAIKDKIDLEYKKYSGSDKENIKSQVENLKNSLDVKISEAMNNINKFIRECSVTYLFKNMLPKVIDELNKFDLKTKTELMNLIDSHNIILVGEVDRLKAKVNGSFENTIPFNIFSYTNNSLLKDIINEYFNSINDSKILSLQNKKNALVDTSGYNAEVRVEGDVQVNTIYTNDFKLSSSGDKIIVNLNNNILYSAIYENSSVSFWIKISKDLTNSHNEYTIINSIKQNSGWKLCIRNGNIEWILQDINRKYKSLIFDYSESLSHTGYTNKWFFVTITNNIMGYMKLYINGELKQSERIEDLDEVKLDKTIVFGIDENIDENQMLWIRDFNIFSKELSNEDINIVYEGQILRNVIKDYWGNPLKFDTEYYIINDNYIDRYIAPKSNILVLVQYPDRSKLYTGNPITIKSVSDKNPYSRILNRDNIMFHMLYNSGKYMIIRDTDTIYARQGGECSQNCVYPLKLQSNLGNYDIGIFSIKNIVSQNKYCSQIFSSFRENTMLLADMYKPWRFSFKNAYTPVAVTNYETKLLSTSSFWKFISRDPGWVE
;
A
#
# COMPACT_ATOMS: atom_id res chain seq x y z
N MET A 1 -27.78 12.58 -13.73
CA MET A 1 -28.86 11.85 -14.42
C MET A 1 -28.30 10.50 -14.81
N PRO A 2 -28.95 9.37 -14.45
CA PRO A 2 -28.39 8.06 -14.75
C PRO A 2 -28.32 7.82 -16.26
N ILE A 3 -27.13 7.43 -16.71
CA ILE A 3 -26.86 7.10 -18.11
C ILE A 3 -27.58 5.78 -18.48
N THR A 4 -28.24 5.75 -19.65
CA THR A 4 -28.94 4.54 -20.15
C THR A 4 -28.15 3.88 -21.28
N ILE A 5 -27.79 2.60 -21.12
CA ILE A 5 -27.12 1.77 -22.13
C ILE A 5 -28.17 1.03 -22.97
N ASN A 6 -28.10 1.16 -24.30
CA ASN A 6 -29.02 0.49 -25.22
C ASN A 6 -28.84 -1.04 -25.22
N ASN A 7 -29.92 -1.77 -25.52
CA ASN A 7 -29.90 -3.22 -25.70
C ASN A 7 -30.17 -3.56 -27.16
N PHE A 8 -29.45 -4.55 -27.70
CA PHE A 8 -29.59 -5.01 -29.07
C PHE A 8 -29.40 -6.53 -29.15
N ASN A 9 -29.93 -7.12 -30.21
CA ASN A 9 -29.48 -8.40 -30.75
C ASN A 9 -28.79 -8.17 -32.10
N TYR A 10 -27.84 -9.02 -32.47
CA TYR A 10 -27.15 -8.90 -33.76
C TYR A 10 -28.13 -9.00 -34.94
N SER A 11 -29.22 -9.76 -34.78
CA SER A 11 -30.28 -9.92 -35.79
C SER A 11 -31.18 -8.70 -35.99
N ASP A 12 -31.11 -7.69 -35.12
CA ASP A 12 -31.99 -6.51 -35.20
C ASP A 12 -31.76 -5.76 -36.54
N PRO A 13 -32.81 -5.28 -37.23
CA PRO A 13 -32.67 -4.64 -38.52
C PRO A 13 -31.95 -3.28 -38.41
N VAL A 14 -31.25 -2.89 -39.48
CA VAL A 14 -30.65 -1.54 -39.61
C VAL A 14 -31.75 -0.48 -39.53
N ASP A 15 -31.61 0.49 -38.62
CA ASP A 15 -32.61 1.53 -38.35
C ASP A 15 -32.17 2.93 -38.81
N ASN A 16 -30.99 3.03 -39.46
CA ASN A 16 -30.37 4.28 -39.90
C ASN A 16 -30.13 5.30 -38.76
N LYS A 17 -30.05 4.83 -37.51
CA LYS A 17 -29.87 5.69 -36.32
C LYS A 17 -28.94 5.08 -35.28
N ASN A 18 -29.28 3.91 -34.75
CA ASN A 18 -28.49 3.18 -33.76
C ASN A 18 -27.85 1.93 -34.34
N ILE A 19 -28.34 1.41 -35.45
CA ILE A 19 -27.80 0.25 -36.16
C ILE A 19 -27.50 0.71 -37.58
N LEU A 20 -26.22 0.66 -37.95
CA LEU A 20 -25.68 1.15 -39.23
C LEU A 20 -24.74 0.11 -39.85
N TYR A 21 -24.42 0.27 -41.13
CA TYR A 21 -23.25 -0.35 -41.73
C TYR A 21 -22.13 0.68 -41.82
N LEU A 22 -21.02 0.41 -41.16
CA LEU A 22 -19.87 1.31 -41.06
C LEU A 22 -18.70 0.79 -41.88
N ASP A 23 -17.96 1.70 -42.50
CA ASP A 23 -16.66 1.42 -43.10
C ASP A 23 -15.61 2.24 -42.35
N THR A 24 -14.76 1.54 -41.60
CA THR A 24 -13.71 2.16 -40.77
C THR A 24 -12.44 2.46 -41.56
N HIS A 25 -12.31 1.96 -42.80
CA HIS A 25 -11.10 2.03 -43.63
C HIS A 25 -9.82 1.42 -43.04
N LEU A 26 -9.91 0.84 -41.84
CA LEU A 26 -8.79 0.29 -41.08
C LEU A 26 -8.83 -1.22 -40.95
N ASN A 27 -10.01 -1.84 -41.04
CA ASN A 27 -10.15 -3.28 -40.93
C ASN A 27 -9.80 -3.97 -42.26
N THR A 28 -8.58 -4.50 -42.37
CA THR A 28 -8.10 -5.18 -43.58
C THR A 28 -8.73 -6.56 -43.81
N LEU A 29 -9.44 -7.11 -42.82
CA LEU A 29 -10.24 -8.32 -42.96
C LEU A 29 -11.59 -8.07 -43.64
N ALA A 30 -12.10 -6.84 -43.60
CA ALA A 30 -13.42 -6.50 -44.09
C ALA A 30 -13.40 -6.18 -45.58
N ASN A 31 -14.13 -6.98 -46.38
CA ASN A 31 -14.36 -6.72 -47.81
C ASN A 31 -15.66 -5.95 -48.07
N GLU A 32 -16.53 -5.84 -47.06
CA GLU A 32 -17.80 -5.11 -47.08
C GLU A 32 -17.94 -4.29 -45.79
N PRO A 33 -18.76 -3.21 -45.79
CA PRO A 33 -19.10 -2.48 -44.58
C PRO A 33 -19.66 -3.37 -43.47
N GLU A 34 -19.25 -3.11 -42.23
CA GLU A 34 -19.53 -3.95 -41.07
C GLU A 34 -20.75 -3.44 -40.31
N LYS A 35 -21.57 -4.34 -39.76
CA LYS A 35 -22.77 -3.96 -39.02
C LYS A 35 -22.39 -3.46 -37.63
N ALA A 36 -22.75 -2.23 -37.30
CA ALA A 36 -22.39 -1.55 -36.05
C ALA A 36 -23.61 -1.16 -35.21
N PHE A 37 -23.43 -1.14 -33.90
CA PHE A 37 -24.47 -0.88 -32.90
C PHE A 37 -24.07 0.25 -31.95
N ARG A 38 -24.89 1.29 -31.87
CA ARG A 38 -24.66 2.43 -30.99
C ARG A 38 -25.18 2.15 -29.58
N ILE A 39 -24.29 1.70 -28.71
CA ILE A 39 -24.63 1.36 -27.33
C ILE A 39 -24.98 2.60 -26.50
N ILE A 40 -24.30 3.72 -26.74
CA ILE A 40 -24.60 5.02 -26.13
C ILE A 40 -23.84 6.17 -26.82
N GLY A 41 -24.48 7.33 -27.01
CA GLY A 41 -23.81 8.56 -27.44
C GLY A 41 -22.87 8.35 -28.64
N ASN A 42 -21.61 8.73 -28.49
CA ASN A 42 -20.56 8.56 -29.49
C ASN A 42 -19.80 7.21 -29.41
N ILE A 43 -20.34 6.20 -28.73
CA ILE A 43 -19.72 4.88 -28.55
C ILE A 43 -20.48 3.81 -29.37
N TRP A 44 -19.74 3.12 -30.23
CA TRP A 44 -20.25 2.09 -31.14
C TRP A 44 -19.57 0.74 -30.93
N VAL A 45 -20.26 -0.35 -31.25
CA VAL A 45 -19.75 -1.72 -31.21
C VAL A 45 -19.90 -2.37 -32.59
N ILE A 46 -18.81 -2.91 -33.13
CA ILE A 46 -18.77 -3.74 -34.34
C ILE A 46 -18.38 -5.16 -33.90
N PRO A 47 -19.34 -6.11 -33.83
CA PRO A 47 -19.08 -7.46 -33.35
C PRO A 47 -18.43 -8.34 -34.43
N ASP A 48 -17.29 -7.91 -34.98
CA ASP A 48 -16.50 -8.62 -35.99
C ASP A 48 -15.01 -8.64 -35.61
N ARG A 49 -14.24 -9.60 -36.17
CA ARG A 49 -12.77 -9.65 -35.99
C ARG A 49 -12.13 -8.47 -36.69
N PHE A 50 -11.08 -7.94 -36.08
CA PHE A 50 -10.41 -6.73 -36.57
C PHE A 50 -8.94 -7.02 -36.90
N SER A 51 -8.43 -6.46 -37.99
CA SER A 51 -7.00 -6.45 -38.27
C SER A 51 -6.59 -5.19 -39.00
N ARG A 52 -5.38 -4.71 -38.72
CA ARG A 52 -4.71 -3.65 -39.49
C ARG A 52 -3.59 -4.22 -40.36
N ASP A 53 -3.32 -5.52 -40.27
CA ASP A 53 -2.21 -6.14 -40.98
C ASP A 53 -2.50 -6.09 -42.48
N SER A 54 -1.51 -5.66 -43.27
CA SER A 54 -1.65 -5.57 -44.73
C SER A 54 -1.95 -6.92 -45.41
N ASN A 55 -1.65 -8.04 -44.72
CA ASN A 55 -2.00 -9.40 -45.13
C ASN A 55 -2.49 -10.18 -43.89
N PRO A 56 -3.74 -9.97 -43.46
CA PRO A 56 -4.22 -10.45 -42.17
C PRO A 56 -4.42 -11.98 -42.20
N ASN A 57 -4.00 -12.66 -41.14
CA ASN A 57 -4.16 -14.11 -41.00
C ASN A 57 -4.56 -14.48 -39.57
N LEU A 58 -5.78 -15.00 -39.43
CA LEU A 58 -6.35 -15.38 -38.13
C LEU A 58 -5.85 -16.75 -37.62
N ASN A 59 -5.16 -17.53 -38.46
CA ASN A 59 -4.60 -18.82 -38.05
C ASN A 59 -3.42 -18.64 -37.10
N LYS A 60 -3.15 -19.67 -36.30
CA LYS A 60 -1.98 -19.74 -35.42
C LYS A 60 -0.68 -19.50 -36.24
N PRO A 61 0.08 -18.42 -35.97
CA PRO A 61 1.29 -18.12 -36.71
C PRO A 61 2.43 -19.09 -36.37
N PRO A 62 3.50 -19.17 -37.18
CA PRO A 62 4.65 -20.03 -36.90
C PRO A 62 5.47 -19.55 -35.69
N ARG A 63 5.34 -18.27 -35.33
CA ARG A 63 6.05 -17.59 -34.25
C ARG A 63 5.11 -16.61 -33.55
N VAL A 64 5.40 -16.28 -32.30
CA VAL A 64 4.57 -15.36 -31.51
C VAL A 64 4.71 -13.93 -32.02
N THR A 65 3.61 -13.17 -32.03
CA THR A 65 3.55 -11.76 -32.46
C THR A 65 3.62 -10.76 -31.30
N SER A 66 3.80 -11.25 -30.08
CA SER A 66 3.91 -10.46 -28.85
C SER A 66 5.08 -10.98 -28.01
N PRO A 67 5.84 -10.10 -27.31
CA PRO A 67 6.95 -10.52 -26.45
C PRO A 67 6.49 -11.27 -25.18
N LYS A 68 5.18 -11.38 -24.94
CA LYS A 68 4.58 -12.10 -23.80
C LYS A 68 4.09 -13.49 -24.22
N SER A 69 2.94 -13.56 -24.89
CA SER A 69 2.31 -14.78 -25.39
C SER A 69 1.21 -14.45 -26.39
N GLY A 70 0.65 -15.44 -27.08
CA GLY A 70 -0.54 -15.24 -27.90
C GLY A 70 -1.46 -16.45 -27.97
N TYR A 71 -2.75 -16.17 -28.15
CA TYR A 71 -3.82 -17.16 -28.34
C TYR A 71 -4.54 -16.88 -29.66
N TYR A 72 -4.59 -17.89 -30.54
CA TYR A 72 -5.09 -17.74 -31.90
C TYR A 72 -6.19 -18.76 -32.17
N ASP A 73 -7.40 -18.27 -32.44
CA ASP A 73 -8.54 -19.07 -32.85
C ASP A 73 -9.20 -18.41 -34.09
N PRO A 74 -9.08 -19.01 -35.29
CA PRO A 74 -9.66 -18.45 -36.50
C PRO A 74 -11.19 -18.57 -36.53
N ASN A 75 -11.79 -19.44 -35.72
CA ASN A 75 -13.25 -19.63 -35.70
C ASN A 75 -13.95 -18.68 -34.72
N TYR A 76 -13.22 -18.04 -33.81
CA TYR A 76 -13.81 -17.12 -32.85
C TYR A 76 -14.41 -15.90 -33.57
N LEU A 77 -15.69 -15.64 -33.28
CA LEU A 77 -16.48 -14.52 -33.82
C LEU A 77 -16.76 -14.65 -35.34
N SER A 78 -16.86 -15.89 -35.83
CA SER A 78 -17.11 -16.19 -37.25
C SER A 78 -18.60 -16.36 -37.60
N THR A 79 -19.45 -16.57 -36.58
CA THR A 79 -20.89 -16.84 -36.76
C THR A 79 -21.77 -15.77 -36.12
N ASP A 80 -22.94 -15.49 -36.70
CA ASP A 80 -23.91 -14.51 -36.16
C ASP A 80 -24.27 -14.75 -34.69
N SER A 81 -24.31 -16.02 -34.25
CA SER A 81 -24.56 -16.38 -32.84
C SER A 81 -23.43 -15.92 -31.93
N GLU A 82 -22.17 -16.04 -32.36
CA GLU A 82 -21.03 -15.54 -31.60
C GLU A 82 -20.99 -14.01 -31.61
N LYS A 83 -21.33 -13.38 -32.75
CA LYS A 83 -21.43 -11.92 -32.87
C LYS A 83 -22.50 -11.34 -31.95
N ASP A 84 -23.65 -11.99 -31.87
CA ASP A 84 -24.72 -11.65 -30.92
C ASP A 84 -24.26 -11.81 -29.46
N THR A 85 -23.53 -12.90 -29.18
CA THR A 85 -23.00 -13.15 -27.83
C THR A 85 -21.99 -12.08 -27.44
N PHE A 86 -21.03 -11.74 -28.31
CA PHE A 86 -20.05 -10.69 -28.10
C PHE A 86 -20.71 -9.33 -27.84
N LEU A 87 -21.71 -8.95 -28.66
CA LEU A 87 -22.46 -7.71 -28.49
C LEU A 87 -23.12 -7.63 -27.11
N LYS A 88 -23.76 -8.72 -26.69
CA LYS A 88 -24.40 -8.83 -25.36
C LYS A 88 -23.39 -8.80 -24.22
N GLU A 89 -22.24 -9.45 -24.38
CA GLU A 89 -21.14 -9.43 -23.43
C GLU A 89 -20.63 -7.99 -23.21
N ILE A 90 -20.35 -7.25 -24.30
CA ILE A 90 -19.95 -5.83 -24.23
C ILE A 90 -21.03 -4.98 -23.56
N ILE A 91 -22.31 -5.13 -23.95
CA ILE A 91 -23.43 -4.38 -23.32
C ILE A 91 -23.49 -4.67 -21.81
N LYS A 92 -23.28 -5.92 -21.39
CA LYS A 92 -23.27 -6.29 -19.96
C LYS A 92 -22.11 -5.63 -19.21
N LEU A 93 -20.92 -5.59 -19.80
CA LEU A 93 -19.76 -4.91 -19.22
C LEU A 93 -20.01 -3.39 -19.09
N PHE A 94 -20.58 -2.74 -20.10
CA PHE A 94 -20.95 -1.31 -20.02
C PHE A 94 -21.97 -1.02 -18.92
N LYS A 95 -22.98 -1.88 -18.74
CA LYS A 95 -23.93 -1.75 -17.62
C LYS A 95 -23.25 -1.88 -16.27
N ARG A 96 -22.24 -2.76 -16.14
CA ARG A 96 -21.44 -2.90 -14.93
C ARG A 96 -20.55 -1.69 -14.69
N ILE A 97 -19.84 -1.18 -15.70
CA ILE A 97 -19.07 0.05 -15.59
C ILE A 97 -19.98 1.22 -15.16
N ASN A 98 -21.18 1.31 -15.72
CA ASN A 98 -22.15 2.33 -15.36
C ASN A 98 -22.75 2.18 -13.94
N SER A 99 -22.47 1.09 -13.22
CA SER A 99 -23.01 0.85 -11.87
C SER A 99 -22.28 1.62 -10.77
N ARG A 100 -21.13 2.24 -11.07
CA ARG A 100 -20.31 3.02 -10.14
C ARG A 100 -20.04 4.41 -10.69
N GLU A 101 -19.94 5.40 -9.80
CA GLU A 101 -19.87 6.81 -10.17
C GLU A 101 -18.70 7.17 -11.08
N ILE A 102 -17.52 6.58 -10.85
CA ILE A 102 -16.32 6.80 -11.68
C ILE A 102 -16.47 6.20 -13.09
N GLY A 103 -17.16 5.06 -13.22
CA GLY A 103 -17.40 4.43 -14.51
C GLY A 103 -18.52 5.13 -15.29
N GLU A 104 -19.55 5.62 -14.59
CA GLU A 104 -20.56 6.48 -15.18
C GLU A 104 -19.92 7.76 -15.76
N GLU A 105 -19.00 8.40 -15.04
CA GLU A 105 -18.30 9.60 -15.53
C GLU A 105 -17.39 9.30 -16.73
N LEU A 106 -16.65 8.18 -16.69
CA LEU A 106 -15.85 7.71 -17.83
C LEU A 106 -16.73 7.52 -19.08
N ILE A 107 -17.86 6.81 -18.95
CA ILE A 107 -18.80 6.58 -20.05
C ILE A 107 -19.41 7.90 -20.52
N TYR A 108 -19.80 8.79 -19.59
CA TYR A 108 -20.38 10.10 -19.92
C TYR A 108 -19.48 10.88 -20.85
N ARG A 109 -18.21 11.07 -20.46
CA ARG A 109 -17.23 11.83 -21.22
C ARG A 109 -16.96 11.22 -22.59
N LEU A 110 -16.75 9.90 -22.67
CA LEU A 110 -16.58 9.23 -23.97
C LEU A 110 -17.84 9.32 -24.85
N ALA A 111 -19.03 9.34 -24.24
CA ALA A 111 -20.30 9.41 -24.96
C ALA A 111 -20.66 10.83 -25.43
N THR A 112 -20.19 11.89 -24.76
CA THR A 112 -20.55 13.28 -25.05
C THR A 112 -19.44 14.14 -25.62
N ASP A 113 -18.20 13.93 -25.17
CA ASP A 113 -17.05 14.69 -25.65
C ASP A 113 -16.66 14.18 -27.04
N ILE A 114 -16.10 15.09 -27.83
CA ILE A 114 -15.74 14.86 -29.23
C ILE A 114 -14.29 15.27 -29.48
N PRO A 115 -13.60 14.65 -30.45
CA PRO A 115 -12.38 15.20 -31.00
C PRO A 115 -12.62 16.63 -31.53
N PHE A 116 -11.58 17.48 -31.47
CA PHE A 116 -11.63 18.78 -32.11
C PHE A 116 -11.79 18.58 -33.64
N PRO A 117 -12.77 19.23 -34.31
CA PRO A 117 -12.93 19.15 -35.76
C PRO A 117 -11.79 19.87 -36.51
N GLY A 118 -10.68 19.17 -36.70
CA GLY A 118 -9.49 19.66 -37.37
C GLY A 118 -8.20 19.30 -36.63
N ASN A 119 -7.07 19.61 -37.25
CA ASN A 119 -5.74 19.36 -36.71
C ASN A 119 -4.80 20.54 -37.05
N ASN A 120 -3.50 20.38 -36.80
CA ASN A 120 -2.49 21.40 -37.11
C ASN A 120 -2.40 21.79 -38.61
N ASN A 121 -2.91 20.98 -39.53
CA ASN A 121 -2.94 21.27 -40.97
C ASN A 121 -4.24 21.96 -41.42
N THR A 122 -5.30 21.91 -40.61
CA THR A 122 -6.57 22.61 -40.89
C THR A 122 -6.37 24.13 -40.75
N PRO A 123 -7.00 24.99 -41.58
CA PRO A 123 -6.95 26.45 -41.41
C PRO A 123 -7.40 26.92 -40.02
N ILE A 124 -6.75 27.95 -39.47
CA ILE A 124 -6.96 28.38 -38.07
C ILE A 124 -8.39 28.87 -37.79
N ASN A 125 -9.08 29.40 -38.79
CA ASN A 125 -10.43 29.97 -38.70
C ASN A 125 -11.55 28.98 -39.10
N THR A 126 -11.23 27.70 -39.27
CA THR A 126 -12.15 26.69 -39.81
C THR A 126 -12.22 25.46 -38.89
N PHE A 127 -13.44 24.96 -38.67
CA PHE A 127 -13.67 23.59 -38.22
C PHE A 127 -13.75 22.66 -39.43
N ASP A 128 -13.03 21.55 -39.38
CA ASP A 128 -13.04 20.53 -40.45
C ASP A 128 -13.60 19.22 -39.91
N PHE A 129 -14.81 18.88 -40.37
CA PHE A 129 -15.55 17.71 -39.93
C PHE A 129 -15.27 16.48 -40.78
N ASP A 130 -14.70 16.67 -41.98
CA ASP A 130 -14.41 15.63 -42.97
C ASP A 130 -12.94 15.20 -42.88
N VAL A 131 -12.53 14.75 -41.69
CA VAL A 131 -11.15 14.29 -41.44
C VAL A 131 -11.18 12.86 -40.91
N ASP A 132 -10.31 12.01 -41.45
CA ASP A 132 -10.35 10.55 -41.24
C ASP A 132 -10.11 10.10 -39.80
N PHE A 133 -9.44 10.92 -38.98
CA PHE A 133 -9.22 10.62 -37.57
C PHE A 133 -10.42 10.96 -36.67
N ASN A 134 -11.47 11.57 -37.22
CA ASN A 134 -12.67 12.00 -36.51
C ASN A 134 -13.97 11.43 -37.08
N SER A 135 -13.96 10.91 -38.32
CA SER A 135 -15.17 10.51 -39.03
C SER A 135 -15.06 9.09 -39.58
N VAL A 136 -16.20 8.39 -39.62
CA VAL A 136 -16.33 7.01 -40.10
C VAL A 136 -17.51 6.93 -41.06
N ASP A 137 -17.32 6.25 -42.18
CA ASP A 137 -18.30 6.23 -43.25
C ASP A 137 -19.48 5.33 -42.92
N VAL A 138 -20.68 5.81 -43.25
CA VAL A 138 -21.94 5.07 -43.23
C VAL A 138 -22.28 4.67 -44.65
N LYS A 139 -22.40 3.37 -44.90
CA LYS A 139 -22.80 2.85 -46.22
C LYS A 139 -24.17 2.20 -46.16
N THR A 140 -24.91 2.29 -47.26
CA THR A 140 -26.13 1.51 -47.46
C THR A 140 -26.07 0.77 -48.78
N ARG A 141 -26.80 -0.34 -48.85
CA ARG A 141 -26.84 -1.18 -50.06
C ARG A 141 -27.86 -0.59 -51.03
N GLN A 142 -27.39 -0.17 -52.21
CA GLN A 142 -28.24 0.29 -53.31
C GLN A 142 -28.02 -0.65 -54.50
N GLY A 143 -28.98 -1.53 -54.76
CA GLY A 143 -28.79 -2.65 -55.70
C GLY A 143 -27.72 -3.63 -55.20
N ASN A 144 -26.71 -3.91 -56.02
CA ASN A 144 -25.58 -4.79 -55.67
C ASN A 144 -24.37 -4.06 -55.08
N ASN A 145 -24.40 -2.72 -55.00
CA ASN A 145 -23.24 -1.91 -54.58
C ASN A 145 -23.48 -1.27 -53.21
N TRP A 146 -22.40 -1.16 -52.43
CA TRP A 146 -22.35 -0.35 -51.22
C TRP A 146 -22.07 1.10 -51.58
N VAL A 147 -22.96 2.01 -51.19
CA VAL A 147 -22.86 3.44 -51.48
C VAL A 147 -22.69 4.20 -50.17
N LYS A 148 -21.69 5.10 -50.11
CA LYS A 148 -21.55 6.03 -48.97
C LYS A 148 -22.78 6.92 -48.91
N THR A 149 -23.52 6.81 -47.83
CA THR A 149 -24.67 7.67 -47.54
C THR A 149 -24.35 8.70 -46.49
N GLY A 150 -23.16 8.70 -45.90
CA GLY A 150 -22.60 9.78 -45.09
C GLY A 150 -21.52 9.32 -44.14
N SER A 151 -21.32 10.05 -43.05
CA SER A 151 -20.33 9.74 -42.02
C SER A 151 -20.86 10.08 -40.63
N ILE A 152 -20.31 9.42 -39.61
CA ILE A 152 -20.53 9.70 -38.19
C ILE A 152 -19.21 10.04 -37.52
N ASN A 153 -19.24 10.76 -36.40
CA ASN A 153 -18.03 11.13 -35.65
C ASN A 153 -17.99 10.46 -34.27
N PRO A 154 -17.66 9.15 -34.21
CA PRO A 154 -17.56 8.44 -32.95
C PRO A 154 -16.34 8.91 -32.15
N SER A 155 -16.43 8.78 -30.83
CA SER A 155 -15.29 8.94 -29.94
C SER A 155 -14.60 7.59 -29.73
N VAL A 156 -15.39 6.51 -29.68
CA VAL A 156 -14.92 5.13 -29.50
C VAL A 156 -15.70 4.17 -30.40
N ILE A 157 -14.97 3.30 -31.10
CA ILE A 157 -15.52 2.09 -31.73
C ILE A 157 -14.89 0.88 -31.04
N ILE A 158 -15.70 -0.06 -30.59
CA ILE A 158 -15.25 -1.32 -29.99
C ILE A 158 -15.46 -2.44 -31.01
N THR A 159 -14.39 -3.13 -31.35
CA THR A 159 -14.39 -4.27 -32.27
C THR A 159 -14.12 -5.57 -31.52
N GLY A 160 -14.33 -6.70 -32.18
CA GLY A 160 -13.73 -7.96 -31.75
C GLY A 160 -12.19 -7.88 -31.75
N PRO A 161 -11.51 -8.89 -31.18
CA PRO A 161 -10.07 -8.84 -31.01
C PRO A 161 -9.32 -8.99 -32.34
N ARG A 162 -8.03 -8.62 -32.30
CA ARG A 162 -7.04 -8.86 -33.35
C ARG A 162 -6.76 -10.35 -33.55
N GLU A 163 -5.79 -10.69 -34.40
CA GLU A 163 -5.30 -12.06 -34.62
C GLU A 163 -4.99 -12.75 -33.28
N ASN A 164 -4.24 -12.06 -32.42
CA ASN A 164 -3.98 -12.48 -31.05
C ASN A 164 -5.14 -12.05 -30.14
N ILE A 165 -5.97 -13.01 -29.71
CA ILE A 165 -7.24 -12.76 -29.02
C ILE A 165 -7.04 -12.15 -27.62
N ILE A 166 -5.90 -12.41 -26.99
CA ILE A 166 -5.60 -12.02 -25.60
C ILE A 166 -4.75 -10.75 -25.47
N ASP A 167 -4.55 -10.03 -26.58
CA ASP A 167 -3.79 -8.78 -26.63
C ASP A 167 -4.77 -7.63 -26.92
N PRO A 168 -5.46 -7.10 -25.89
CA PRO A 168 -6.33 -5.95 -26.07
C PRO A 168 -5.50 -4.75 -26.52
N GLU A 169 -6.07 -3.93 -27.40
CA GLU A 169 -5.37 -2.77 -27.92
C GLU A 169 -6.34 -1.62 -28.19
N THR A 170 -5.92 -0.42 -27.79
CA THR A 170 -6.54 0.84 -28.21
C THR A 170 -5.66 1.50 -29.23
N SER A 171 -6.18 1.61 -30.44
CA SER A 171 -5.44 2.15 -31.56
C SER A 171 -6.08 3.45 -32.06
N THR A 172 -5.25 4.38 -32.54
CA THR A 172 -5.70 5.67 -33.13
C THR A 172 -5.16 5.84 -34.56
N PHE A 173 -5.48 6.97 -35.18
CA PHE A 173 -5.17 7.27 -36.59
C PHE A 173 -3.90 8.10 -36.71
N LYS A 174 -3.06 7.75 -37.68
CA LYS A 174 -1.82 8.44 -37.99
C LYS A 174 -2.04 9.42 -39.14
N LEU A 175 -1.59 10.67 -38.99
CA LEU A 175 -1.66 11.68 -40.05
C LEU A 175 -0.51 11.50 -41.06
N THR A 176 -0.70 12.02 -42.28
CA THR A 176 0.24 11.92 -43.43
C THR A 176 1.67 12.44 -43.16
N ASN A 177 1.90 13.20 -42.10
CA ASN A 177 3.21 13.74 -41.69
C ASN A 177 3.82 13.03 -40.45
N ASN A 178 3.38 11.82 -40.11
CA ASN A 178 3.76 11.12 -38.86
C ASN A 178 3.36 11.85 -37.55
N THR A 179 2.41 12.78 -37.61
CA THR A 179 1.84 13.42 -36.41
C THR A 179 0.54 12.73 -35.99
N PHE A 180 0.16 12.89 -34.72
CA PHE A 180 -1.05 12.28 -34.15
C PHE A 180 -1.89 13.38 -33.50
N ALA A 181 -3.11 13.60 -33.98
CA ALA A 181 -4.06 14.55 -33.36
C ALA A 181 -4.35 14.17 -31.88
N ALA A 182 -4.28 12.87 -31.57
CA ALA A 182 -4.34 12.29 -30.23
C ALA A 182 -3.24 12.76 -29.26
N GLN A 183 -2.15 13.37 -29.76
CA GLN A 183 -0.98 13.81 -28.97
C GLN A 183 -0.78 15.34 -28.97
N GLU A 184 -1.67 16.08 -29.66
CA GLU A 184 -1.51 17.52 -29.96
C GLU A 184 -2.69 18.35 -29.43
N GLY A 185 -3.40 17.85 -28.41
CA GLY A 185 -4.56 18.47 -27.76
C GLY A 185 -5.88 18.38 -28.52
N PHE A 186 -5.88 18.18 -29.84
CA PHE A 186 -7.11 18.07 -30.65
C PHE A 186 -7.95 16.85 -30.27
N GLY A 187 -7.27 15.73 -30.12
CA GLY A 187 -7.85 14.41 -29.91
C GLY A 187 -8.26 13.70 -31.19
N ALA A 188 -8.58 12.42 -31.08
CA ALA A 188 -8.96 11.56 -32.20
C ALA A 188 -9.90 10.42 -31.76
N LEU A 189 -10.61 9.84 -32.72
CA LEU A 189 -11.32 8.57 -32.56
C LEU A 189 -10.35 7.46 -32.12
N SER A 190 -10.82 6.61 -31.21
CA SER A 190 -10.15 5.39 -30.79
C SER A 190 -10.92 4.15 -31.25
N ILE A 191 -10.17 3.16 -31.76
CA ILE A 191 -10.69 1.81 -32.02
C ILE A 191 -10.12 0.88 -30.95
N ILE A 192 -11.00 0.24 -30.19
CA ILE A 192 -10.64 -0.71 -29.14
C ILE A 192 -10.90 -2.12 -29.65
N SER A 193 -9.86 -2.91 -29.81
CA SER A 193 -9.94 -4.34 -30.12
C SER A 193 -9.85 -5.14 -28.83
N ILE A 194 -10.90 -5.88 -28.47
CA ILE A 194 -10.94 -6.61 -27.19
C ILE A 194 -11.75 -7.90 -27.29
N SER A 195 -11.46 -8.84 -26.40
CA SER A 195 -12.28 -10.03 -26.19
C SER A 195 -12.78 -10.09 -24.75
N PRO A 196 -14.09 -9.91 -24.49
CA PRO A 196 -14.63 -9.93 -23.12
C PRO A 196 -14.66 -11.35 -22.52
N ARG A 197 -14.51 -12.39 -23.36
CA ARG A 197 -14.57 -13.80 -22.97
C ARG A 197 -13.23 -14.37 -22.49
N PHE A 198 -12.11 -13.87 -23.01
CA PHE A 198 -10.77 -14.39 -22.73
C PHE A 198 -10.05 -13.45 -21.78
N MET A 199 -9.81 -13.91 -20.56
CA MET A 199 -9.26 -13.10 -19.47
C MET A 199 -7.82 -13.48 -19.21
N LEU A 200 -7.00 -12.45 -19.01
CA LEU A 200 -5.63 -12.61 -18.53
C LEU A 200 -5.62 -13.08 -17.07
N THR A 201 -4.60 -13.85 -16.71
CA THR A 201 -4.39 -14.37 -15.36
C THR A 201 -3.08 -13.87 -14.79
N TYR A 202 -3.01 -13.71 -13.47
CA TYR A 202 -1.83 -13.22 -12.79
C TYR A 202 -1.70 -13.85 -11.39
N SER A 203 -0.48 -13.85 -10.85
CA SER A 203 -0.23 -14.28 -9.47
C SER A 203 -0.16 -13.10 -8.51
N ASN A 204 -0.73 -13.27 -7.32
CA ASN A 204 -0.60 -12.33 -6.22
C ASN A 204 0.37 -12.81 -5.12
N ALA A 205 1.29 -13.73 -5.46
CA ALA A 205 2.29 -14.29 -4.56
C ALA A 205 3.17 -13.24 -3.85
N THR A 206 3.40 -12.07 -4.48
CA THR A 206 4.20 -10.96 -3.93
C THR A 206 3.45 -10.06 -2.97
N ASN A 207 2.14 -10.24 -2.78
CA ASN A 207 1.32 -9.40 -1.90
C ASN A 207 1.36 -9.88 -0.44
N ASN A 208 1.24 -8.95 0.53
CA ASN A 208 1.03 -9.32 1.94
C ASN A 208 -0.25 -10.13 2.05
N VAL A 209 -0.13 -11.36 2.53
CA VAL A 209 -1.26 -12.25 2.77
C VAL A 209 -1.82 -11.87 4.13
N GLY A 210 -2.93 -11.12 4.12
CA GLY A 210 -3.77 -11.01 5.32
C GLY A 210 -4.16 -12.41 5.80
N GLU A 211 -4.27 -12.58 7.12
CA GLU A 211 -4.52 -13.86 7.77
C GLU A 211 -5.66 -14.64 7.06
N GLY A 212 -5.33 -15.85 6.54
CA GLY A 212 -6.34 -16.84 6.13
C GLY A 212 -6.60 -17.03 4.63
N ARG A 213 -5.57 -17.17 3.79
CA ARG A 213 -5.79 -17.70 2.42
C ARG A 213 -5.72 -19.22 2.39
N PHE A 214 -6.80 -19.83 1.91
CA PHE A 214 -6.94 -21.28 1.76
C PHE A 214 -6.50 -21.81 0.38
N SER A 215 -5.89 -21.04 -0.54
CA SER A 215 -5.64 -21.53 -1.91
C SER A 215 -4.51 -20.85 -2.68
N LYS A 216 -4.08 -21.51 -3.77
CA LYS A 216 -3.10 -21.00 -4.76
C LYS A 216 -3.40 -19.55 -5.18
N SER A 217 -2.34 -18.77 -5.38
CA SER A 217 -2.34 -17.31 -5.50
C SER A 217 -2.63 -16.80 -6.92
N GLU A 218 -3.23 -17.61 -7.78
CA GLU A 218 -3.53 -17.28 -9.17
C GLU A 218 -4.98 -16.79 -9.33
N PHE A 219 -5.15 -15.66 -10.02
CA PHE A 219 -6.44 -15.01 -10.23
C PHE A 219 -6.62 -14.62 -11.70
N CYS A 220 -7.86 -14.59 -12.18
CA CYS A 220 -8.20 -13.94 -13.45
C CYS A 220 -8.53 -12.45 -13.26
N MET A 221 -8.14 -11.61 -14.21
CA MET A 221 -8.58 -10.21 -14.26
C MET A 221 -10.07 -10.16 -14.60
N ASP A 222 -10.82 -9.32 -13.87
CA ASP A 222 -12.21 -9.04 -14.24
C ASP A 222 -12.23 -8.31 -15.60
N PRO A 223 -13.02 -8.76 -16.60
CA PRO A 223 -13.05 -8.17 -17.94
C PRO A 223 -13.45 -6.69 -17.96
N ILE A 224 -14.15 -6.17 -16.93
CA ILE A 224 -14.37 -4.72 -16.85
C ILE A 224 -13.07 -3.93 -16.65
N LEU A 225 -12.07 -4.48 -15.94
CA LEU A 225 -10.80 -3.77 -15.76
C LEU A 225 -10.03 -3.68 -17.06
N ILE A 226 -10.03 -4.75 -17.85
CA ILE A 226 -9.39 -4.79 -19.17
C ILE A 226 -10.08 -3.75 -20.08
N LEU A 227 -11.41 -3.75 -20.15
CA LEU A 227 -12.15 -2.79 -20.96
C LEU A 227 -11.96 -1.34 -20.46
N MET A 228 -11.99 -1.09 -19.16
CA MET A 228 -11.80 0.26 -18.60
C MET A 228 -10.37 0.77 -18.77
N HIS A 229 -9.36 -0.11 -18.80
CA HIS A 229 -7.97 0.24 -19.16
C HIS A 229 -7.90 0.76 -20.60
N GLU A 230 -8.49 0.03 -21.55
CA GLU A 230 -8.57 0.47 -22.96
C GLU A 230 -9.41 1.74 -23.14
N LEU A 231 -10.54 1.86 -22.44
CA LEU A 231 -11.35 3.09 -22.46
C LEU A 231 -10.58 4.30 -21.90
N ASN A 232 -9.60 4.07 -21.02
CA ASN A 232 -8.74 5.13 -20.51
C ASN A 232 -7.71 5.61 -21.55
N HIS A 233 -7.10 4.67 -22.29
CA HIS A 233 -6.31 5.03 -23.48
C HIS A 233 -7.14 5.83 -24.48
N ALA A 234 -8.39 5.40 -24.71
CA ALA A 234 -9.32 6.13 -25.57
C ALA A 234 -9.63 7.54 -25.04
N MET A 235 -9.69 7.71 -23.72
CA MET A 235 -9.84 9.02 -23.08
C MET A 235 -8.62 9.91 -23.33
N HIS A 236 -7.40 9.39 -23.18
CA HIS A 236 -6.17 10.14 -23.47
C HIS A 236 -6.11 10.56 -24.94
N ASN A 237 -6.47 9.66 -25.86
CA ASN A 237 -6.60 9.95 -27.28
C ASN A 237 -7.67 11.01 -27.55
N LEU A 238 -8.84 10.95 -26.91
CA LEU A 238 -9.94 11.90 -27.09
C LEU A 238 -9.57 13.32 -26.64
N TYR A 239 -8.79 13.44 -25.57
CA TYR A 239 -8.35 14.72 -25.00
C TYR A 239 -7.05 15.25 -25.62
N GLY A 240 -6.44 14.51 -26.54
CA GLY A 240 -5.23 14.91 -27.23
C GLY A 240 -3.98 14.90 -26.35
N ILE A 241 -3.98 14.09 -25.28
CA ILE A 241 -2.90 14.00 -24.29
C ILE A 241 -2.20 12.63 -24.29
N ALA A 242 -2.41 11.82 -25.33
CA ALA A 242 -1.77 10.51 -25.45
C ALA A 242 -0.25 10.68 -25.46
N ILE A 243 0.44 9.78 -24.74
CA ILE A 243 1.90 9.81 -24.67
C ILE A 243 2.48 9.01 -25.85
N PRO A 244 3.47 9.54 -26.59
CA PRO A 244 4.06 8.83 -27.72
C PRO A 244 4.74 7.50 -27.30
N ASN A 245 4.60 6.45 -28.12
CA ASN A 245 5.14 5.10 -27.88
C ASN A 245 6.69 5.01 -27.84
N ASP A 246 7.40 6.05 -28.26
CA ASP A 246 8.85 6.16 -28.11
C ASP A 246 9.27 6.56 -26.68
N GLN A 247 8.31 6.98 -25.85
CA GLN A 247 8.48 7.21 -24.42
C GLN A 247 8.15 5.93 -23.66
N ARG A 248 9.20 5.20 -23.28
CA ARG A 248 9.10 3.85 -22.74
C ARG A 248 10.32 3.51 -21.90
N ILE A 249 10.18 2.49 -21.05
CA ILE A 249 11.28 1.79 -20.40
C ILE A 249 11.44 0.44 -21.09
N SER A 250 12.55 0.23 -21.79
CA SER A 250 12.84 -1.04 -22.45
C SER A 250 13.54 -1.98 -21.47
N SER A 251 13.33 -3.28 -21.65
CA SER A 251 14.14 -4.30 -21.01
C SER A 251 15.60 -4.20 -21.50
N VAL A 252 16.57 -4.30 -20.59
CA VAL A 252 17.99 -4.30 -20.95
C VAL A 252 18.30 -5.43 -21.95
N THR A 253 18.94 -5.08 -23.06
CA THR A 253 19.25 -6.00 -24.16
C THR A 253 20.71 -6.50 -24.17
N SER A 254 21.58 -5.99 -23.30
CA SER A 254 22.99 -6.40 -23.19
C SER A 254 23.13 -7.85 -22.65
N ASN A 255 24.37 -8.36 -22.51
CA ASN A 255 24.81 -9.75 -22.17
C ASN A 255 24.21 -10.40 -20.89
N ILE A 256 23.12 -9.86 -20.38
CA ILE A 256 22.32 -10.35 -19.28
C ILE A 256 21.37 -11.44 -19.80
N PHE A 257 21.60 -12.66 -19.35
CA PHE A 257 20.82 -13.83 -19.77
C PHE A 257 19.48 -13.97 -19.04
N TYR A 258 19.28 -13.23 -17.94
CA TYR A 258 18.18 -13.41 -16.99
C TYR A 258 17.13 -12.28 -17.01
N SER A 259 17.10 -11.40 -18.02
CA SER A 259 16.05 -10.38 -18.19
C SER A 259 15.03 -10.81 -19.24
N GLN A 260 13.78 -10.35 -19.12
CA GLN A 260 12.81 -10.40 -20.22
C GLN A 260 13.41 -9.79 -21.49
N TYR A 261 13.15 -10.43 -22.62
CA TYR A 261 13.64 -10.04 -23.93
C TYR A 261 12.58 -9.25 -24.72
N ASN A 262 12.98 -8.14 -25.34
CA ASN A 262 12.16 -7.28 -26.20
C ASN A 262 10.87 -6.75 -25.56
N VAL A 263 10.80 -6.66 -24.23
CA VAL A 263 9.66 -6.07 -23.52
C VAL A 263 9.87 -4.56 -23.41
N LYS A 264 8.83 -3.80 -23.76
CA LYS A 264 8.81 -2.35 -23.69
C LYS A 264 7.64 -1.93 -22.81
N LEU A 265 7.93 -1.18 -21.76
CA LEU A 265 6.92 -0.59 -20.89
C LEU A 265 6.68 0.85 -21.32
N GLU A 266 5.62 1.06 -22.11
CA GLU A 266 5.27 2.39 -22.60
C GLU A 266 4.73 3.28 -21.48
N TYR A 267 5.04 4.58 -21.51
CA TYR A 267 4.53 5.51 -20.50
C TYR A 267 3.01 5.62 -20.54
N ALA A 268 2.39 5.48 -21.73
CA ALA A 268 0.95 5.41 -21.88
C ALA A 268 0.34 4.27 -21.04
N GLU A 269 0.93 3.08 -21.08
CA GLU A 269 0.50 1.93 -20.25
C GLU A 269 0.64 2.21 -18.76
N ILE A 270 1.72 2.88 -18.35
CA ILE A 270 1.94 3.26 -16.95
C ILE A 270 0.89 4.25 -16.45
N TYR A 271 0.53 5.26 -17.26
CA TYR A 271 -0.54 6.20 -16.92
C TYR A 271 -1.92 5.52 -16.89
N ALA A 272 -2.21 4.66 -17.87
CA ALA A 272 -3.48 3.95 -17.92
C ALA A 272 -3.67 3.01 -16.72
N PHE A 273 -2.59 2.34 -16.29
CA PHE A 273 -2.59 1.49 -15.11
C PHE A 273 -2.68 2.29 -13.80
N GLY A 274 -1.87 3.35 -13.67
CA GLY A 274 -1.85 4.26 -12.53
C GLY A 274 -1.35 3.68 -11.20
N GLY A 275 -1.81 4.27 -10.10
CA GLY A 275 -1.44 3.87 -8.74
C GLY A 275 0.08 3.83 -8.51
N PRO A 276 0.60 2.82 -7.79
CA PRO A 276 2.04 2.58 -7.61
C PRO A 276 2.94 2.64 -8.84
N THR A 277 2.42 2.25 -10.01
CA THR A 277 3.22 2.11 -11.23
C THR A 277 3.64 3.47 -11.78
N ILE A 278 2.92 4.56 -11.46
CA ILE A 278 3.24 5.90 -11.95
C ILE A 278 4.60 6.41 -11.48
N ASP A 279 5.10 5.90 -10.35
CA ASP A 279 6.40 6.25 -9.78
C ASP A 279 7.58 5.68 -10.60
N LEU A 280 7.31 4.81 -11.59
CA LEU A 280 8.29 4.42 -12.62
C LEU A 280 8.64 5.58 -13.56
N ILE A 281 7.74 6.58 -13.69
CA ILE A 281 7.99 7.79 -14.48
C ILE A 281 8.50 8.90 -13.56
N PRO A 282 9.73 9.42 -13.76
CA PRO A 282 10.24 10.56 -13.02
C PRO A 282 9.27 11.75 -13.08
N LYS A 283 9.07 12.51 -11.98
CA LYS A 283 8.11 13.63 -12.01
C LYS A 283 8.51 14.70 -13.01
N SER A 284 9.81 14.90 -13.23
CA SER A 284 10.35 15.77 -14.28
C SER A 284 9.79 15.41 -15.67
N ALA A 285 9.74 14.11 -16.01
CA ALA A 285 9.14 13.64 -17.25
C ALA A 285 7.61 13.80 -17.25
N ARG A 286 6.93 13.50 -16.14
CA ARG A 286 5.47 13.70 -16.03
C ARG A 286 5.07 15.16 -16.25
N LYS A 287 5.81 16.08 -15.61
CA LYS A 287 5.65 17.52 -15.73
C LYS A 287 5.91 18.02 -17.16
N TYR A 288 6.91 17.46 -17.85
CA TYR A 288 7.15 17.80 -19.25
C TYR A 288 5.90 17.54 -20.11
N PHE A 289 5.23 16.39 -19.92
CA PHE A 289 4.01 16.09 -20.66
C PHE A 289 2.82 16.97 -20.24
N GLU A 290 2.70 17.30 -18.95
CA GLU A 290 1.68 18.24 -18.44
C GLU A 290 1.82 19.63 -19.06
N GLU A 291 3.04 20.20 -19.08
CA GLU A 291 3.30 21.52 -19.69
C GLU A 291 3.09 21.49 -21.21
N LYS A 292 3.53 20.41 -21.88
CA LYS A 292 3.30 20.24 -23.32
C LYS A 292 1.80 20.21 -23.64
N ALA A 293 1.00 19.51 -22.84
CA ALA A 293 -0.45 19.49 -22.96
C ALA A 293 -1.08 20.87 -22.68
N LEU A 294 -0.57 21.61 -21.69
CA LEU A 294 -1.02 22.99 -21.40
C LEU A 294 -0.80 23.91 -22.60
N ASP A 295 0.35 23.82 -23.26
CA ASP A 295 0.66 24.64 -24.43
C ASP A 295 -0.23 24.30 -25.63
N TYR A 296 -0.53 23.01 -25.85
CA TYR A 296 -1.53 22.62 -26.84
C TYR A 296 -2.91 23.19 -26.51
N TYR A 297 -3.33 23.17 -25.26
CA TYR A 297 -4.64 23.69 -24.84
C TYR A 297 -4.71 25.21 -25.02
N ARG A 298 -3.62 25.94 -24.75
CA ARG A 298 -3.51 27.38 -25.05
C ARG A 298 -3.63 27.66 -26.55
N SER A 299 -3.02 26.83 -27.39
CA SER A 299 -3.15 26.94 -28.85
C SER A 299 -4.59 26.71 -29.30
N ILE A 300 -5.26 25.69 -28.75
CA ILE A 300 -6.66 25.38 -29.05
C ILE A 300 -7.61 26.51 -28.61
N ALA A 301 -7.42 27.08 -27.41
CA ALA A 301 -8.22 28.22 -26.94
C ALA A 301 -8.09 29.43 -27.89
N LYS A 302 -6.86 29.78 -28.30
CA LYS A 302 -6.60 30.84 -29.30
C LYS A 302 -7.28 30.54 -30.64
N ARG A 303 -7.26 29.27 -31.06
CA ARG A 303 -7.91 28.83 -32.29
C ARG A 303 -9.43 28.95 -32.21
N LEU A 304 -10.05 28.56 -31.10
CA LEU A 304 -11.49 28.69 -30.88
C LEU A 304 -11.97 30.15 -31.03
N ASN A 305 -11.17 31.13 -30.59
CA ASN A 305 -11.47 32.55 -30.77
C ASN A 305 -11.49 32.96 -32.26
N SER A 306 -10.65 32.33 -33.10
CA SER A 306 -10.52 32.63 -34.52
C SER A 306 -11.53 31.93 -35.44
N ILE A 307 -12.24 30.89 -34.97
CA ILE A 307 -13.11 30.07 -35.83
C ILE A 307 -14.39 30.81 -36.24
N THR A 308 -14.61 30.89 -37.56
CA THR A 308 -15.77 31.54 -38.19
C THR A 308 -16.41 30.71 -39.30
N THR A 309 -15.77 29.62 -39.73
CA THR A 309 -16.23 28.76 -40.84
C THR A 309 -16.13 27.28 -40.48
N ALA A 310 -16.83 26.44 -41.24
CA ALA A 310 -16.83 24.98 -41.14
C ALA A 310 -16.73 24.32 -42.52
N ASN A 311 -16.11 23.15 -42.59
CA ASN A 311 -16.07 22.25 -43.74
C ASN A 311 -16.79 20.93 -43.39
N PRO A 312 -17.85 20.53 -44.12
CA PRO A 312 -18.47 21.26 -45.24
C PRO A 312 -19.23 22.51 -44.77
N SER A 313 -19.40 23.49 -45.67
CA SER A 313 -20.00 24.81 -45.34
C SER A 313 -21.43 24.74 -44.79
N SER A 314 -22.15 23.63 -45.07
CA SER A 314 -23.46 23.33 -44.49
C SER A 314 -23.45 23.20 -42.95
N PHE A 315 -22.27 23.02 -42.34
CA PHE A 315 -22.07 22.92 -40.89
C PHE A 315 -21.81 24.26 -40.21
N ASN A 316 -21.73 25.38 -40.95
CA ASN A 316 -21.53 26.72 -40.36
C ASN A 316 -22.55 27.04 -39.26
N LYS A 317 -23.79 26.53 -39.37
CA LYS A 317 -24.85 26.71 -38.37
C LYS A 317 -24.55 26.06 -36.99
N TYR A 318 -23.63 25.09 -36.93
CA TYR A 318 -23.31 24.36 -35.70
C TYR A 318 -22.07 24.91 -34.98
N ILE A 319 -21.36 25.90 -35.55
CA ILE A 319 -20.10 26.42 -34.97
C ILE A 319 -20.27 26.83 -33.50
N GLY A 320 -21.34 27.57 -33.18
CA GLY A 320 -21.59 28.03 -31.80
C GLY A 320 -21.76 26.87 -30.81
N GLU A 321 -22.47 25.81 -31.20
CA GLU A 321 -22.69 24.62 -30.39
C GLU A 321 -21.37 23.86 -30.15
N TYR A 322 -20.56 23.67 -31.20
CA TYR A 322 -19.26 23.00 -31.07
C TYR A 322 -18.27 23.79 -30.23
N LYS A 323 -18.26 25.14 -30.32
CA LYS A 323 -17.45 25.96 -29.43
C LYS A 323 -17.83 25.73 -27.96
N GLN A 324 -19.12 25.69 -27.63
CA GLN A 324 -19.58 25.40 -26.26
C GLN A 324 -19.18 24.00 -25.80
N LYS A 325 -19.33 22.98 -26.64
CA LYS A 325 -18.91 21.59 -26.35
C LYS A 325 -17.40 21.51 -26.07
N LEU A 326 -16.57 22.16 -26.88
CA LEU A 326 -15.11 22.16 -26.70
C LEU A 326 -14.66 22.99 -25.48
N ILE A 327 -15.30 24.14 -25.21
CA ILE A 327 -15.05 24.92 -23.98
C ILE A 327 -15.31 24.05 -22.74
N ARG A 328 -16.41 23.28 -22.74
CA ARG A 328 -16.74 22.34 -21.66
C ARG A 328 -15.71 21.22 -21.54
N LYS A 329 -15.40 20.53 -22.66
CA LYS A 329 -14.43 19.43 -22.73
C LYS A 329 -13.09 19.84 -22.11
N TYR A 330 -12.52 20.96 -22.54
CA TYR A 330 -11.21 21.42 -22.09
C TYR A 330 -11.24 22.25 -20.80
N ARG A 331 -12.41 22.45 -20.19
CA ARG A 331 -12.63 23.34 -19.02
C ARG A 331 -12.09 24.76 -19.21
N PHE A 332 -12.20 25.30 -20.43
CA PHE A 332 -11.80 26.68 -20.70
C PHE A 332 -12.71 27.69 -20.00
N VAL A 333 -12.17 28.89 -19.79
CA VAL A 333 -12.91 30.02 -19.25
C VAL A 333 -13.21 31.02 -20.36
N VAL A 334 -14.37 31.67 -20.27
CA VAL A 334 -14.72 32.79 -21.14
C VAL A 334 -14.49 34.06 -20.35
N GLU A 335 -13.56 34.89 -20.78
CA GLU A 335 -13.26 36.16 -20.15
C GLU A 335 -14.39 37.17 -20.34
N SER A 336 -14.38 38.28 -19.60
CA SER A 336 -15.38 39.35 -19.75
C SER A 336 -15.40 39.98 -21.14
N SER A 337 -14.29 39.87 -21.90
CA SER A 337 -14.17 40.24 -23.32
C SER A 337 -14.93 39.31 -24.27
N GLY A 338 -15.37 38.14 -23.80
CA GLY A 338 -15.93 37.07 -24.63
C GLY A 338 -14.88 36.13 -25.24
N GLU A 339 -13.59 36.35 -24.97
CA GLU A 339 -12.51 35.47 -25.44
C GLU A 339 -12.40 34.20 -24.58
N VAL A 340 -12.14 33.07 -25.24
CA VAL A 340 -11.85 31.79 -24.61
C VAL A 340 -10.38 31.75 -24.21
N ALA A 341 -10.11 31.43 -22.95
CA ALA A 341 -8.78 31.33 -22.38
C ALA A 341 -8.61 30.07 -21.51
N VAL A 342 -7.36 29.73 -21.20
CA VAL A 342 -7.01 28.59 -20.35
C VAL A 342 -6.74 29.08 -18.93
N ASP A 343 -7.54 28.60 -17.98
CA ASP A 343 -7.21 28.71 -16.56
C ASP A 343 -6.25 27.57 -16.18
N ARG A 344 -5.06 27.91 -15.69
CA ARG A 344 -4.00 26.92 -15.39
C ARG A 344 -4.44 25.93 -14.30
N ASN A 345 -5.20 26.37 -13.30
CA ASN A 345 -5.62 25.50 -12.20
C ASN A 345 -6.67 24.50 -12.69
N LYS A 346 -7.68 24.95 -13.45
CA LYS A 346 -8.68 24.07 -14.07
C LYS A 346 -8.07 23.06 -15.03
N PHE A 347 -7.05 23.48 -15.80
CA PHE A 347 -6.27 22.58 -16.64
C PHE A 347 -5.57 21.51 -15.80
N ALA A 348 -4.82 21.90 -14.77
CA ALA A 348 -4.07 20.97 -13.93
C ALA A 348 -5.00 19.96 -13.23
N GLU A 349 -6.17 20.40 -12.78
CA GLU A 349 -7.21 19.52 -12.23
C GLU A 349 -7.70 18.49 -13.26
N LEU A 350 -8.02 18.95 -14.50
CA LEU A 350 -8.45 18.05 -15.57
C LEU A 350 -7.36 17.06 -15.97
N TYR A 351 -6.12 17.53 -16.15
CA TYR A 351 -5.01 16.68 -16.55
C TYR A 351 -4.74 15.57 -15.53
N LYS A 352 -4.75 15.90 -14.23
CA LYS A 352 -4.57 14.92 -13.15
C LYS A 352 -5.76 13.98 -13.01
N GLU A 353 -6.99 14.46 -13.23
CA GLU A 353 -8.17 13.60 -13.31
C GLU A 353 -8.02 12.53 -14.40
N LEU A 354 -7.60 12.93 -15.61
CA LEU A 354 -7.41 12.04 -16.76
C LEU A 354 -6.24 11.06 -16.58
N THR A 355 -5.17 11.45 -15.88
CA THR A 355 -3.91 10.67 -15.82
C THR A 355 -3.64 9.97 -14.49
N GLN A 356 -4.33 10.33 -13.41
CA GLN A 356 -4.08 9.78 -12.06
C GLN A 356 -5.33 9.26 -11.37
N ILE A 357 -6.54 9.67 -11.79
CA ILE A 357 -7.80 9.24 -11.19
C ILE A 357 -8.45 8.14 -12.02
N PHE A 358 -8.70 8.38 -13.31
CA PHE A 358 -9.09 7.36 -14.25
C PHE A 358 -7.91 6.42 -14.50
N THR A 359 -7.86 5.30 -13.77
CA THR A 359 -6.74 4.33 -13.83
C THR A 359 -7.22 2.92 -13.45
N GLU A 360 -6.61 1.88 -14.06
CA GLU A 360 -6.88 0.45 -13.76
C GLU A 360 -6.82 0.18 -12.24
N PHE A 361 -5.84 0.77 -11.55
CA PHE A 361 -5.63 0.63 -10.11
C PHE A 361 -6.82 1.18 -9.28
N ASN A 362 -7.30 2.39 -9.57
CA ASN A 362 -8.41 2.98 -8.85
C ASN A 362 -9.74 2.26 -9.16
N TYR A 363 -9.92 1.82 -10.41
CA TYR A 363 -11.08 1.02 -10.79
C TYR A 363 -11.14 -0.27 -9.97
N ALA A 364 -10.05 -1.02 -9.85
CA ALA A 364 -10.04 -2.26 -9.08
C ALA A 364 -10.54 -2.07 -7.63
N LYS A 365 -10.13 -0.97 -6.99
CA LYS A 365 -10.55 -0.62 -5.62
C LYS A 365 -12.05 -0.27 -5.55
N ILE A 366 -12.55 0.52 -6.49
CA ILE A 366 -13.95 1.02 -6.49
C ILE A 366 -14.95 -0.10 -6.82
N TYR A 367 -14.59 -1.01 -7.73
CA TYR A 367 -15.42 -2.15 -8.12
C TYR A 367 -15.26 -3.36 -7.19
N ASN A 368 -14.39 -3.29 -6.19
CA ASN A 368 -14.09 -4.36 -5.26
C ASN A 368 -13.71 -5.68 -5.97
N VAL A 369 -12.72 -5.58 -6.86
CA VAL A 369 -12.18 -6.70 -7.62
C VAL A 369 -10.68 -6.83 -7.35
N GLN A 370 -10.21 -8.07 -7.34
CA GLN A 370 -8.79 -8.39 -7.18
C GLN A 370 -8.08 -8.06 -8.49
N ASN A 371 -6.97 -7.33 -8.41
CA ASN A 371 -6.12 -7.02 -9.56
C ASN A 371 -4.62 -7.14 -9.22
N ARG A 372 -3.75 -7.08 -10.23
CA ARG A 372 -2.31 -6.90 -10.05
C ARG A 372 -2.04 -5.55 -9.38
N LYS A 373 -1.01 -5.46 -8.51
CA LYS A 373 -0.68 -4.22 -7.79
C LYS A 373 0.28 -3.31 -8.56
N ILE A 374 1.09 -3.91 -9.43
CA ILE A 374 2.01 -3.24 -10.35
C ILE A 374 1.81 -3.82 -11.73
N TYR A 375 2.08 -3.04 -12.77
CA TYR A 375 1.88 -3.50 -14.16
C TYR A 375 2.75 -4.71 -14.52
N LEU A 376 3.94 -4.82 -13.90
CA LEU A 376 4.98 -5.83 -14.18
C LEU A 376 4.78 -7.18 -13.45
N SER A 377 3.59 -7.50 -12.94
CA SER A 377 3.31 -8.82 -12.35
C SER A 377 3.36 -9.94 -13.39
N ASN A 378 3.75 -11.16 -12.97
CA ASN A 378 3.77 -12.34 -13.84
C ASN A 378 2.35 -12.67 -14.33
N VAL A 379 2.25 -12.90 -15.65
CA VAL A 379 1.00 -13.25 -16.34
C VAL A 379 1.08 -14.72 -16.74
N TYR A 380 0.00 -15.47 -16.47
CA TYR A 380 -0.07 -16.90 -16.73
C TYR A 380 -0.99 -17.19 -17.93
N THR A 381 -1.27 -18.47 -18.17
CA THR A 381 -2.18 -18.91 -19.23
C THR A 381 -3.58 -18.32 -19.05
N PRO A 382 -4.18 -17.73 -20.10
CA PRO A 382 -5.50 -17.11 -20.02
C PRO A 382 -6.62 -18.13 -19.74
N VAL A 383 -7.76 -17.63 -19.29
CA VAL A 383 -8.97 -18.42 -19.04
C VAL A 383 -10.21 -17.83 -19.69
N THR A 384 -11.27 -18.63 -19.80
CA THR A 384 -12.55 -18.24 -20.35
C THR A 384 -13.68 -18.49 -19.36
N ALA A 385 -14.75 -17.69 -19.44
CA ALA A 385 -15.98 -17.91 -18.69
C ALA A 385 -17.20 -17.40 -19.48
N ASN A 386 -18.39 -17.93 -19.18
CA ASN A 386 -19.64 -17.38 -19.72
C ASN A 386 -20.11 -16.23 -18.83
N ILE A 387 -19.73 -15.00 -19.18
CA ILE A 387 -20.08 -13.83 -18.37
C ILE A 387 -21.54 -13.39 -18.54
N LEU A 388 -22.29 -13.97 -19.47
CA LEU A 388 -23.73 -13.69 -19.61
C LEU A 388 -24.58 -14.41 -18.55
N ASP A 389 -24.09 -15.49 -17.96
CA ASP A 389 -24.75 -16.19 -16.84
C ASP A 389 -24.57 -15.41 -15.53
N ASP A 390 -25.66 -14.91 -14.96
CA ASP A 390 -25.65 -14.14 -13.71
C ASP A 390 -25.24 -14.97 -12.48
N ASN A 391 -25.21 -16.30 -12.57
CA ASN A 391 -24.63 -17.15 -11.52
C ASN A 391 -23.10 -17.22 -11.59
N VAL A 392 -22.51 -16.83 -12.72
CA VAL A 392 -21.07 -16.79 -12.95
C VAL A 392 -20.55 -15.35 -12.83
N TYR A 393 -21.25 -14.39 -13.42
CA TYR A 393 -20.85 -12.99 -13.47
C TYR A 393 -22.07 -12.06 -13.44
N ASP A 394 -22.24 -11.29 -12.35
CA ASP A 394 -23.35 -10.35 -12.20
C ASP A 394 -22.91 -8.88 -12.37
N ILE A 395 -23.85 -7.97 -12.69
CA ILE A 395 -23.56 -6.54 -12.93
C ILE A 395 -23.00 -5.85 -11.68
N GLN A 396 -23.43 -6.22 -10.48
CA GLN A 396 -23.09 -5.53 -9.23
C GLN A 396 -21.71 -5.95 -8.70
N ASN A 397 -21.35 -7.23 -8.82
CA ASN A 397 -20.22 -7.88 -8.15
C ASN A 397 -19.25 -8.57 -9.12
N GLY A 398 -19.61 -8.76 -10.39
CA GLY A 398 -18.78 -9.48 -11.35
C GLY A 398 -18.69 -10.94 -10.95
N PHE A 399 -17.48 -11.51 -10.93
CA PHE A 399 -17.27 -12.89 -10.46
C PHE A 399 -17.44 -13.06 -8.93
N ASN A 400 -17.31 -11.98 -8.15
CA ASN A 400 -17.25 -12.02 -6.69
C ASN A 400 -18.67 -12.02 -6.07
N ILE A 401 -19.50 -12.98 -6.45
CA ILE A 401 -20.94 -13.02 -6.13
C ILE A 401 -21.17 -13.40 -4.64
N PRO A 402 -21.83 -12.55 -3.83
CA PRO A 402 -22.05 -12.82 -2.40
C PRO A 402 -22.89 -14.05 -2.09
N LYS A 403 -23.91 -14.33 -2.92
CA LYS A 403 -24.83 -15.47 -2.71
C LYS A 403 -24.13 -16.84 -2.72
N SER A 404 -22.95 -16.92 -3.35
CA SER A 404 -22.15 -18.13 -3.49
C SER A 404 -20.90 -18.13 -2.58
N ASN A 405 -20.81 -17.18 -1.64
CA ASN A 405 -19.60 -16.89 -0.83
C ASN A 405 -18.33 -16.62 -1.65
N LEU A 406 -18.46 -16.35 -2.97
CA LEU A 406 -17.34 -16.08 -3.86
C LEU A 406 -16.77 -14.66 -3.68
N ASN A 407 -17.46 -13.78 -2.95
CA ASN A 407 -16.99 -12.45 -2.59
C ASN A 407 -15.92 -12.46 -1.50
N VAL A 408 -15.90 -13.48 -0.64
CA VAL A 408 -14.92 -13.60 0.44
C VAL A 408 -13.55 -13.82 -0.17
N LEU A 409 -12.59 -12.93 0.14
CA LEU A 409 -11.21 -13.00 -0.35
C LEU A 409 -11.10 -13.12 -1.89
N PHE A 410 -12.08 -12.58 -2.62
CA PHE A 410 -12.13 -12.60 -4.09
C PHE A 410 -12.07 -14.02 -4.70
N MET A 411 -12.66 -15.01 -4.02
CA MET A 411 -12.71 -16.40 -4.50
C MET A 411 -13.36 -16.55 -5.87
N GLY A 412 -14.23 -15.63 -6.28
CA GLY A 412 -14.83 -15.59 -7.63
C GLY A 412 -13.79 -15.45 -8.74
N GLN A 413 -12.67 -14.78 -8.48
CA GLN A 413 -11.58 -14.63 -9.44
C GLN A 413 -10.47 -15.68 -9.27
N ASN A 414 -10.53 -16.50 -8.21
CA ASN A 414 -9.47 -17.47 -7.92
C ASN A 414 -9.64 -18.73 -8.78
N LEU A 415 -8.60 -19.07 -9.54
CA LEU A 415 -8.61 -20.16 -10.52
C LEU A 415 -8.79 -21.55 -9.88
N SER A 416 -8.39 -21.73 -8.63
CA SER A 416 -8.54 -23.00 -7.90
C SER A 416 -9.89 -23.13 -7.19
N ARG A 417 -10.67 -22.05 -7.10
CA ARG A 417 -11.91 -22.00 -6.32
C ARG A 417 -13.16 -21.77 -7.16
N ASN A 418 -13.04 -21.08 -8.29
CA ASN A 418 -14.16 -20.86 -9.19
C ASN A 418 -14.09 -21.80 -10.41
N PRO A 419 -14.86 -22.92 -10.43
CA PRO A 419 -14.86 -23.86 -11.54
C PRO A 419 -15.47 -23.31 -12.84
N ALA A 420 -16.10 -22.13 -12.80
CA ALA A 420 -16.60 -21.47 -14.00
C ALA A 420 -15.47 -20.91 -14.88
N LEU A 421 -14.27 -20.74 -14.32
CA LEU A 421 -13.07 -20.29 -15.03
C LEU A 421 -12.38 -21.49 -15.70
N ARG A 422 -12.38 -21.54 -17.03
CA ARG A 422 -11.84 -22.67 -17.81
C ARG A 422 -10.55 -22.28 -18.51
N LYS A 423 -9.53 -23.14 -18.44
CA LYS A 423 -8.29 -22.95 -19.21
C LYS A 423 -8.59 -23.00 -20.72
N VAL A 424 -7.92 -22.15 -21.49
CA VAL A 424 -8.01 -22.17 -22.96
C VAL A 424 -7.37 -23.44 -23.54
N ASN A 425 -7.69 -23.76 -24.81
CA ASN A 425 -7.03 -24.85 -25.52
C ASN A 425 -5.51 -24.58 -25.67
N PRO A 426 -4.63 -25.41 -25.09
CA PRO A 426 -3.17 -25.20 -25.18
C PRO A 426 -2.64 -25.31 -26.61
N GLU A 427 -3.31 -26.02 -27.52
CA GLU A 427 -2.89 -26.15 -28.92
C GLU A 427 -2.93 -24.81 -29.68
N ASN A 428 -3.77 -23.87 -29.23
CA ASN A 428 -3.91 -22.55 -29.83
C ASN A 428 -2.99 -21.49 -29.20
N MET A 429 -2.20 -21.87 -28.19
CA MET A 429 -1.24 -20.97 -27.52
C MET A 429 0.13 -20.97 -28.21
N LEU A 430 0.79 -19.81 -28.18
CA LEU A 430 2.21 -19.61 -28.48
C LEU A 430 2.86 -18.81 -27.35
N TYR A 431 4.08 -19.20 -26.98
CA TYR A 431 4.90 -18.53 -25.98
C TYR A 431 6.25 -18.16 -26.58
N LEU A 432 6.81 -17.04 -26.13
CA LEU A 432 8.21 -16.70 -26.39
C LEU A 432 9.10 -17.37 -25.34
N PHE A 433 10.20 -17.99 -25.75
CA PHE A 433 11.13 -18.65 -24.83
C PHE A 433 12.55 -18.07 -24.89
N THR A 434 13.19 -18.05 -23.73
CA THR A 434 14.65 -17.99 -23.61
C THR A 434 15.17 -19.40 -23.35
N LYS A 435 16.05 -19.87 -24.23
CA LYS A 435 16.70 -21.17 -24.15
C LYS A 435 18.03 -21.04 -23.43
N PHE A 436 18.15 -21.64 -22.25
CA PHE A 436 19.40 -21.75 -21.51
C PHE A 436 20.15 -23.02 -21.92
N CYS A 437 21.45 -22.87 -22.17
CA CYS A 437 22.35 -23.95 -22.59
C CYS A 437 23.53 -24.04 -21.63
N HIS A 438 23.58 -25.10 -20.81
CA HIS A 438 24.71 -25.37 -19.90
C HIS A 438 25.65 -26.42 -20.51
N LYS A 439 26.92 -26.06 -20.72
CA LYS A 439 27.92 -26.97 -21.31
C LYS A 439 28.31 -28.07 -20.31
N ALA A 440 28.30 -29.33 -20.76
CA ALA A 440 28.81 -30.44 -19.96
C ALA A 440 30.34 -30.31 -19.79
N ILE A 441 30.83 -30.40 -18.55
CA ILE A 441 32.25 -30.18 -18.21
C ILE A 441 33.15 -31.32 -18.68
N ASP A 442 32.61 -32.52 -18.94
CA ASP A 442 33.39 -33.66 -19.40
C ASP A 442 32.95 -34.11 -20.79
N GLY A 443 33.90 -34.25 -21.71
CA GLY A 443 33.73 -34.80 -23.06
C GLY A 443 33.28 -36.26 -23.13
N ARG A 444 32.48 -36.73 -22.18
CA ARG A 444 31.73 -37.98 -22.25
C ARG A 444 30.36 -37.69 -22.82
N SER A 445 30.31 -37.76 -24.14
CA SER A 445 29.11 -38.01 -24.92
C SER A 445 28.28 -39.14 -24.26
N LEU A 446 27.23 -38.77 -23.53
CA LEU A 446 26.18 -39.71 -23.13
C LEU A 446 25.26 -39.88 -24.35
N TYR A 447 25.51 -40.97 -25.07
CA TYR A 447 24.64 -41.67 -26.01
C TYR A 447 23.81 -40.84 -27.01
N ASN A 448 24.18 -41.01 -28.28
CA ASN A 448 23.51 -40.56 -29.51
C ASN A 448 23.58 -39.06 -29.83
N LYS A 449 24.56 -38.74 -30.70
CA LYS A 449 24.60 -37.63 -31.67
C LYS A 449 23.42 -36.64 -31.59
N THR A 450 23.57 -35.52 -30.86
CA THR A 450 23.31 -34.13 -31.34
C THR A 450 23.37 -33.02 -30.27
N LEU A 451 23.46 -33.28 -28.96
CA LEU A 451 23.37 -32.20 -27.94
C LEU A 451 24.71 -31.89 -27.27
N ASP A 452 25.32 -30.75 -27.63
CA ASP A 452 26.55 -30.18 -27.05
C ASP A 452 26.33 -29.52 -25.66
N CYS A 453 25.09 -29.48 -25.14
CA CYS A 453 24.76 -28.83 -23.86
C CYS A 453 23.41 -29.33 -23.28
N ARG A 454 23.20 -29.15 -21.97
CA ARG A 454 21.90 -29.36 -21.30
C ARG A 454 21.01 -28.15 -21.52
N GLU A 455 19.91 -28.34 -22.24
CA GLU A 455 19.01 -27.27 -22.68
C GLU A 455 17.80 -27.12 -21.75
N LEU A 456 17.41 -25.88 -21.44
CA LEU A 456 16.19 -25.55 -20.69
C LEU A 456 15.44 -24.43 -21.38
N LEU A 457 14.14 -24.60 -21.61
CA LEU A 457 13.26 -23.55 -22.15
C LEU A 457 12.53 -22.85 -21.00
N VAL A 458 12.73 -21.55 -20.87
CA VAL A 458 12.04 -20.71 -19.89
C VAL A 458 11.18 -19.70 -20.62
N LYS A 459 9.90 -19.55 -20.24
CA LYS A 459 9.04 -18.56 -20.88
C LYS A 459 9.59 -17.17 -20.61
N ASN A 460 9.50 -16.29 -21.59
CA ASN A 460 9.99 -14.92 -21.46
C ASN A 460 9.30 -14.18 -20.29
N THR A 461 8.02 -14.48 -20.04
CA THR A 461 7.23 -13.91 -18.94
C THR A 461 7.67 -14.35 -17.54
N ASP A 462 8.44 -15.44 -17.43
CA ASP A 462 8.93 -15.97 -16.16
C ASP A 462 10.28 -15.35 -15.77
N LEU A 463 10.88 -14.54 -16.66
CA LEU A 463 12.09 -13.76 -16.39
C LEU A 463 11.70 -12.40 -15.76
N PRO A 464 12.55 -11.81 -14.89
CA PRO A 464 12.33 -10.45 -14.38
C PRO A 464 12.47 -9.41 -15.49
N PHE A 465 11.58 -8.41 -15.48
CA PHE A 465 11.79 -7.20 -16.26
C PHE A 465 12.91 -6.36 -15.63
N ILE A 466 13.98 -6.07 -16.35
CA ILE A 466 15.06 -5.21 -15.87
C ILE A 466 15.14 -3.99 -16.79
N GLY A 467 14.73 -2.83 -16.29
CA GLY A 467 14.70 -1.58 -17.05
C GLY A 467 16.08 -1.06 -17.45
N ASP A 468 16.20 -0.61 -18.70
CA ASP A 468 17.38 0.13 -19.15
C ASP A 468 17.39 1.52 -18.50
N ILE A 469 18.52 1.86 -17.89
CA ILE A 469 18.68 3.13 -17.17
C ILE A 469 18.71 4.32 -18.12
N SER A 470 19.12 4.10 -19.37
CA SER A 470 19.15 5.13 -20.41
C SER A 470 17.75 5.58 -20.85
N ASP A 471 16.74 4.73 -20.65
CA ASP A 471 15.36 5.02 -21.00
C ASP A 471 14.62 5.85 -19.92
N ILE A 472 15.16 5.94 -18.70
CA ILE A 472 14.64 6.79 -17.63
C ILE A 472 15.06 8.25 -17.91
N LYS A 473 14.37 8.89 -18.87
CA LYS A 473 14.70 10.24 -19.35
C LYS A 473 14.57 11.27 -18.24
N THR A 474 15.64 12.05 -18.05
CA THR A 474 15.69 13.16 -17.09
C THR A 474 16.74 14.19 -17.51
N ASP A 475 16.51 15.47 -17.18
CA ASP A 475 17.40 16.59 -17.47
C ASP A 475 18.51 16.78 -16.41
N ILE A 476 18.54 15.97 -15.34
CA ILE A 476 19.52 16.10 -14.24
C ILE A 476 20.97 15.82 -14.68
N PHE A 477 21.18 15.16 -15.83
CA PHE A 477 22.50 14.90 -16.38
C PHE A 477 22.94 15.94 -17.41
N LEU A 478 22.04 16.86 -17.79
CA LEU A 478 22.32 17.94 -18.72
C LEU A 478 22.69 19.23 -17.98
N SER A 479 23.62 19.98 -18.56
CA SER A 479 23.93 21.33 -18.06
C SER A 479 22.70 22.23 -18.20
N LYS A 480 22.53 23.15 -17.25
CA LYS A 480 21.39 24.07 -17.23
C LYS A 480 21.85 25.51 -17.03
N ASP A 481 21.37 26.38 -17.90
CA ASP A 481 21.59 27.82 -17.80
C ASP A 481 20.67 28.42 -16.73
N ILE A 482 21.23 29.28 -15.88
CA ILE A 482 20.51 29.95 -14.79
C ILE A 482 20.69 31.46 -14.92
N ASN A 483 19.55 32.17 -14.93
CA ASN A 483 19.46 33.64 -15.03
C ASN A 483 18.22 34.16 -14.25
N GLU A 484 17.95 35.46 -14.34
CA GLU A 484 16.86 36.17 -13.65
C GLU A 484 15.44 35.77 -14.07
N GLU A 485 15.29 35.17 -15.25
CA GLU A 485 14.01 34.68 -15.81
C GLU A 485 13.74 33.21 -15.47
N THR A 486 14.71 32.54 -14.83
CA THR A 486 14.60 31.11 -14.53
C THR A 486 13.60 30.85 -13.41
N GLU A 487 12.45 30.24 -13.71
CA GLU A 487 11.41 29.94 -12.71
C GLU A 487 11.52 28.53 -12.10
N VAL A 488 11.24 28.40 -10.80
CA VAL A 488 10.95 27.13 -10.12
C VAL A 488 9.44 26.98 -9.95
N ILE A 489 8.83 26.21 -10.84
CA ILE A 489 7.40 25.91 -10.77
C ILE A 489 7.22 24.62 -9.96
N ASP A 490 6.64 24.71 -8.76
CA ASP A 490 6.30 23.55 -7.92
C ASP A 490 4.82 23.19 -8.11
N TYR A 491 4.52 21.92 -8.37
CA TYR A 491 3.16 21.44 -8.58
C TYR A 491 2.80 20.40 -7.53
N PRO A 492 1.70 20.58 -6.77
CA PRO A 492 1.28 19.57 -5.81
C PRO A 492 0.76 18.32 -6.53
N ASP A 493 1.30 17.15 -6.19
CA ASP A 493 0.98 15.86 -6.82
C ASP A 493 -0.34 15.21 -6.37
N ASN A 494 -1.08 15.84 -5.44
CA ASN A 494 -2.21 15.16 -4.79
C ASN A 494 -3.56 15.63 -5.35
N VAL A 495 -4.26 14.73 -6.03
CA VAL A 495 -5.71 14.81 -6.29
C VAL A 495 -6.35 13.57 -5.68
N SER A 496 -7.40 13.76 -4.88
CA SER A 496 -8.14 12.63 -4.28
C SER A 496 -9.25 12.16 -5.21
N VAL A 497 -9.46 10.84 -5.27
CA VAL A 497 -10.64 10.24 -5.91
C VAL A 497 -11.93 10.82 -5.33
N ASP A 498 -11.97 11.05 -4.02
CA ASP A 498 -13.13 11.64 -3.34
C ASP A 498 -13.40 13.07 -3.82
N GLN A 499 -12.37 13.85 -4.15
CA GLN A 499 -12.54 15.22 -4.67
C GLN A 499 -13.18 15.23 -6.07
N VAL A 500 -12.80 14.28 -6.93
CA VAL A 500 -13.40 14.13 -8.27
C VAL A 500 -14.83 13.61 -8.20
N ILE A 501 -15.10 12.66 -7.30
CA ILE A 501 -16.47 12.19 -7.05
C ILE A 501 -17.33 13.34 -6.53
N LEU A 502 -16.81 14.17 -5.62
CA LEU A 502 -17.56 15.30 -5.05
C LEU A 502 -17.77 16.45 -6.06
N SER A 503 -16.85 16.68 -7.00
CA SER A 503 -17.01 17.70 -8.06
C SER A 503 -18.04 17.32 -9.13
N LYS A 504 -18.42 16.04 -9.20
CA LYS A 504 -19.58 15.58 -9.98
C LYS A 504 -20.89 16.22 -9.52
N ASN A 505 -21.04 16.47 -8.22
CA ASN A 505 -22.26 17.08 -7.65
C ASN A 505 -22.47 18.54 -8.07
N THR A 506 -21.50 19.18 -8.72
CA THR A 506 -21.59 20.54 -9.26
C THR A 506 -21.57 20.61 -10.79
N SER A 507 -21.42 19.46 -11.47
CA SER A 507 -21.31 19.37 -12.93
C SER A 507 -22.68 19.07 -13.55
N GLU A 508 -23.29 20.02 -14.25
CA GLU A 508 -24.54 19.77 -14.98
C GLU A 508 -24.29 18.80 -16.15
N HIS A 509 -24.72 17.54 -16.01
CA HIS A 509 -24.79 16.63 -17.15
C HIS A 509 -25.74 17.23 -18.21
N GLY A 510 -25.19 17.58 -19.37
CA GLY A 510 -25.98 18.02 -20.52
C GLY A 510 -26.77 16.88 -21.15
N GLN A 511 -27.76 17.22 -21.97
CA GLN A 511 -28.56 16.27 -22.74
C GLN A 511 -27.65 15.50 -23.73
N LEU A 512 -27.82 14.17 -23.83
CA LEU A 512 -27.12 13.32 -24.81
C LEU A 512 -27.69 13.62 -26.21
N ASP A 513 -27.21 14.68 -26.83
CA ASP A 513 -27.67 15.07 -28.16
C ASP A 513 -26.89 14.34 -29.26
N LEU A 514 -27.65 13.75 -30.18
CA LEU A 514 -27.17 13.32 -31.50
C LEU A 514 -26.56 14.52 -32.22
N LEU A 515 -25.30 14.41 -32.65
CA LEU A 515 -24.77 15.32 -33.66
C LEU A 515 -24.92 14.71 -35.06
N TYR A 516 -25.81 15.39 -35.80
CA TYR A 516 -26.16 15.36 -37.22
C TYR A 516 -24.96 15.75 -38.13
N PRO A 517 -25.17 15.92 -39.46
CA PRO A 517 -25.69 15.03 -40.50
C PRO A 517 -24.58 14.24 -41.21
N ILE A 518 -24.99 13.36 -42.12
CA ILE A 518 -24.21 12.77 -43.22
C ILE A 518 -23.28 13.82 -43.87
N ILE A 519 -21.96 13.57 -43.86
CA ILE A 519 -20.94 14.38 -44.54
C ILE A 519 -20.69 13.76 -45.93
N GLU A 520 -20.70 14.58 -46.98
CA GLU A 520 -20.23 14.19 -48.31
C GLU A 520 -18.71 14.42 -48.38
N GLY A 521 -17.94 13.35 -48.45
CA GLY A 521 -16.48 13.36 -48.46
C GLY A 521 -15.92 11.98 -48.85
N GLU A 522 -14.65 11.88 -49.25
CA GLU A 522 -13.97 10.61 -49.47
C GLU A 522 -12.87 10.46 -48.42
N SER A 523 -12.95 9.44 -47.58
CA SER A 523 -11.90 9.15 -46.60
C SER A 523 -10.66 8.55 -47.27
N GLN A 524 -9.46 8.89 -46.78
CA GLN A 524 -8.24 8.28 -47.28
C GLN A 524 -8.07 6.85 -46.75
N VAL A 525 -7.75 5.93 -47.65
CA VAL A 525 -7.31 4.58 -47.29
C VAL A 525 -5.93 4.67 -46.66
N LEU A 526 -5.83 4.28 -45.39
CA LEU A 526 -4.55 4.20 -44.70
C LEU A 526 -3.83 2.88 -45.04
N PRO A 527 -2.50 2.90 -45.21
CA PRO A 527 -1.75 1.68 -45.49
C PRO A 527 -1.77 0.75 -44.26
N GLY A 528 -2.01 -0.54 -44.50
CA GLY A 528 -1.94 -1.56 -43.44
C GLY A 528 -0.55 -1.69 -42.82
N GLU A 529 -0.51 -2.22 -41.60
CA GLU A 529 0.71 -2.45 -40.83
C GLU A 529 1.37 -3.78 -41.21
N ASN A 530 2.67 -3.90 -40.92
CA ASN A 530 3.38 -5.16 -41.08
C ASN A 530 3.38 -5.90 -39.75
N GLN A 531 3.01 -7.19 -39.78
CA GLN A 531 3.04 -8.06 -38.62
C GLN A 531 4.48 -8.24 -38.11
N VAL A 532 4.67 -8.09 -36.80
CA VAL A 532 5.97 -8.27 -36.13
C VAL A 532 6.03 -9.66 -35.51
N PHE A 533 7.13 -10.39 -35.73
CA PHE A 533 7.38 -11.71 -35.13
C PHE A 533 8.55 -11.66 -34.17
N TYR A 534 8.48 -12.46 -33.12
CA TYR A 534 9.54 -12.62 -32.13
C TYR A 534 10.13 -14.03 -32.16
N ASP A 535 11.47 -14.09 -32.18
CA ASP A 535 12.22 -15.33 -32.17
C ASP A 535 12.71 -15.68 -30.76
N ASN A 536 12.76 -16.98 -30.47
CA ASN A 536 13.37 -17.48 -29.23
C ASN A 536 14.85 -17.08 -29.16
N ARG A 537 15.32 -16.70 -27.97
CA ARG A 537 16.72 -16.32 -27.72
C ARG A 537 17.46 -17.49 -27.07
N THR A 538 18.64 -17.85 -27.55
CA THR A 538 19.53 -18.83 -26.89
C THR A 538 20.59 -18.12 -26.05
N GLN A 539 20.84 -18.60 -24.83
CA GLN A 539 21.84 -18.09 -23.88
C GLN A 539 22.68 -19.23 -23.32
N ASN A 540 23.99 -19.13 -23.44
CA ASN A 540 24.92 -20.08 -22.83
C ASN A 540 25.21 -19.65 -21.38
N VAL A 541 25.13 -20.59 -20.44
CA VAL A 541 25.36 -20.35 -19.02
C VAL A 541 26.42 -21.30 -18.44
N ASP A 542 27.29 -20.76 -17.59
CA ASP A 542 28.43 -21.50 -17.04
C ASP A 542 28.07 -22.33 -15.79
N TYR A 543 26.85 -22.18 -15.25
CA TYR A 543 26.36 -22.91 -14.09
C TYR A 543 24.85 -23.21 -14.21
N LEU A 544 24.39 -24.17 -13.42
CA LEU A 544 22.96 -24.46 -13.23
C LEU A 544 22.32 -23.32 -12.42
N ASN A 545 21.75 -22.34 -13.12
CA ASN A 545 21.06 -21.19 -12.51
C ASN A 545 19.73 -21.58 -11.83
N SER A 546 19.04 -20.59 -11.25
CA SER A 546 17.78 -20.80 -10.51
C SER A 546 16.70 -21.52 -11.31
N TYR A 547 16.65 -21.33 -12.63
CA TYR A 547 15.65 -21.98 -13.49
C TYR A 547 15.90 -23.50 -13.65
N TYR A 548 17.14 -23.95 -13.68
CA TYR A 548 17.44 -25.39 -13.64
C TYR A 548 17.06 -26.02 -12.30
N TYR A 549 17.25 -25.28 -11.20
CA TYR A 549 16.82 -25.71 -9.88
C TYR A 549 15.30 -25.78 -9.74
N LEU A 550 14.55 -24.88 -10.38
CA LEU A 550 13.10 -24.95 -10.41
C LEU A 550 12.60 -26.10 -11.28
N GLU A 551 13.23 -26.33 -12.44
CA GLU A 551 12.85 -27.43 -13.32
C GLU A 551 13.05 -28.80 -12.65
N SER A 552 14.16 -28.97 -11.92
CA SER A 552 14.45 -30.23 -11.21
C SER A 552 13.48 -30.56 -10.07
N GLN A 553 12.66 -29.60 -9.64
CA GLN A 553 11.64 -29.79 -8.60
C GLN A 553 10.30 -30.26 -9.17
N LYS A 554 10.12 -30.25 -10.49
CA LYS A 554 8.86 -30.66 -11.12
C LYS A 554 8.78 -32.18 -11.19
N LEU A 555 7.59 -32.71 -10.92
CA LEU A 555 7.27 -34.09 -11.22
C LEU A 555 6.96 -34.22 -12.71
N SER A 556 7.56 -35.21 -13.38
CA SER A 556 7.25 -35.51 -14.78
C SER A 556 5.87 -36.16 -14.92
N ASP A 557 5.18 -35.85 -16.02
CA ASP A 557 3.89 -36.48 -16.34
C ASP A 557 4.05 -38.01 -16.52
N ASN A 558 3.07 -38.79 -16.03
CA ASN A 558 2.96 -40.25 -16.20
C ASN A 558 4.00 -41.12 -15.46
N VAL A 559 4.55 -40.65 -14.34
CA VAL A 559 5.45 -41.46 -13.50
C VAL A 559 4.65 -42.34 -12.52
N GLU A 560 4.83 -43.67 -12.59
CA GLU A 560 4.11 -44.62 -11.71
C GLU A 560 4.57 -44.56 -10.25
N ASP A 561 5.86 -44.29 -9.99
CA ASP A 561 6.43 -44.05 -8.65
C ASP A 561 7.69 -43.19 -8.77
N PHE A 562 7.96 -42.38 -7.76
CA PHE A 562 9.08 -41.44 -7.73
C PHE A 562 9.65 -41.26 -6.32
N THR A 563 10.86 -40.71 -6.24
CA THR A 563 11.57 -40.45 -4.99
C THR A 563 12.16 -39.06 -4.96
N PHE A 564 12.26 -38.49 -3.76
CA PHE A 564 12.92 -37.22 -3.52
C PHE A 564 14.44 -37.43 -3.52
N THR A 565 15.20 -36.48 -4.06
CA THR A 565 16.67 -36.48 -4.04
C THR A 565 17.18 -35.10 -3.69
N THR A 566 18.32 -35.02 -3.00
CA THR A 566 19.03 -33.75 -2.76
C THR A 566 20.05 -33.46 -3.86
N SER A 567 20.16 -34.33 -4.89
CA SER A 567 21.04 -34.14 -6.04
C SER A 567 20.26 -33.52 -7.20
N ILE A 568 20.63 -32.30 -7.58
CA ILE A 568 20.03 -31.63 -8.74
C ILE A 568 20.31 -32.40 -10.05
N GLU A 569 21.51 -32.96 -10.20
CA GLU A 569 21.88 -33.67 -11.42
C GLU A 569 21.01 -34.92 -11.60
N GLU A 570 20.80 -35.70 -10.53
CA GLU A 570 19.92 -36.88 -10.57
C GLU A 570 18.48 -36.52 -10.95
N ALA A 571 17.95 -35.43 -10.39
CA ALA A 571 16.59 -34.98 -10.68
C ALA A 571 16.42 -34.48 -12.12
N LEU A 572 17.44 -33.83 -12.68
CA LEU A 572 17.41 -33.38 -14.08
C LEU A 572 17.58 -34.53 -15.09
N ASP A 573 18.31 -35.59 -14.71
CA ASP A 573 18.61 -36.73 -15.60
C ASP A 573 17.57 -37.87 -15.49
N ASN A 574 16.73 -37.90 -14.46
CA ASN A 574 15.78 -38.98 -14.20
C ASN A 574 14.39 -38.46 -13.85
N SER A 575 13.40 -38.77 -14.70
CA SER A 575 12.00 -38.38 -14.51
C SER A 575 11.35 -38.96 -13.24
N GLY A 576 11.90 -40.03 -12.66
CA GLY A 576 11.47 -40.62 -11.38
C GLY A 576 12.13 -40.00 -10.13
N LYS A 577 12.87 -38.90 -10.29
CA LYS A 577 13.56 -38.20 -9.22
C LYS A 577 13.12 -36.74 -9.17
N VAL A 578 12.77 -36.28 -7.97
CA VAL A 578 12.38 -34.88 -7.73
C VAL A 578 13.36 -34.25 -6.77
N TYR A 579 13.96 -33.12 -7.15
CA TYR A 579 14.87 -32.39 -6.27
C TYR A 579 14.12 -31.82 -5.07
N THR A 580 14.72 -31.96 -3.88
CA THR A 580 14.30 -31.26 -2.68
C THR A 580 15.51 -30.65 -1.98
N TYR A 581 15.32 -29.44 -1.47
CA TYR A 581 16.30 -28.73 -0.66
C TYR A 581 16.13 -29.03 0.84
N PHE A 582 15.30 -30.03 1.20
CA PHE A 582 15.10 -30.51 2.56
C PHE A 582 15.56 -31.97 2.71
N PRO A 583 16.80 -32.22 3.18
CA PRO A 583 17.36 -33.57 3.26
C PRO A 583 16.54 -34.53 4.12
N LYS A 584 16.09 -34.08 5.30
CA LYS A 584 15.27 -34.91 6.21
C LYS A 584 13.91 -35.27 5.63
N LEU A 585 13.34 -34.37 4.82
CA LEU A 585 12.09 -34.64 4.12
C LEU A 585 12.28 -35.75 3.09
N ALA A 586 13.37 -35.72 2.32
CA ALA A 586 13.70 -36.77 1.35
C ALA A 586 13.74 -38.15 2.03
N ASP A 587 14.43 -38.26 3.16
CA ASP A 587 14.55 -39.52 3.91
C ASP A 587 13.18 -40.06 4.35
N LYS A 588 12.31 -39.19 4.90
CA LYS A 588 10.95 -39.55 5.36
C LYS A 588 10.01 -39.92 4.22
N VAL A 589 10.07 -39.20 3.11
CA VAL A 589 9.21 -39.43 1.95
C VAL A 589 9.61 -40.72 1.21
N ASN A 590 10.91 -41.02 1.14
CA ASN A 590 11.43 -42.17 0.41
C ASN A 590 11.33 -43.50 1.17
N THR A 591 11.24 -43.48 2.51
CA THR A 591 11.22 -44.71 3.32
C THR A 591 9.96 -45.56 3.13
N GLY A 592 8.86 -44.98 2.64
CA GLY A 592 7.59 -45.68 2.44
C GLY A 592 6.88 -46.07 3.74
N VAL A 593 5.64 -46.56 3.63
CA VAL A 593 4.75 -46.81 4.79
C VAL A 593 4.48 -48.30 5.00
N GLN A 594 4.54 -48.77 6.25
CA GLN A 594 4.02 -50.09 6.65
C GLN A 594 2.51 -50.03 6.95
N GLY A 595 1.76 -51.05 6.53
CA GLY A 595 0.29 -51.11 6.67
C GLY A 595 -0.17 -50.94 8.13
N GLY A 596 -0.92 -49.87 8.39
CA GLY A 596 -1.46 -49.48 9.71
C GLY A 596 -0.93 -48.16 10.27
N LEU A 597 0.16 -47.61 9.70
CA LEU A 597 0.80 -46.36 10.17
C LEU A 597 0.72 -45.21 9.15
N PHE A 598 -0.12 -45.34 8.12
CA PHE A 598 -0.21 -44.39 7.01
C PHE A 598 -0.50 -42.96 7.45
N LEU A 599 -1.51 -42.75 8.28
CA LEU A 599 -1.89 -41.41 8.73
C LEU A 599 -0.79 -40.75 9.56
N MET A 600 -0.08 -41.53 10.40
CA MET A 600 1.05 -41.03 11.18
C MET A 600 2.20 -40.59 10.27
N TRP A 601 2.58 -41.42 9.30
CA TRP A 601 3.61 -41.05 8.32
C TRP A 601 3.23 -39.80 7.51
N ALA A 602 1.99 -39.73 7.02
CA ALA A 602 1.53 -38.58 6.24
C ALA A 602 1.55 -37.29 7.07
N ASN A 603 1.16 -37.36 8.35
CA ASN A 603 1.26 -36.25 9.28
C ASN A 603 2.72 -35.85 9.53
N ASP A 604 3.62 -36.81 9.76
CA ASP A 604 5.04 -36.56 10.01
C ASP A 604 5.75 -35.91 8.80
N VAL A 605 5.36 -36.29 7.58
CA VAL A 605 5.86 -35.68 6.33
C VAL A 605 5.38 -34.22 6.22
N VAL A 606 4.09 -33.98 6.46
CA VAL A 606 3.50 -32.62 6.41
C VAL A 606 4.08 -31.72 7.49
N GLU A 607 4.30 -32.23 8.71
CA GLU A 607 4.89 -31.50 9.83
C GLU A 607 6.37 -31.16 9.57
N ASP A 608 7.15 -32.09 9.00
CA ASP A 608 8.55 -31.84 8.63
C ASP A 608 8.65 -30.74 7.56
N PHE A 609 7.85 -30.83 6.50
CA PHE A 609 7.79 -29.79 5.48
C PHE A 609 7.40 -28.44 6.08
N THR A 610 6.33 -28.41 6.87
CA THR A 610 5.82 -27.17 7.51
C THR A 610 6.87 -26.53 8.42
N THR A 611 7.54 -27.31 9.25
CA THR A 611 8.59 -26.81 10.16
C THR A 611 9.75 -26.21 9.39
N ASN A 612 10.16 -26.84 8.28
CA ASN A 612 11.26 -26.37 7.47
C ASN A 612 10.94 -25.09 6.69
N ILE A 613 9.74 -24.97 6.09
CA ILE A 613 9.36 -23.77 5.31
C ILE A 613 9.08 -22.54 6.19
N LEU A 614 8.75 -22.75 7.47
CA LEU A 614 8.55 -21.67 8.44
C LEU A 614 9.84 -21.24 9.15
N ARG A 615 10.97 -21.90 8.87
CA ARG A 615 12.26 -21.58 9.48
C ARG A 615 12.72 -20.17 9.11
N LYS A 616 13.20 -19.45 10.13
CA LYS A 616 13.84 -18.14 10.05
C LYS A 616 15.15 -18.18 10.83
N ASP A 617 16.17 -17.53 10.31
CA ASP A 617 17.44 -17.31 11.00
C ASP A 617 17.65 -15.79 11.19
N THR A 618 18.36 -15.35 12.23
CA THR A 618 18.76 -13.93 12.43
C THR A 618 20.25 -13.75 12.15
N LEU A 619 20.67 -12.54 11.77
CA LEU A 619 22.08 -12.18 11.59
C LEU A 619 22.38 -10.84 12.26
N ASP A 620 23.26 -10.85 13.26
CA ASP A 620 23.63 -9.64 14.02
C ASP A 620 24.42 -8.61 13.20
N LYS A 621 25.00 -9.02 12.07
CA LYS A 621 25.84 -8.16 11.22
C LYS A 621 25.06 -7.26 10.25
N ILE A 622 23.77 -7.52 10.03
CA ILE A 622 22.93 -6.75 9.10
C ILE A 622 21.72 -6.24 9.88
N SER A 623 21.86 -5.08 10.51
CA SER A 623 20.84 -4.47 11.40
C SER A 623 19.50 -4.16 10.72
N ASP A 624 19.48 -4.17 9.39
CA ASP A 624 18.41 -3.61 8.58
C ASP A 624 17.54 -4.69 7.91
N VAL A 625 17.80 -5.98 8.20
CA VAL A 625 16.99 -7.12 7.75
C VAL A 625 16.61 -7.94 8.97
N SER A 626 15.30 -8.09 9.21
CA SER A 626 14.74 -8.67 10.44
C SER A 626 15.05 -10.15 10.62
N ALA A 627 14.89 -10.92 9.55
CA ALA A 627 15.07 -12.35 9.54
C ALA A 627 15.40 -12.84 8.13
N ILE A 628 16.24 -13.86 8.05
CA ILE A 628 16.69 -14.49 6.82
C ILE A 628 15.96 -15.81 6.65
N ILE A 629 15.62 -16.11 5.40
CA ILE A 629 15.01 -17.36 5.01
C ILE A 629 16.10 -18.27 4.42
N PRO A 630 16.69 -19.18 5.23
CA PRO A 630 17.93 -19.86 4.86
C PRO A 630 17.79 -20.80 3.66
N TYR A 631 16.59 -21.32 3.42
CA TYR A 631 16.33 -22.28 2.35
C TYR A 631 16.17 -21.65 0.96
N ILE A 632 16.12 -20.31 0.84
CA ILE A 632 16.10 -19.62 -0.47
C ILE A 632 17.37 -19.97 -1.27
N GLY A 633 18.52 -19.99 -0.61
CA GLY A 633 19.80 -20.35 -1.22
C GLY A 633 19.79 -21.71 -1.91
N PRO A 634 19.53 -22.83 -1.21
CA PRO A 634 19.48 -24.17 -1.81
C PRO A 634 18.27 -24.43 -2.71
N ALA A 635 17.16 -23.69 -2.56
CA ALA A 635 16.00 -23.82 -3.42
C ALA A 635 16.22 -23.24 -4.82
N LEU A 636 16.94 -22.12 -4.93
CA LEU A 636 17.13 -21.35 -6.17
C LEU A 636 18.61 -21.23 -6.59
N ASN A 637 19.52 -21.87 -5.88
CA ASN A 637 20.97 -21.77 -6.06
C ASN A 637 21.55 -20.35 -5.96
N ILE A 638 21.07 -19.59 -4.97
CA ILE A 638 21.59 -18.25 -4.72
C ILE A 638 22.85 -18.36 -3.84
N SER A 639 24.04 -18.32 -4.44
CA SER A 639 25.32 -18.13 -3.74
C SER A 639 26.46 -17.75 -4.70
N ASN A 640 27.45 -17.00 -4.20
CA ASN A 640 28.70 -16.79 -4.94
C ASN A 640 29.53 -18.09 -4.96
N SER A 641 30.18 -18.39 -6.08
CA SER A 641 30.89 -19.65 -6.38
C SER A 641 31.94 -20.08 -5.35
N VAL A 642 32.38 -19.18 -4.47
CA VAL A 642 33.42 -19.40 -3.45
C VAL A 642 32.86 -19.96 -2.12
N ARG A 643 31.55 -19.95 -1.87
CA ARG A 643 30.94 -20.39 -0.58
C ARG A 643 29.65 -21.21 -0.73
N ARG A 644 29.62 -22.13 -1.70
CA ARG A 644 28.48 -23.04 -1.90
C ARG A 644 28.26 -23.89 -0.65
N GLY A 645 27.04 -23.87 -0.10
CA GLY A 645 26.60 -24.72 1.01
C GLY A 645 26.02 -23.99 2.23
N ASN A 646 26.33 -22.70 2.43
CA ASN A 646 25.77 -21.90 3.53
C ASN A 646 25.34 -20.51 3.07
N PHE A 647 24.05 -20.37 2.73
CA PHE A 647 23.45 -19.12 2.28
C PHE A 647 23.53 -18.02 3.34
N THR A 648 23.27 -18.35 4.61
CA THR A 648 23.29 -17.38 5.72
C THR A 648 24.68 -16.75 5.90
N GLU A 649 25.75 -17.55 5.81
CA GLU A 649 27.13 -17.04 5.87
C GLU A 649 27.51 -16.19 4.65
N ALA A 650 27.06 -16.58 3.45
CA ALA A 650 27.31 -15.82 2.24
C ALA A 650 26.57 -14.47 2.27
N PHE A 651 25.32 -14.47 2.73
CA PHE A 651 24.52 -13.27 2.96
C PHE A 651 25.16 -12.36 4.01
N ALA A 652 25.73 -12.90 5.09
CA ALA A 652 26.45 -12.12 6.11
C ALA A 652 27.66 -11.34 5.58
N VAL A 653 28.27 -11.79 4.48
CA VAL A 653 29.47 -11.15 3.89
C VAL A 653 29.12 -10.23 2.74
N THR A 654 28.23 -10.66 1.84
CA THR A 654 27.90 -9.93 0.61
C THR A 654 26.70 -8.99 0.79
N GLY A 655 25.96 -9.15 1.89
CA GLY A 655 24.72 -8.44 2.15
C GLY A 655 23.65 -8.78 1.12
N VAL A 656 22.67 -7.88 0.99
CA VAL A 656 21.49 -8.05 0.12
C VAL A 656 21.83 -8.18 -1.37
N THR A 657 23.02 -7.77 -1.78
CA THR A 657 23.46 -7.82 -3.19
C THR A 657 23.60 -9.25 -3.73
N ILE A 658 23.75 -10.25 -2.85
CA ILE A 658 23.84 -11.67 -3.24
C ILE A 658 22.55 -12.20 -3.89
N LEU A 659 21.41 -11.54 -3.62
CA LEU A 659 20.10 -11.89 -4.18
C LEU A 659 19.89 -11.31 -5.59
N LEU A 660 20.79 -10.43 -6.06
CA LEU A 660 20.66 -9.80 -7.38
C LEU A 660 21.41 -10.61 -8.42
N GLU A 661 20.69 -11.08 -9.44
CA GLU A 661 21.30 -11.72 -10.61
C GLU A 661 21.99 -10.67 -11.52
N ALA A 662 21.51 -9.42 -11.47
CA ALA A 662 21.99 -8.27 -12.24
C ALA A 662 22.43 -7.08 -11.43
N PHE A 663 23.49 -6.43 -11.93
CA PHE A 663 23.91 -5.10 -11.48
C PHE A 663 24.01 -5.01 -9.95
N PRO A 664 24.76 -5.91 -9.28
CA PRO A 664 24.92 -5.86 -7.83
C PRO A 664 25.52 -4.52 -7.37
N GLU A 665 26.31 -3.87 -8.23
CA GLU A 665 26.83 -2.52 -8.02
C GLU A 665 26.02 -1.46 -8.76
N PHE A 666 25.52 -0.47 -8.01
CA PHE A 666 24.85 0.70 -8.58
C PHE A 666 25.85 1.75 -9.09
N THR A 667 25.56 2.40 -10.22
CA THR A 667 26.33 3.54 -10.73
C THR A 667 25.40 4.67 -11.17
N ILE A 668 25.82 5.91 -10.96
CA ILE A 668 25.11 7.13 -11.36
C ILE A 668 26.03 7.96 -12.28
N PRO A 669 25.55 8.45 -13.44
CA PRO A 669 26.30 9.40 -14.26
C PRO A 669 26.53 10.73 -13.55
N ALA A 670 27.59 11.45 -13.92
CA ALA A 670 27.86 12.78 -13.37
C ALA A 670 26.69 13.74 -13.64
N LEU A 671 26.30 14.52 -12.62
CA LEU A 671 25.23 15.49 -12.74
C LEU A 671 25.64 16.68 -13.60
N GLY A 672 24.72 17.15 -14.44
CA GLY A 672 24.95 18.30 -15.31
C GLY A 672 25.15 19.59 -14.51
N ALA A 673 26.13 20.41 -14.89
CA ALA A 673 26.49 21.61 -14.14
C ALA A 673 25.53 22.79 -14.41
N PHE A 674 25.41 23.70 -13.44
CA PHE A 674 24.78 25.00 -13.69
C PHE A 674 25.77 25.95 -14.35
N VAL A 675 25.30 26.63 -15.40
CA VAL A 675 25.99 27.73 -16.06
C VAL A 675 25.27 29.00 -15.65
N ILE A 676 25.90 29.79 -14.79
CA ILE A 676 25.23 30.92 -14.11
C ILE A 676 25.72 32.21 -14.76
N TYR A 677 24.79 33.01 -15.29
CA TYR A 677 25.10 34.32 -15.84
C TYR A 677 23.93 35.28 -15.65
N SER A 678 24.24 36.58 -15.60
CA SER A 678 23.25 37.66 -15.60
C SER A 678 23.21 38.27 -17.00
N LYS A 679 22.03 38.43 -17.61
CA LYS A 679 21.92 39.09 -18.92
C LYS A 679 22.17 40.60 -18.85
N VAL A 680 22.03 41.20 -17.65
CA VAL A 680 22.16 42.65 -17.41
C VAL A 680 23.02 42.92 -16.17
N GLN A 681 23.71 44.08 -16.13
CA GLN A 681 24.49 44.55 -14.98
C GLN A 681 23.63 45.26 -13.92
N GLU A 682 22.40 44.79 -13.65
CA GLU A 682 21.53 45.36 -12.62
C GLU A 682 21.57 44.54 -11.32
N ARG A 683 21.71 45.25 -10.18
CA ARG A 683 21.82 44.64 -8.85
C ARG A 683 20.69 43.65 -8.53
N ASN A 684 19.45 44.00 -8.85
CA ASN A 684 18.29 43.16 -8.52
C ASN A 684 18.25 41.87 -9.35
N GLU A 685 18.67 41.91 -10.61
CA GLU A 685 18.70 40.73 -11.48
C GLU A 685 19.81 39.76 -11.10
N ILE A 686 20.97 40.27 -10.68
CA ILE A 686 22.06 39.43 -10.14
C ILE A 686 21.61 38.73 -8.85
N ILE A 687 20.95 39.46 -7.94
CA ILE A 687 20.38 38.86 -6.71
C ILE A 687 19.33 37.81 -7.07
N LYS A 688 18.44 38.11 -8.02
CA LYS A 688 17.41 37.17 -8.48
C LYS A 688 18.02 35.92 -9.13
N THR A 689 19.11 36.06 -9.90
CA THR A 689 19.85 34.94 -10.48
C THR A 689 20.44 34.03 -9.39
N ILE A 690 21.00 34.61 -8.33
CA ILE A 690 21.49 33.85 -7.17
C ILE A 690 20.32 33.09 -6.51
N ASP A 691 19.19 33.76 -6.29
CA ASP A 691 18.01 33.15 -5.66
C ASP A 691 17.44 32.01 -6.51
N ASN A 692 17.26 32.24 -7.81
CA ASN A 692 16.82 31.22 -8.77
C ASN A 692 17.78 30.03 -8.78
N CYS A 693 19.09 30.26 -8.71
CA CYS A 693 20.10 29.20 -8.64
C CYS A 693 19.95 28.33 -7.38
N LEU A 694 19.75 28.96 -6.22
CA LEU A 694 19.56 28.25 -4.95
C LEU A 694 18.27 27.39 -4.96
N GLU A 695 17.18 27.91 -5.53
CA GLU A 695 15.94 27.15 -5.68
C GLU A 695 16.09 25.98 -6.68
N GLN A 696 16.78 26.20 -7.80
CA GLN A 696 17.06 25.15 -8.79
C GLN A 696 18.01 24.09 -8.23
N ARG A 697 18.92 24.43 -7.30
CA ARG A 697 19.74 23.45 -6.58
C ARG A 697 18.87 22.52 -5.74
N ILE A 698 17.89 23.05 -5.00
CA ILE A 698 16.93 22.22 -4.24
C ILE A 698 16.16 21.28 -5.19
N LYS A 699 15.69 21.81 -6.33
CA LYS A 699 15.02 21.00 -7.35
C LYS A 699 15.93 19.87 -7.88
N ARG A 700 17.20 20.16 -8.16
CA ARG A 700 18.18 19.16 -8.65
C ARG A 700 18.37 18.00 -7.66
N TRP A 701 18.44 18.28 -6.35
CA TRP A 701 18.49 17.22 -5.33
C TRP A 701 17.23 16.34 -5.34
N LYS A 702 16.04 16.97 -5.36
CA LYS A 702 14.76 16.25 -5.40
C LYS A 702 14.64 15.38 -6.66
N ASP A 703 14.93 15.93 -7.84
CA ASP A 703 14.85 15.21 -9.12
C ASP A 703 15.83 14.02 -9.16
N SER A 704 17.04 14.17 -8.60
CA SER A 704 18.01 13.07 -8.51
C SER A 704 17.53 11.93 -7.60
N TYR A 705 16.87 12.24 -6.48
CA TYR A 705 16.24 11.23 -5.63
C TYR A 705 15.08 10.54 -6.32
N GLU A 706 14.28 11.26 -7.11
CA GLU A 706 13.19 10.66 -7.89
C GLU A 706 13.71 9.73 -8.99
N TRP A 707 14.74 10.14 -9.71
CA TRP A 707 15.39 9.28 -10.70
C TRP A 707 15.96 8.00 -10.06
N MET A 708 16.55 8.12 -8.87
CA MET A 708 17.01 6.96 -8.09
C MET A 708 15.86 6.01 -7.76
N ILE A 709 14.69 6.53 -7.33
CA ILE A 709 13.50 5.72 -7.05
C ILE A 709 12.97 5.03 -8.31
N GLY A 710 12.82 5.73 -9.42
CA GLY A 710 12.38 5.13 -10.69
C GLY A 710 13.32 4.01 -11.17
N THR A 711 14.63 4.20 -10.98
CA THR A 711 15.65 3.17 -11.27
C THR A 711 15.54 1.98 -10.33
N TRP A 712 15.37 2.23 -9.03
CA TRP A 712 15.20 1.17 -8.02
C TRP A 712 13.97 0.31 -8.31
N LEU A 713 12.84 0.92 -8.66
CA LEU A 713 11.59 0.21 -8.94
C LEU A 713 11.65 -0.61 -10.24
N SER A 714 12.20 -0.04 -11.32
CA SER A 714 12.23 -0.69 -12.65
C SER A 714 13.37 -1.70 -12.85
N ARG A 715 14.47 -1.59 -12.09
CA ARG A 715 15.70 -2.38 -12.31
C ARG A 715 16.06 -3.30 -11.16
N ILE A 716 15.75 -2.93 -9.92
CA ILE A 716 16.17 -3.67 -8.71
C ILE A 716 14.99 -4.43 -8.11
N THR A 717 13.88 -3.74 -7.85
CA THR A 717 12.69 -4.31 -7.19
C THR A 717 12.08 -5.48 -7.97
N THR A 718 12.10 -5.41 -9.30
CA THR A 718 11.62 -6.48 -10.19
C THR A 718 12.41 -7.78 -10.03
N GLN A 719 13.73 -7.71 -9.79
CA GLN A 719 14.57 -8.89 -9.54
C GLN A 719 14.22 -9.53 -8.19
N PHE A 720 14.07 -8.72 -7.14
CA PHE A 720 13.62 -9.18 -5.82
C PHE A 720 12.23 -9.83 -5.89
N ASN A 721 11.27 -9.20 -6.58
CA ASN A 721 9.94 -9.76 -6.78
C ASN A 721 9.98 -11.11 -7.53
N ASN A 722 10.90 -11.26 -8.49
CA ASN A 722 11.08 -12.51 -9.21
C ASN A 722 11.51 -13.66 -8.29
N ILE A 723 12.40 -13.40 -7.32
CA ILE A 723 12.74 -14.41 -6.30
C ILE A 723 11.51 -14.86 -5.52
N SER A 724 10.60 -13.94 -5.20
CA SER A 724 9.35 -14.29 -4.50
C SER A 724 8.44 -15.17 -5.37
N TYR A 725 8.33 -14.90 -6.68
CA TYR A 725 7.58 -15.78 -7.59
C TYR A 725 8.25 -17.15 -7.73
N GLN A 726 9.58 -17.19 -7.88
CA GLN A 726 10.33 -18.44 -7.96
C GLN A 726 10.22 -19.27 -6.67
N MET A 727 10.27 -18.64 -5.49
CA MET A 727 10.05 -19.33 -4.22
C MET A 727 8.61 -19.81 -4.06
N TYR A 728 7.63 -19.05 -4.53
CA TYR A 728 6.24 -19.49 -4.57
C TYR A 728 6.10 -20.75 -5.43
N ASP A 729 6.63 -20.74 -6.65
CA ASP A 729 6.61 -21.89 -7.54
C ASP A 729 7.34 -23.09 -6.91
N SER A 730 8.53 -22.87 -6.36
CA SER A 730 9.33 -23.89 -5.65
C SER A 730 8.54 -24.56 -4.52
N LEU A 731 7.90 -23.78 -3.64
CA LEU A 731 7.10 -24.30 -2.53
C LEU A 731 5.89 -25.10 -3.03
N ASN A 732 5.23 -24.65 -4.10
CA ASN A 732 4.13 -25.39 -4.71
C ASN A 732 4.62 -26.69 -5.36
N TYR A 733 5.76 -26.70 -6.05
CA TYR A 733 6.31 -27.94 -6.62
C TYR A 733 6.63 -28.97 -5.54
N GLN A 734 7.22 -28.54 -4.41
CA GLN A 734 7.45 -29.43 -3.27
C GLN A 734 6.14 -29.97 -2.69
N ALA A 735 5.14 -29.11 -2.45
CA ALA A 735 3.87 -29.54 -1.89
C ALA A 735 3.05 -30.43 -2.83
N ASP A 736 3.03 -30.14 -4.13
CA ASP A 736 2.34 -30.96 -5.13
C ASP A 736 3.02 -32.34 -5.22
N ALA A 737 4.36 -32.42 -5.21
CA ALA A 737 5.07 -33.70 -5.14
C ALA A 737 4.79 -34.47 -3.82
N ILE A 738 4.65 -33.79 -2.68
CA ILE A 738 4.26 -34.43 -1.41
C ILE A 738 2.83 -34.97 -1.51
N LYS A 739 1.88 -34.19 -2.04
CA LYS A 739 0.47 -34.59 -2.22
C LYS A 739 0.38 -35.83 -3.12
N ASP A 740 1.10 -35.84 -4.24
CA ASP A 740 1.12 -36.96 -5.17
C ASP A 740 1.73 -38.22 -4.53
N LYS A 741 2.78 -38.07 -3.72
CA LYS A 741 3.34 -39.20 -2.98
C LYS A 741 2.37 -39.75 -1.93
N ILE A 742 1.67 -38.87 -1.21
CA ILE A 742 0.61 -39.27 -0.25
C ILE A 742 -0.49 -40.04 -0.99
N ASP A 743 -0.94 -39.57 -2.15
CA ASP A 743 -1.98 -40.22 -2.95
C ASP A 743 -1.52 -41.59 -3.49
N LEU A 744 -0.26 -41.71 -3.87
CA LEU A 744 0.35 -42.96 -4.34
C LEU A 744 0.44 -44.00 -3.22
N GLU A 745 0.89 -43.61 -2.03
CA GLU A 745 0.95 -44.50 -0.86
C GLU A 745 -0.47 -44.83 -0.32
N TYR A 746 -1.41 -43.88 -0.39
CA TYR A 746 -2.81 -44.12 -0.03
C TYR A 746 -3.50 -45.12 -0.98
N LYS A 747 -3.16 -45.09 -2.28
CA LYS A 747 -3.63 -46.11 -3.23
C LYS A 747 -3.16 -47.51 -2.84
N LYS A 748 -1.88 -47.65 -2.44
CA LYS A 748 -1.27 -48.91 -1.97
C LYS A 748 -1.84 -49.38 -0.61
N TYR A 749 -2.34 -48.47 0.22
CA TYR A 749 -2.92 -48.78 1.52
C TYR A 749 -4.16 -49.68 1.41
N SER A 750 -4.20 -50.77 2.19
CA SER A 750 -5.28 -51.78 2.17
C SER A 750 -5.92 -52.00 3.55
N GLY A 751 -5.73 -51.08 4.49
CA GLY A 751 -6.34 -51.15 5.83
C GLY A 751 -7.86 -51.02 5.81
N SER A 752 -8.53 -51.65 6.79
CA SER A 752 -10.00 -51.67 6.89
C SER A 752 -10.63 -50.29 7.14
N ASP A 753 -9.85 -49.31 7.57
CA ASP A 753 -10.23 -47.92 7.86
C ASP A 753 -9.97 -46.96 6.69
N LYS A 754 -9.55 -47.45 5.51
CA LYS A 754 -9.18 -46.62 4.35
C LYS A 754 -10.22 -45.55 4.01
N GLU A 755 -11.50 -45.92 3.95
CA GLU A 755 -12.58 -44.96 3.68
C GLU A 755 -12.82 -43.99 4.85
N ASN A 756 -12.58 -44.42 6.10
CA ASN A 756 -12.76 -43.59 7.29
C ASN A 756 -11.70 -42.48 7.40
N ILE A 757 -10.46 -42.74 6.94
CA ILE A 757 -9.36 -41.77 7.02
C ILE A 757 -9.30 -40.81 5.82
N LYS A 758 -10.07 -41.05 4.75
CA LYS A 758 -10.04 -40.28 3.50
C LYS A 758 -10.18 -38.77 3.71
N SER A 759 -11.11 -38.34 4.56
CA SER A 759 -11.32 -36.92 4.87
C SER A 759 -10.14 -36.29 5.61
N GLN A 760 -9.46 -37.05 6.47
CA GLN A 760 -8.27 -36.59 7.19
C GLN A 760 -7.08 -36.43 6.25
N VAL A 761 -6.91 -37.34 5.29
CA VAL A 761 -5.89 -37.24 4.23
C VAL A 761 -6.10 -35.98 3.39
N GLU A 762 -7.34 -35.71 2.98
CA GLU A 762 -7.63 -34.47 2.23
C GLU A 762 -7.40 -33.21 3.08
N ASN A 763 -7.75 -33.23 4.37
CA ASN A 763 -7.45 -32.10 5.26
C ASN A 763 -5.95 -31.86 5.44
N LEU A 764 -5.15 -32.93 5.54
CA LEU A 764 -3.68 -32.84 5.58
C LEU A 764 -3.12 -32.22 4.29
N LYS A 765 -3.58 -32.67 3.11
CA LYS A 765 -3.17 -32.09 1.83
C LYS A 765 -3.55 -30.60 1.72
N ASN A 766 -4.74 -30.23 2.18
CA ASN A 766 -5.20 -28.83 2.21
C ASN A 766 -4.39 -27.96 3.18
N SER A 767 -3.83 -28.53 4.26
CA SER A 767 -3.03 -27.77 5.23
C SER A 767 -1.71 -27.26 4.65
N LEU A 768 -1.14 -27.96 3.66
CA LEU A 768 0.09 -27.55 2.97
C LEU A 768 -0.07 -26.18 2.31
N ASP A 769 -1.20 -25.93 1.65
CA ASP A 769 -1.46 -24.66 0.95
C ASP A 769 -1.58 -23.47 1.92
N VAL A 770 -2.13 -23.71 3.10
CA VAL A 770 -2.21 -22.71 4.19
C VAL A 770 -0.80 -22.39 4.70
N LYS A 771 0.03 -23.42 4.91
CA LYS A 771 1.40 -23.24 5.41
C LYS A 771 2.36 -22.62 4.40
N ILE A 772 2.17 -22.87 3.11
CA ILE A 772 2.85 -22.13 2.05
C ILE A 772 2.51 -20.64 2.12
N SER A 773 1.24 -20.30 2.36
CA SER A 773 0.83 -18.90 2.48
C SER A 773 1.50 -18.20 3.67
N GLU A 774 1.64 -18.88 4.81
CA GLU A 774 2.40 -18.39 5.97
C GLU A 774 3.90 -18.24 5.66
N ALA A 775 4.50 -19.21 4.97
CA ALA A 775 5.91 -19.14 4.55
C ALA A 775 6.16 -17.98 3.57
N MET A 776 5.25 -17.77 2.61
CA MET A 776 5.34 -16.66 1.65
C MET A 776 5.25 -15.29 2.32
N ASN A 777 4.52 -15.14 3.42
CA ASN A 777 4.55 -13.89 4.19
C ASN A 777 5.95 -13.59 4.72
N ASN A 778 6.65 -14.61 5.22
CA ASN A 778 8.02 -14.47 5.71
C ASN A 778 9.01 -14.17 4.56
N ILE A 779 8.88 -14.88 3.44
CA ILE A 779 9.71 -14.67 2.24
C ILE A 779 9.49 -13.25 1.69
N ASN A 780 8.24 -12.84 1.47
CA ASN A 780 7.92 -11.52 0.93
C ASN A 780 8.45 -10.41 1.84
N LYS A 781 8.33 -10.56 3.17
CA LYS A 781 8.89 -9.61 4.13
C LYS A 781 10.41 -9.51 3.98
N PHE A 782 11.12 -10.64 4.03
CA PHE A 782 12.57 -10.70 3.85
C PHE A 782 13.04 -10.05 2.54
N ILE A 783 12.40 -10.40 1.41
CA ILE A 783 12.75 -9.89 0.09
C ILE A 783 12.53 -8.37 -0.03
N ARG A 784 11.46 -7.85 0.57
CA ARG A 784 11.16 -6.42 0.55
C ARG A 784 12.11 -5.62 1.42
N GLU A 785 12.44 -6.12 2.61
CA GLU A 785 13.48 -5.52 3.45
C GLU A 785 14.81 -5.48 2.69
N CYS A 786 15.19 -6.58 2.05
CA CYS A 786 16.41 -6.61 1.22
C CYS A 786 16.40 -5.56 0.10
N SER A 787 15.25 -5.38 -0.57
CA SER A 787 15.07 -4.37 -1.60
C SER A 787 15.23 -2.94 -1.07
N VAL A 788 14.67 -2.66 0.11
CA VAL A 788 14.78 -1.35 0.77
C VAL A 788 16.19 -1.11 1.31
N THR A 789 16.84 -2.11 1.92
CA THR A 789 18.24 -2.02 2.34
C THR A 789 19.15 -1.68 1.17
N TYR A 790 18.93 -2.29 -0.01
CA TYR A 790 19.71 -1.97 -1.21
C TYR A 790 19.56 -0.49 -1.61
N LEU A 791 18.34 0.06 -1.55
CA LEU A 791 18.10 1.47 -1.83
C LEU A 791 18.91 2.37 -0.88
N PHE A 792 18.82 2.13 0.44
CA PHE A 792 19.45 3.00 1.44
C PHE A 792 20.97 2.81 1.57
N LYS A 793 21.50 1.61 1.33
CA LYS A 793 22.93 1.31 1.54
C LYS A 793 23.74 1.28 0.25
N ASN A 794 23.15 0.91 -0.88
CA ASN A 794 23.88 0.72 -2.14
C ASN A 794 23.59 1.82 -3.16
N MET A 795 22.40 2.42 -3.16
CA MET A 795 22.03 3.48 -4.12
C MET A 795 22.19 4.89 -3.53
N LEU A 796 21.49 5.19 -2.44
CA LEU A 796 21.40 6.54 -1.86
C LEU A 796 22.78 7.18 -1.57
N PRO A 797 23.77 6.50 -0.98
CA PRO A 797 25.07 7.11 -0.72
C PRO A 797 25.78 7.56 -2.00
N LYS A 798 25.70 6.77 -3.09
CA LYS A 798 26.32 7.12 -4.38
C LYS A 798 25.65 8.34 -5.01
N VAL A 799 24.33 8.48 -4.86
CA VAL A 799 23.60 9.66 -5.33
C VAL A 799 23.97 10.90 -4.52
N ILE A 800 24.08 10.77 -3.19
CA ILE A 800 24.52 11.86 -2.30
C ILE A 800 25.94 12.30 -2.64
N ASP A 801 26.85 11.37 -2.93
CA ASP A 801 28.23 11.70 -3.32
C ASP A 801 28.29 12.54 -4.61
N GLU A 802 27.51 12.19 -5.63
CA GLU A 802 27.42 13.00 -6.85
C GLU A 802 26.74 14.35 -6.63
N LEU A 803 25.71 14.41 -5.78
CA LEU A 803 25.06 15.66 -5.40
C LEU A 803 26.00 16.60 -4.63
N ASN A 804 26.85 16.05 -3.76
CA ASN A 804 27.87 16.82 -3.05
C ASN A 804 28.93 17.39 -4.01
N LYS A 805 29.34 16.63 -5.03
CA LYS A 805 30.23 17.13 -6.09
C LYS A 805 29.57 18.26 -6.90
N PHE A 806 28.29 18.10 -7.25
CA PHE A 806 27.50 19.12 -7.93
C PHE A 806 27.38 20.40 -7.09
N ASP A 807 27.09 20.27 -5.80
CA ASP A 807 26.95 21.39 -4.86
C ASP A 807 28.26 22.16 -4.72
N LEU A 808 29.39 21.46 -4.59
CA LEU A 808 30.72 22.10 -4.50
C LEU A 808 31.00 22.96 -5.74
N LYS A 809 30.69 22.45 -6.92
CA LYS A 809 30.88 23.19 -8.18
C LYS A 809 29.93 24.40 -8.26
N THR A 810 28.66 24.21 -7.95
CA THR A 810 27.63 25.28 -7.99
C THR A 810 27.94 26.39 -7.00
N LYS A 811 28.36 26.05 -5.78
CA LYS A 811 28.81 27.00 -4.76
C LYS A 811 29.99 27.84 -5.27
N THR A 812 30.97 27.20 -5.91
CA THR A 812 32.15 27.88 -6.47
C THR A 812 31.75 28.90 -7.54
N GLU A 813 30.86 28.52 -8.47
CA GLU A 813 30.36 29.42 -9.51
C GLU A 813 29.57 30.61 -8.93
N LEU A 814 28.73 30.38 -7.92
CA LEU A 814 27.99 31.46 -7.24
C LEU A 814 28.93 32.44 -6.52
N MET A 815 29.97 31.94 -5.86
CA MET A 815 30.97 32.80 -5.22
C MET A 815 31.72 33.64 -6.26
N ASN A 816 32.13 33.04 -7.38
CA ASN A 816 32.77 33.74 -8.50
C ASN A 816 31.85 34.83 -9.10
N LEU A 817 30.55 34.57 -9.24
CA LEU A 817 29.57 35.54 -9.70
C LEU A 817 29.48 36.75 -8.77
N ILE A 818 29.39 36.51 -7.45
CA ILE A 818 29.34 37.58 -6.44
C ILE A 818 30.63 38.41 -6.47
N ASP A 819 31.79 37.76 -6.54
CA ASP A 819 33.10 38.43 -6.54
C ASP A 819 33.34 39.24 -7.81
N SER A 820 32.95 38.71 -8.98
CA SER A 820 33.07 39.43 -10.26
C SER A 820 32.14 40.64 -10.37
N HIS A 821 31.07 40.72 -9.56
CA HIS A 821 30.10 41.82 -9.55
C HIS A 821 30.09 42.62 -8.24
N ASN A 822 31.17 42.57 -7.45
CA ASN A 822 31.25 43.21 -6.14
C ASN A 822 30.97 44.74 -6.17
N ILE A 823 31.33 45.43 -7.26
CA ILE A 823 31.08 46.87 -7.47
C ILE A 823 29.57 47.15 -7.62
N ILE A 824 28.82 46.25 -8.25
CA ILE A 824 27.38 46.39 -8.46
C ILE A 824 26.60 45.97 -7.21
N LEU A 825 27.14 45.01 -6.44
CA LEU A 825 26.56 44.44 -5.22
C LEU A 825 26.98 45.17 -3.93
N VAL A 826 27.38 46.44 -4.00
CA VAL A 826 27.87 47.21 -2.83
C VAL A 826 26.86 47.16 -1.67
N GLY A 827 27.36 46.76 -0.49
CA GLY A 827 26.56 46.60 0.74
C GLY A 827 25.85 45.24 0.87
N GLU A 828 25.91 44.37 -0.15
CA GLU A 828 25.23 43.07 -0.18
C GLU A 828 26.16 41.87 -0.23
N VAL A 829 27.42 42.06 -0.64
CA VAL A 829 28.39 40.97 -0.88
C VAL A 829 28.49 40.02 0.30
N ASP A 830 28.72 40.51 1.51
CA ASP A 830 28.87 39.66 2.70
C ASP A 830 27.57 38.92 3.05
N ARG A 831 26.42 39.59 2.88
CA ARG A 831 25.09 39.00 3.11
C ARG A 831 24.83 37.86 2.11
N LEU A 832 25.14 38.07 0.83
CA LEU A 832 24.95 37.08 -0.23
C LEU A 832 25.93 35.91 -0.07
N LYS A 833 27.21 36.17 0.25
CA LYS A 833 28.17 35.10 0.56
C LYS A 833 27.74 34.28 1.77
N ALA A 834 27.24 34.91 2.83
CA ALA A 834 26.68 34.21 3.99
C ALA A 834 25.45 33.38 3.61
N LYS A 835 24.53 33.92 2.79
CA LYS A 835 23.36 33.21 2.27
C LYS A 835 23.76 31.97 1.45
N VAL A 836 24.72 32.11 0.53
CA VAL A 836 25.24 30.99 -0.25
C VAL A 836 25.89 29.97 0.68
N ASN A 837 26.82 30.36 1.56
CA ASN A 837 27.45 29.44 2.49
C ASN A 837 26.44 28.66 3.33
N GLY A 838 25.48 29.34 3.97
CA GLY A 838 24.45 28.69 4.77
C GLY A 838 23.54 27.76 3.96
N SER A 839 23.29 28.06 2.68
CA SER A 839 22.46 27.21 1.81
C SER A 839 23.14 25.89 1.41
N PHE A 840 24.48 25.83 1.48
CA PHE A 840 25.28 24.65 1.15
C PHE A 840 25.88 23.94 2.39
N GLU A 841 25.62 24.44 3.61
CA GLU A 841 26.10 23.81 4.86
C GLU A 841 25.35 22.52 5.19
N ASN A 842 24.05 22.44 4.87
CA ASN A 842 23.20 21.28 5.15
C ASN A 842 22.87 20.50 3.86
N THR A 843 23.03 19.18 3.93
CA THR A 843 22.53 18.27 2.90
C THR A 843 21.01 18.23 2.93
N ILE A 844 20.38 18.11 1.76
CA ILE A 844 18.92 17.99 1.69
C ILE A 844 18.57 16.54 2.06
N PRO A 845 17.78 16.29 3.12
CA PRO A 845 17.52 14.93 3.58
C PRO A 845 16.67 14.18 2.56
N PHE A 846 17.02 12.91 2.34
CA PHE A 846 16.19 12.00 1.57
C PHE A 846 15.02 11.51 2.43
N ASN A 847 13.81 11.88 2.04
CA ASN A 847 12.58 11.32 2.59
C ASN A 847 11.81 10.59 1.48
N ILE A 848 11.87 9.28 1.49
CA ILE A 848 11.19 8.43 0.50
C ILE A 848 9.69 8.71 0.39
N PHE A 849 9.02 9.09 1.49
CA PHE A 849 7.58 9.40 1.50
C PHE A 849 7.22 10.65 0.69
N SER A 850 8.20 11.51 0.38
CA SER A 850 8.03 12.68 -0.49
C SER A 850 8.03 12.33 -1.99
N TYR A 851 8.52 11.13 -2.33
CA TYR A 851 8.77 10.72 -3.72
C TYR A 851 7.90 9.53 -4.17
N THR A 852 7.15 8.92 -3.25
CA THR A 852 6.15 7.90 -3.57
C THR A 852 4.87 8.09 -2.78
N ASN A 853 3.73 7.93 -3.46
CA ASN A 853 2.41 7.83 -2.83
C ASN A 853 1.92 6.39 -2.70
N ASN A 854 2.75 5.42 -3.09
CA ASN A 854 2.42 4.01 -3.04
C ASN A 854 2.28 3.52 -1.60
N SER A 855 1.05 3.30 -1.15
CA SER A 855 0.76 2.82 0.21
C SER A 855 1.49 1.51 0.53
N LEU A 856 1.67 0.60 -0.43
CA LEU A 856 2.40 -0.65 -0.21
C LEU A 856 3.89 -0.39 0.06
N LEU A 857 4.54 0.48 -0.72
CA LEU A 857 5.92 0.88 -0.43
C LEU A 857 5.98 1.60 0.91
N LYS A 858 5.02 2.48 1.21
CA LYS A 858 4.96 3.16 2.51
C LYS A 858 4.82 2.17 3.67
N ASP A 859 3.96 1.16 3.54
CA ASP A 859 3.76 0.12 4.55
C ASP A 859 5.05 -0.71 4.73
N ILE A 860 5.71 -1.10 3.64
CA ILE A 860 6.98 -1.85 3.67
C ILE A 860 8.11 -1.02 4.30
N ILE A 861 8.20 0.25 3.94
CA ILE A 861 9.21 1.18 4.46
C ILE A 861 8.92 1.50 5.93
N ASN A 862 7.65 1.67 6.30
CA ASN A 862 7.22 1.80 7.69
C ASN A 862 7.52 0.51 8.47
N GLU A 863 7.29 -0.68 7.91
CA GLU A 863 7.68 -1.97 8.50
C GLU A 863 9.20 -2.06 8.69
N TYR A 864 10.00 -1.66 7.69
CA TYR A 864 11.46 -1.58 7.74
C TYR A 864 11.96 -0.61 8.83
N PHE A 865 11.36 0.59 8.91
CA PHE A 865 11.67 1.55 9.99
C PHE A 865 11.09 1.13 11.34
N ASN A 866 10.08 0.24 11.36
CA ASN A 866 9.54 -0.42 12.56
C ASN A 866 10.32 -1.69 12.96
N SER A 867 11.65 -1.70 12.77
CA SER A 867 12.63 -2.72 13.24
C SER A 867 12.48 -3.15 14.70
N ILE A 868 11.72 -2.38 15.48
CA ILE A 868 11.40 -2.64 16.87
C ILE A 868 10.63 -3.95 17.05
N ASN A 869 9.62 -4.24 16.22
CA ASN A 869 8.84 -5.47 16.37
C ASN A 869 9.66 -6.72 16.08
N ASP A 870 10.59 -6.65 15.13
CA ASP A 870 11.42 -7.78 14.74
C ASP A 870 12.57 -8.05 15.72
N SER A 871 13.02 -7.01 16.42
CA SER A 871 13.94 -7.15 17.55
C SER A 871 13.29 -7.76 18.80
N LYS A 872 11.95 -7.96 18.86
CA LYS A 872 11.31 -8.60 20.02
C LYS A 872 11.68 -10.07 20.07
N ILE A 873 12.42 -10.47 21.09
CA ILE A 873 12.78 -11.86 21.38
C ILE A 873 11.86 -12.50 22.42
N LEU A 874 11.10 -11.68 23.14
CA LEU A 874 10.03 -12.10 24.03
C LEU A 874 8.92 -11.04 24.00
N SER A 875 7.67 -11.48 23.86
CA SER A 875 6.50 -10.61 24.02
C SER A 875 5.37 -11.37 24.70
N LEU A 876 5.23 -11.18 26.02
CA LEU A 876 4.22 -11.86 26.81
C LEU A 876 2.86 -11.19 26.62
N GLN A 877 1.92 -11.95 26.08
CA GLN A 877 0.53 -11.54 25.90
C GLN A 877 -0.40 -12.67 26.36
N ASN A 878 -1.60 -12.37 26.80
CA ASN A 878 -2.60 -13.39 27.11
C ASN A 878 -3.48 -13.67 25.88
N LYS A 879 -3.50 -14.93 25.43
CA LYS A 879 -4.40 -15.42 24.38
C LYS A 879 -5.31 -16.48 24.98
N LYS A 880 -6.63 -16.25 24.91
CA LYS A 880 -7.68 -17.17 25.41
C LYS A 880 -7.50 -17.57 26.89
N ASN A 881 -7.20 -16.61 27.76
CA ASN A 881 -6.97 -16.79 29.21
C ASN A 881 -5.69 -17.57 29.56
N ALA A 882 -4.70 -17.62 28.66
CA ALA A 882 -3.38 -18.17 28.92
C ALA A 882 -2.30 -17.17 28.48
N LEU A 883 -1.29 -16.95 29.34
CA LEU A 883 -0.10 -16.17 28.97
C LEU A 883 0.75 -16.98 27.99
N VAL A 884 1.09 -16.37 26.85
CA VAL A 884 1.90 -16.98 25.80
C VAL A 884 2.90 -15.96 25.26
N ASP A 885 4.01 -16.45 24.71
CA ASP A 885 4.93 -15.62 23.94
C ASP A 885 4.38 -15.39 22.51
N THR A 886 4.45 -14.14 22.06
CA THR A 886 3.97 -13.68 20.74
C THR A 886 5.08 -13.06 19.89
N SER A 887 6.33 -13.10 20.36
CA SER A 887 7.50 -12.61 19.62
C SER A 887 7.78 -13.36 18.32
N GLY A 888 7.25 -14.59 18.18
CA GLY A 888 7.59 -15.52 17.11
C GLY A 888 8.65 -16.56 17.52
N TYR A 889 9.30 -16.39 18.68
CA TYR A 889 10.25 -17.38 19.23
C TYR A 889 9.58 -18.46 20.08
N ASN A 890 8.31 -18.29 20.46
CA ASN A 890 7.52 -19.28 21.18
C ASN A 890 8.20 -19.79 22.47
N ALA A 891 8.63 -18.86 23.32
CA ALA A 891 9.13 -19.21 24.66
C ALA A 891 8.07 -20.00 25.46
N GLU A 892 8.53 -20.96 26.26
CA GLU A 892 7.64 -21.75 27.13
C GLU A 892 7.26 -20.90 28.35
N VAL A 893 5.96 -20.72 28.59
CA VAL A 893 5.43 -19.95 29.71
C VAL A 893 4.68 -20.88 30.65
N ARG A 894 5.11 -20.96 31.91
CA ARG A 894 4.45 -21.71 32.98
C ARG A 894 3.91 -20.74 34.03
N VAL A 895 2.69 -20.99 34.47
CA VAL A 895 1.99 -20.19 35.48
C VAL A 895 1.74 -21.08 36.70
N GLU A 896 2.19 -20.64 37.87
CA GLU A 896 2.03 -21.32 39.16
C GLU A 896 1.27 -20.41 40.15
N GLY A 897 0.43 -21.01 41.00
CA GLY A 897 -0.45 -20.26 41.91
C GLY A 897 -1.70 -19.70 41.22
N ASP A 898 -2.33 -18.70 41.84
CA ASP A 898 -3.62 -18.13 41.41
C ASP A 898 -3.41 -16.80 40.66
N VAL A 899 -2.44 -16.77 39.74
CA VAL A 899 -2.14 -15.61 38.88
C VAL A 899 -3.41 -15.17 38.15
N GLN A 900 -3.94 -14.00 38.52
CA GLN A 900 -5.14 -13.47 37.91
C GLN A 900 -4.79 -12.79 36.59
N VAL A 901 -5.35 -13.33 35.50
CA VAL A 901 -5.24 -12.72 34.17
C VAL A 901 -6.53 -11.94 33.89
N ASN A 902 -6.40 -10.70 33.44
CA ASN A 902 -7.55 -9.83 33.20
C ASN A 902 -8.35 -10.31 31.96
N THR A 903 -9.64 -10.59 32.12
CA THR A 903 -10.50 -11.06 31.02
C THR A 903 -10.91 -9.95 30.04
N ILE A 904 -10.79 -8.69 30.45
CA ILE A 904 -11.15 -7.49 29.64
C ILE A 904 -9.91 -6.94 28.92
N TYR A 905 -8.74 -7.09 29.53
CA TYR A 905 -7.44 -6.80 28.91
C TYR A 905 -6.65 -8.07 28.76
N THR A 906 -6.64 -8.59 27.55
CA THR A 906 -5.94 -9.81 27.18
C THR A 906 -4.42 -9.74 27.35
N ASN A 907 -3.82 -8.70 27.95
CA ASN A 907 -2.37 -8.57 28.13
C ASN A 907 -1.95 -8.32 29.60
N ASP A 908 -2.89 -8.17 30.54
CA ASP A 908 -2.59 -7.81 31.93
C ASP A 908 -2.59 -9.05 32.83
N PHE A 909 -1.57 -9.18 33.68
CA PHE A 909 -1.53 -10.20 34.72
C PHE A 909 -1.17 -9.59 36.09
N LYS A 910 -1.78 -10.13 37.14
CA LYS A 910 -1.59 -9.72 38.52
C LYS A 910 -0.68 -10.72 39.24
N LEU A 911 0.25 -10.19 40.03
CA LEU A 911 1.04 -10.95 40.98
C LEU A 911 0.73 -10.45 42.40
N SER A 912 0.50 -11.39 43.31
CA SER A 912 0.28 -11.12 44.73
C SER A 912 1.27 -11.88 45.62
N SER A 913 1.37 -11.47 46.89
CA SER A 913 2.28 -12.08 47.86
C SER A 913 1.88 -13.49 48.30
N SER A 914 0.78 -14.08 47.78
CA SER A 914 0.32 -15.44 48.10
C SER A 914 1.03 -16.58 47.37
N GLY A 915 2.21 -16.32 46.78
CA GLY A 915 3.02 -17.34 46.08
C GLY A 915 2.78 -17.46 44.58
N ASP A 916 2.14 -16.46 43.96
CA ASP A 916 1.93 -16.38 42.51
C ASP A 916 3.26 -16.28 41.74
N LYS A 917 3.49 -17.17 40.77
CA LYS A 917 4.71 -17.17 39.95
C LYS A 917 4.42 -17.38 38.47
N ILE A 918 5.16 -16.69 37.61
CA ILE A 918 5.22 -16.97 36.17
C ILE A 918 6.67 -17.28 35.84
N ILE A 919 6.91 -18.43 35.22
CA ILE A 919 8.23 -18.89 34.81
C ILE A 919 8.26 -18.92 33.29
N VAL A 920 9.16 -18.15 32.69
CA VAL A 920 9.36 -18.09 31.24
C VAL A 920 10.70 -18.72 30.90
N ASN A 921 10.68 -19.79 30.11
CA ASN A 921 11.88 -20.39 29.53
C ASN A 921 12.02 -19.92 28.08
N LEU A 922 13.00 -19.06 27.83
CA LEU A 922 13.36 -18.57 26.49
C LEU A 922 13.75 -19.73 25.57
N ASN A 923 13.39 -19.62 24.29
CA ASN A 923 13.70 -20.64 23.28
C ASN A 923 15.22 -20.82 23.13
N ASN A 924 15.68 -22.06 22.99
CA ASN A 924 17.09 -22.38 22.81
C ASN A 924 17.72 -21.77 21.56
N ASN A 925 16.92 -21.43 20.55
CA ASN A 925 17.34 -20.79 19.31
C ASN A 925 17.57 -19.28 19.46
N ILE A 926 17.18 -18.67 20.58
CA ILE A 926 17.59 -17.30 20.92
C ILE A 926 19.06 -17.40 21.34
N LEU A 927 19.97 -16.96 20.46
CA LEU A 927 21.38 -16.77 20.76
C LEU A 927 21.47 -15.63 21.77
N TYR A 928 21.43 -15.96 23.06
CA TYR A 928 21.62 -15.02 24.15
C TYR A 928 22.94 -15.38 24.84
N SER A 929 24.06 -15.12 24.16
CA SER A 929 25.40 -15.27 24.75
C SER A 929 25.93 -13.88 25.10
N ALA A 930 25.60 -13.43 26.30
CA ALA A 930 25.90 -12.10 26.77
C ALA A 930 27.40 -11.92 27.06
N ILE A 931 28.12 -11.56 26.01
CA ILE A 931 29.35 -10.75 26.03
C ILE A 931 29.26 -9.58 25.01
N TYR A 932 28.37 -9.60 23.99
CA TYR A 932 28.43 -8.63 22.86
C TYR A 932 27.10 -8.00 22.39
N GLU A 933 25.97 -8.21 23.06
CA GLU A 933 24.66 -7.79 22.53
C GLU A 933 23.97 -6.69 23.36
N ASN A 934 23.59 -5.62 22.68
CA ASN A 934 22.73 -4.59 23.24
C ASN A 934 21.31 -5.14 23.44
N SER A 935 20.63 -4.76 24.52
CA SER A 935 19.28 -5.25 24.79
C SER A 935 18.41 -4.18 25.42
N SER A 936 17.10 -4.36 25.31
CA SER A 936 16.14 -3.50 25.99
C SER A 936 15.00 -4.32 26.58
N VAL A 937 14.44 -3.83 27.68
CA VAL A 937 13.26 -4.41 28.34
C VAL A 937 12.22 -3.32 28.47
N SER A 938 10.98 -3.59 28.07
CA SER A 938 9.88 -2.65 28.25
C SER A 938 8.60 -3.33 28.73
N PHE A 939 7.87 -2.64 29.59
CA PHE A 939 6.61 -3.12 30.15
C PHE A 939 5.84 -1.97 30.81
N TRP A 940 4.53 -2.15 30.94
CA TRP A 940 3.70 -1.33 31.83
C TRP A 940 3.65 -1.99 33.20
N ILE A 941 3.69 -1.18 34.26
CA ILE A 941 3.53 -1.64 35.64
C ILE A 941 2.58 -0.73 36.43
N LYS A 942 1.81 -1.34 37.34
CA LYS A 942 0.99 -0.65 38.34
C LYS A 942 1.21 -1.31 39.70
N ILE A 943 1.68 -0.53 40.67
CA ILE A 943 2.11 -1.01 42.00
C ILE A 943 1.13 -0.48 43.05
N SER A 944 0.58 -1.35 43.91
CA SER A 944 -0.31 -0.95 45.00
C SER A 944 0.38 -0.02 46.01
N LYS A 945 -0.40 0.79 46.70
CA LYS A 945 0.07 1.59 47.84
C LYS A 945 0.58 0.66 48.95
N ASP A 946 1.81 0.87 49.39
CA ASP A 946 2.35 0.18 50.58
C ASP A 946 1.68 0.76 51.84
N LEU A 947 1.08 -0.13 52.63
CA LEU A 947 0.35 0.22 53.86
C LEU A 947 1.20 0.06 55.12
N THR A 948 2.35 -0.62 55.02
CA THR A 948 3.17 -1.01 56.17
C THR A 948 4.42 -0.16 56.35
N ASN A 949 4.81 0.65 55.35
CA ASN A 949 6.11 1.35 55.29
C ASN A 949 7.29 0.39 55.56
N SER A 950 7.16 -0.88 55.14
CA SER A 950 8.22 -1.85 55.35
C SER A 950 9.40 -1.51 54.44
N HIS A 951 10.57 -1.27 55.02
CA HIS A 951 11.79 -0.89 54.27
C HIS A 951 12.44 -2.10 53.58
N ASN A 952 11.68 -3.18 53.34
CA ASN A 952 12.20 -4.43 52.83
C ASN A 952 12.28 -4.39 51.30
N GLU A 953 13.40 -4.85 50.75
CA GLU A 953 13.50 -5.12 49.32
C GLU A 953 12.65 -6.35 48.99
N TYR A 954 11.95 -6.35 47.86
CA TYR A 954 11.40 -7.58 47.30
C TYR A 954 11.61 -7.61 45.79
N THR A 955 11.98 -8.77 45.27
CA THR A 955 12.22 -8.96 43.84
C THR A 955 10.91 -9.28 43.15
N ILE A 956 10.69 -8.70 41.96
CA ILE A 956 9.47 -8.88 41.16
C ILE A 956 9.75 -9.66 39.87
N ILE A 957 10.90 -9.39 39.26
CA ILE A 957 11.38 -10.10 38.07
C ILE A 957 12.83 -10.48 38.30
N ASN A 958 13.13 -11.77 38.19
CA ASN A 958 14.47 -12.29 38.41
C ASN A 958 14.93 -13.10 37.21
N SER A 959 16.12 -12.75 36.70
CA SER A 959 16.84 -13.49 35.67
C SER A 959 18.29 -13.80 36.10
N ILE A 960 18.59 -13.72 37.41
CA ILE A 960 19.92 -14.02 37.95
C ILE A 960 20.06 -15.51 38.23
N LYS A 961 21.05 -16.16 37.60
CA LYS A 961 21.45 -17.55 37.86
C LYS A 961 22.95 -17.67 37.94
N GLN A 962 23.45 -18.51 38.86
CA GLN A 962 24.90 -18.63 39.13
C GLN A 962 25.61 -17.29 39.41
N ASN A 963 24.89 -16.37 40.06
CA ASN A 963 25.34 -15.01 40.41
C ASN A 963 25.50 -14.03 39.24
N SER A 964 24.91 -14.27 38.07
CA SER A 964 24.92 -13.28 36.98
C SER A 964 23.56 -13.17 36.30
N GLY A 965 23.25 -11.97 35.79
CA GLY A 965 22.01 -11.66 35.08
C GLY A 965 21.48 -10.27 35.44
N TRP A 966 20.16 -10.08 35.31
CA TRP A 966 19.48 -8.87 35.78
C TRP A 966 18.28 -9.21 36.65
N LYS A 967 17.87 -8.24 37.49
CA LYS A 967 16.64 -8.33 38.27
C LYS A 967 15.99 -6.95 38.44
N LEU A 968 14.70 -6.97 38.71
CA LEU A 968 13.89 -5.80 39.06
C LEU A 968 13.34 -6.00 40.48
N CYS A 969 13.62 -5.07 41.39
CA CYS A 969 13.13 -5.09 42.76
C CYS A 969 12.47 -3.75 43.14
N ILE A 970 11.71 -3.77 44.23
CA ILE A 970 11.18 -2.56 44.87
C ILE A 970 11.81 -2.41 46.26
N ARG A 971 12.26 -1.19 46.58
CA ARG A 971 12.83 -0.83 47.88
C ARG A 971 12.46 0.61 48.25
N ASN A 972 11.86 0.81 49.43
CA ASN A 972 11.51 2.15 49.96
C ASN A 972 10.71 3.04 48.99
N GLY A 973 9.72 2.49 48.27
CA GLY A 973 8.95 3.26 47.28
C GLY A 973 9.68 3.56 45.98
N ASN A 974 10.85 2.94 45.75
CA ASN A 974 11.60 3.01 44.50
C ASN A 974 11.49 1.71 43.73
N ILE A 975 11.44 1.82 42.41
CA ILE A 975 11.72 0.71 41.50
C ILE A 975 13.22 0.71 41.19
N GLU A 976 13.90 -0.41 41.43
CA GLU A 976 15.33 -0.57 41.24
C GLU A 976 15.61 -1.69 40.23
N TRP A 977 16.30 -1.36 39.14
CA TRP A 977 16.81 -2.33 38.17
C TRP A 977 18.28 -2.59 38.43
N ILE A 978 18.68 -3.85 38.52
CA ILE A 978 20.05 -4.27 38.83
C ILE A 978 20.57 -5.16 37.69
N LEU A 979 21.76 -4.82 37.19
CA LEU A 979 22.53 -5.63 36.25
C LEU A 979 23.80 -6.14 36.95
N GLN A 980 24.03 -7.45 36.98
CA GLN A 980 25.10 -8.10 37.75
C GLN A 980 25.93 -9.07 36.90
N ASP A 981 27.25 -8.90 36.93
CA ASP A 981 28.21 -9.76 36.22
C ASP A 981 28.54 -11.06 36.99
N ILE A 982 29.30 -11.96 36.34
CA ILE A 982 29.74 -13.24 36.90
C ILE A 982 30.58 -13.10 38.18
N ASN A 983 31.20 -11.93 38.40
CA ASN A 983 32.06 -11.62 39.53
C ASN A 983 31.28 -10.93 40.67
N ARG A 984 29.94 -10.84 40.57
CA ARG A 984 29.03 -10.17 41.52
C ARG A 984 29.22 -8.66 41.59
N LYS A 985 29.91 -8.06 40.62
CA LYS A 985 29.89 -6.61 40.45
C LYS A 985 28.56 -6.25 39.78
N TYR A 986 27.92 -5.19 40.27
CA TYR A 986 26.63 -4.76 39.75
C TYR A 986 26.53 -3.25 39.61
N LYS A 987 25.60 -2.82 38.77
CA LYS A 987 25.15 -1.43 38.62
C LYS A 987 23.63 -1.41 38.75
N SER A 988 23.08 -0.31 39.24
CA SER A 988 21.63 -0.17 39.38
C SER A 988 21.09 1.17 38.91
N LEU A 989 19.82 1.15 38.49
CA LEU A 989 19.01 2.33 38.15
C LEU A 989 17.83 2.38 39.10
N ILE A 990 17.57 3.53 39.69
CA ILE A 990 16.60 3.74 40.77
C ILE A 990 15.65 4.86 40.34
N PHE A 991 14.35 4.58 40.38
CA PHE A 991 13.32 5.59 40.17
C PHE A 991 12.34 5.62 41.33
N ASP A 992 12.21 6.80 41.96
CA ASP A 992 11.20 7.04 42.98
C ASP A 992 9.84 7.22 42.31
N TYR A 993 8.98 6.21 42.48
CA TYR A 993 7.59 6.29 42.00
C TYR A 993 6.66 6.87 43.08
N SER A 994 7.16 7.04 44.30
CA SER A 994 6.45 7.61 45.44
C SER A 994 6.64 9.13 45.46
N GLU A 995 5.56 9.88 45.62
CA GLU A 995 5.65 11.31 45.98
C GLU A 995 4.83 11.51 47.24
N SER A 996 5.48 12.03 48.29
CA SER A 996 4.84 12.30 49.57
C SER A 996 3.63 13.24 49.39
N LEU A 997 2.42 12.70 49.59
CA LEU A 997 1.15 13.44 49.78
C LEU A 997 0.61 14.30 48.61
N SER A 998 1.13 14.20 47.39
CA SER A 998 0.55 14.88 46.23
C SER A 998 0.03 13.89 45.19
N HIS A 999 -1.13 14.20 44.62
CA HIS A 999 -1.86 13.43 43.61
C HIS A 999 -1.10 13.27 42.26
N THR A 1000 0.19 13.62 42.24
CA THR A 1000 1.07 13.76 41.07
C THR A 1000 1.97 12.53 40.84
N GLY A 1001 2.26 11.72 41.85
CA GLY A 1001 3.09 10.50 41.73
C GLY A 1001 2.40 9.32 41.03
N TYR A 1002 3.09 8.17 40.96
CA TYR A 1002 2.70 6.97 40.19
C TYR A 1002 2.09 5.84 41.02
N THR A 1003 1.96 6.00 42.34
CA THR A 1003 1.33 5.01 43.23
C THR A 1003 -0.05 4.60 42.73
N ASN A 1004 -0.27 3.29 42.55
CA ASN A 1004 -1.47 2.68 42.01
C ASN A 1004 -1.89 3.14 40.59
N LYS A 1005 -1.00 3.78 39.83
CA LYS A 1005 -1.23 4.17 38.43
C LYS A 1005 -0.40 3.31 37.49
N TRP A 1006 -0.91 3.06 36.29
CA TRP A 1006 -0.13 2.48 35.21
C TRP A 1006 0.92 3.49 34.72
N PHE A 1007 2.18 3.07 34.68
CA PHE A 1007 3.25 3.77 33.97
C PHE A 1007 4.11 2.80 33.16
N PHE A 1008 4.67 3.31 32.08
CA PHE A 1008 5.48 2.55 31.14
C PHE A 1008 6.96 2.68 31.49
N VAL A 1009 7.62 1.55 31.69
CA VAL A 1009 9.05 1.45 32.00
C VAL A 1009 9.77 0.94 30.76
N THR A 1010 10.87 1.58 30.37
CA THR A 1010 11.81 1.04 29.38
C THR A 1010 13.23 1.15 29.88
N ILE A 1011 13.97 0.06 29.81
CA ILE A 1011 15.36 -0.02 30.23
C ILE A 1011 16.17 -0.44 29.01
N THR A 1012 17.18 0.33 28.65
CA THR A 1012 18.06 0.02 27.54
C THR A 1012 19.46 -0.23 28.06
N ASN A 1013 20.13 -1.24 27.53
CA ASN A 1013 21.46 -1.67 27.93
C ASN A 1013 22.38 -1.63 26.70
N ASN A 1014 23.36 -0.73 26.74
CA ASN A 1014 24.49 -0.74 25.82
C ASN A 1014 25.73 -1.18 26.57
N ILE A 1015 26.19 -2.41 26.30
CA ILE A 1015 27.29 -3.04 27.06
C ILE A 1015 28.59 -2.23 26.96
N MET A 1016 28.80 -1.52 25.83
CA MET A 1016 29.96 -0.66 25.61
C MET A 1016 29.72 0.80 26.03
N GLY A 1017 28.65 1.09 26.75
CA GLY A 1017 28.32 2.46 27.14
C GLY A 1017 27.47 2.53 28.41
N TYR A 1018 26.18 2.79 28.20
CA TYR A 1018 25.27 3.14 29.29
C TYR A 1018 24.09 2.18 29.37
N MET A 1019 23.67 1.94 30.59
CA MET A 1019 22.33 1.47 30.92
C MET A 1019 21.44 2.68 31.20
N LYS A 1020 20.23 2.74 30.64
CA LYS A 1020 19.32 3.89 30.74
C LYS A 1020 17.93 3.48 31.17
N LEU A 1021 17.30 4.26 32.04
CA LEU A 1021 15.92 4.09 32.50
C LEU A 1021 15.03 5.21 31.94
N TYR A 1022 13.95 4.81 31.28
CA TYR A 1022 12.92 5.68 30.75
C TYR A 1022 11.58 5.39 31.42
N ILE A 1023 10.83 6.45 31.74
CA ILE A 1023 9.46 6.38 32.26
C ILE A 1023 8.55 7.16 31.33
N ASN A 1024 7.54 6.49 30.77
CA ASN A 1024 6.58 7.04 29.79
C ASN A 1024 7.26 7.70 28.57
N GLY A 1025 8.38 7.14 28.11
CA GLY A 1025 9.16 7.67 26.97
C GLY A 1025 10.23 8.70 27.34
N GLU A 1026 10.24 9.21 28.57
CA GLU A 1026 11.24 10.18 29.02
C GLU A 1026 12.40 9.53 29.77
N LEU A 1027 13.63 9.86 29.41
CA LEU A 1027 14.84 9.43 30.12
C LEU A 1027 14.84 10.01 31.55
N LYS A 1028 14.98 9.15 32.56
CA LYS A 1028 15.05 9.53 33.98
C LYS A 1028 16.43 9.35 34.59
N GLN A 1029 17.12 8.27 34.25
CA GLN A 1029 18.47 7.98 34.76
C GLN A 1029 19.32 7.25 33.71
N SER A 1030 20.63 7.39 33.80
CA SER A 1030 21.60 6.62 33.04
C SER A 1030 22.83 6.31 33.89
N GLU A 1031 23.38 5.11 33.76
CA GLU A 1031 24.59 4.67 34.45
C GLU A 1031 25.57 4.04 33.46
N ARG A 1032 26.88 4.27 33.66
CA ARG A 1032 27.93 3.60 32.87
C ARG A 1032 28.09 2.15 33.31
N ILE A 1033 28.13 1.25 32.34
CA ILE A 1033 28.24 -0.20 32.58
C ILE A 1033 29.45 -0.86 31.91
N GLU A 1034 30.32 -0.08 31.25
CA GLU A 1034 31.55 -0.54 30.58
C GLU A 1034 32.53 -1.28 31.51
N ASP A 1035 32.43 -1.05 32.82
CA ASP A 1035 33.30 -1.66 33.84
C ASP A 1035 32.73 -2.98 34.40
N LEU A 1036 31.57 -3.45 33.96
CA LEU A 1036 31.06 -4.79 34.28
C LEU A 1036 31.79 -5.85 33.43
N ASP A 1037 32.13 -6.98 34.05
CA ASP A 1037 32.64 -8.15 33.32
C ASP A 1037 31.48 -8.91 32.63
N GLU A 1038 31.70 -10.16 32.21
CA GLU A 1038 30.67 -10.99 31.56
C GLU A 1038 29.36 -11.04 32.39
N VAL A 1039 28.24 -10.64 31.79
CA VAL A 1039 26.90 -10.79 32.38
C VAL A 1039 26.23 -12.00 31.75
N LYS A 1040 26.25 -13.17 32.39
CA LYS A 1040 25.52 -14.35 31.90
C LYS A 1040 24.03 -14.21 32.17
N LEU A 1041 23.26 -14.09 31.10
CA LEU A 1041 21.82 -13.99 31.18
C LEU A 1041 21.20 -15.39 31.21
N ASP A 1042 20.33 -15.64 32.19
CA ASP A 1042 19.60 -16.89 32.26
C ASP A 1042 18.52 -16.96 31.18
N LYS A 1043 18.30 -18.15 30.63
CA LYS A 1043 17.16 -18.43 29.74
C LYS A 1043 15.85 -18.52 30.53
N THR A 1044 15.91 -18.59 31.86
CA THR A 1044 14.74 -18.62 32.74
C THR A 1044 14.51 -17.24 33.33
N ILE A 1045 13.32 -16.70 33.16
CA ILE A 1045 12.87 -15.46 33.79
C ILE A 1045 11.73 -15.81 34.73
N VAL A 1046 11.86 -15.43 36.00
CA VAL A 1046 10.85 -15.68 37.03
C VAL A 1046 10.21 -14.36 37.42
N PHE A 1047 8.89 -14.29 37.23
CA PHE A 1047 8.05 -13.21 37.76
C PHE A 1047 7.36 -13.71 39.01
N GLY A 1048 7.41 -12.95 40.09
CA GLY A 1048 6.79 -13.28 41.36
C GLY A 1048 7.31 -12.36 42.43
N ILE A 1049 6.57 -12.22 43.53
CA ILE A 1049 7.03 -11.42 44.67
C ILE A 1049 7.78 -12.36 45.62
N ASP A 1050 9.12 -12.30 45.55
CA ASP A 1050 10.01 -13.11 46.39
C ASP A 1050 10.33 -12.31 47.66
N GLU A 1051 9.88 -12.82 48.83
CA GLU A 1051 10.13 -12.41 50.23
C GLU A 1051 8.84 -12.26 51.09
N ASN A 1052 9.00 -12.33 52.42
CA ASN A 1052 7.93 -12.31 53.43
C ASN A 1052 7.43 -10.86 53.65
N ILE A 1053 6.67 -10.35 52.69
CA ILE A 1053 6.11 -8.99 52.67
C ILE A 1053 4.62 -8.97 53.07
N ASP A 1054 4.01 -7.78 53.14
CA ASP A 1054 2.57 -7.60 53.42
C ASP A 1054 1.69 -8.51 52.54
N GLU A 1055 0.74 -9.23 53.17
CA GLU A 1055 -0.25 -10.07 52.50
C GLU A 1055 -1.12 -9.30 51.50
N ASN A 1056 -1.17 -7.96 51.60
CA ASN A 1056 -1.96 -7.10 50.74
C ASN A 1056 -1.19 -6.49 49.56
N GLN A 1057 0.13 -6.70 49.46
CA GLN A 1057 0.93 -6.16 48.36
C GLN A 1057 0.59 -6.85 47.04
N MET A 1058 0.29 -6.05 46.02
CA MET A 1058 -0.03 -6.55 44.69
C MET A 1058 0.52 -5.64 43.60
N LEU A 1059 0.81 -6.23 42.45
CA LEU A 1059 1.23 -5.48 41.27
C LEU A 1059 0.61 -6.07 40.01
N TRP A 1060 0.45 -5.21 39.01
CA TRP A 1060 0.00 -5.58 37.68
C TRP A 1060 1.11 -5.28 36.68
N ILE A 1061 1.32 -6.20 35.74
CA ILE A 1061 2.22 -6.02 34.60
C ILE A 1061 1.41 -6.18 33.32
N ARG A 1062 1.74 -5.40 32.30
CA ARG A 1062 1.16 -5.45 30.96
C ARG A 1062 2.26 -5.37 29.90
N ASP A 1063 2.06 -6.08 28.80
CA ASP A 1063 2.88 -6.00 27.57
C ASP A 1063 4.38 -6.09 27.86
N PHE A 1064 4.81 -7.14 28.55
CA PHE A 1064 6.23 -7.34 28.85
C PHE A 1064 6.98 -7.79 27.60
N ASN A 1065 7.98 -7.01 27.19
CA ASN A 1065 8.79 -7.25 26.01
C ASN A 1065 10.29 -7.24 26.34
N ILE A 1066 11.05 -8.10 25.64
CA ILE A 1066 12.51 -8.04 25.58
C ILE A 1066 12.91 -7.88 24.12
N PHE A 1067 13.84 -6.97 23.88
CA PHE A 1067 14.38 -6.66 22.56
C PHE A 1067 15.87 -7.02 22.50
N SER A 1068 16.31 -7.56 21.35
CA SER A 1068 17.72 -7.87 21.04
C SER A 1068 18.53 -6.66 20.56
N LYS A 1069 18.07 -5.43 20.85
CA LYS A 1069 18.80 -4.18 20.53
C LYS A 1069 18.64 -3.13 21.64
N GLU A 1070 19.54 -2.14 21.67
CA GLU A 1070 19.32 -0.88 22.41
C GLU A 1070 18.25 -0.08 21.67
N LEU A 1071 17.12 0.20 22.32
CA LEU A 1071 16.09 1.07 21.75
C LEU A 1071 16.55 2.53 21.79
N SER A 1072 16.46 3.24 20.67
CA SER A 1072 16.67 4.68 20.61
C SER A 1072 15.49 5.45 21.24
N ASN A 1073 15.65 6.74 21.53
CA ASN A 1073 14.54 7.56 22.05
C ASN A 1073 13.32 7.56 21.11
N GLU A 1074 13.54 7.52 19.80
CA GLU A 1074 12.47 7.43 18.79
C GLU A 1074 11.80 6.06 18.86
N ASP A 1075 12.57 4.97 18.95
CA ASP A 1075 12.03 3.62 19.13
C ASP A 1075 11.15 3.53 20.38
N ILE A 1076 11.63 4.07 21.51
CA ILE A 1076 10.91 4.05 22.79
C ILE A 1076 9.57 4.79 22.67
N ASN A 1077 9.56 5.95 22.01
CA ASN A 1077 8.33 6.70 21.77
C ASN A 1077 7.36 5.93 20.87
N ILE A 1078 7.85 5.24 19.84
CA ILE A 1078 7.01 4.39 18.98
C ILE A 1078 6.38 3.24 19.79
N VAL A 1079 7.16 2.55 20.65
CA VAL A 1079 6.64 1.48 21.52
C VAL A 1079 5.60 2.02 22.50
N TYR A 1080 5.91 3.12 23.17
CA TYR A 1080 5.03 3.77 24.13
C TYR A 1080 3.71 4.18 23.49
N GLU A 1081 3.77 4.89 22.35
CA GLU A 1081 2.57 5.37 21.65
C GLU A 1081 1.76 4.25 21.01
N GLY A 1082 2.43 3.22 20.49
CA GLY A 1082 1.78 2.03 19.92
C GLY A 1082 0.99 1.21 20.93
N GLN A 1083 1.35 1.27 22.22
CA GLN A 1083 0.66 0.56 23.31
C GLN A 1083 -0.46 1.38 23.96
N ILE A 1084 -0.66 2.65 23.57
CA ILE A 1084 -1.75 3.48 24.09
C ILE A 1084 -3.03 3.26 23.26
N LEU A 1085 -4.05 2.66 23.88
CA LEU A 1085 -5.40 2.59 23.30
C LEU A 1085 -6.06 3.98 23.26
N ARG A 1086 -5.88 4.72 22.16
CA ARG A 1086 -6.37 6.11 21.99
C ARG A 1086 -7.89 6.21 21.88
N ASN A 1087 -8.56 5.15 21.42
CA ASN A 1087 -10.01 5.09 21.25
C ASN A 1087 -10.78 4.74 22.55
N VAL A 1088 -10.10 4.30 23.61
CA VAL A 1088 -10.71 3.92 24.90
C VAL A 1088 -10.44 5.02 25.93
N ILE A 1089 -11.48 5.52 26.60
CA ILE A 1089 -11.33 6.48 27.69
C ILE A 1089 -10.79 5.75 28.94
N LYS A 1090 -9.77 6.32 29.61
CA LYS A 1090 -9.23 5.75 30.86
C LYS A 1090 -9.63 6.56 32.09
N ASP A 1091 -9.71 5.87 33.22
CA ASP A 1091 -9.84 6.41 34.57
C ASP A 1091 -8.47 6.90 35.10
N TYR A 1092 -8.48 7.43 36.32
CA TYR A 1092 -7.33 8.00 37.01
C TYR A 1092 -6.18 7.01 37.20
N TRP A 1093 -6.50 5.72 37.32
CA TRP A 1093 -5.54 4.63 37.50
C TRP A 1093 -4.94 4.15 36.18
N GLY A 1094 -5.56 4.52 35.04
CA GLY A 1094 -5.18 4.09 33.69
C GLY A 1094 -5.98 2.88 33.18
N ASN A 1095 -7.07 2.50 33.85
CA ASN A 1095 -8.00 1.44 33.43
C ASN A 1095 -9.14 2.02 32.55
N PRO A 1096 -9.85 1.26 31.70
CA PRO A 1096 -10.96 1.74 30.90
C PRO A 1096 -12.06 2.25 31.80
N LEU A 1097 -12.60 3.39 31.41
CA LEU A 1097 -13.87 3.85 31.93
C LEU A 1097 -14.97 2.88 31.45
N LYS A 1098 -15.85 2.49 32.36
CA LYS A 1098 -16.94 1.55 32.11
C LYS A 1098 -18.28 2.24 32.35
N PHE A 1099 -19.30 1.81 31.63
CA PHE A 1099 -20.66 2.16 31.98
C PHE A 1099 -21.02 1.58 33.35
N ASP A 1100 -22.04 2.16 33.99
CA ASP A 1100 -22.65 1.63 35.21
C ASP A 1100 -21.69 1.45 36.40
N THR A 1101 -20.55 2.14 36.37
CA THR A 1101 -19.54 2.15 37.41
C THR A 1101 -19.51 3.51 38.10
N GLU A 1102 -19.30 3.52 39.41
CA GLU A 1102 -19.19 4.74 40.19
C GLU A 1102 -17.78 5.35 40.08
N TYR A 1103 -17.75 6.65 39.77
CA TYR A 1103 -16.53 7.44 39.66
C TYR A 1103 -16.64 8.73 40.47
N TYR A 1104 -15.60 9.07 41.22
CA TYR A 1104 -15.38 10.43 41.70
C TYR A 1104 -14.73 11.24 40.58
N ILE A 1105 -15.05 12.53 40.44
CA ILE A 1105 -14.45 13.40 39.41
C ILE A 1105 -13.61 14.47 40.07
N ILE A 1106 -12.39 14.64 39.55
CA ILE A 1106 -11.47 15.73 39.89
C ILE A 1106 -11.03 16.48 38.64
N ASN A 1107 -10.60 17.72 38.81
CA ASN A 1107 -9.97 18.50 37.74
C ASN A 1107 -8.45 18.45 37.89
N ASP A 1108 -7.71 18.23 36.79
CA ASP A 1108 -6.24 18.03 36.84
C ASP A 1108 -5.48 19.23 37.43
N ASN A 1109 -6.01 20.45 37.29
CA ASN A 1109 -5.35 21.67 37.78
C ASN A 1109 -5.87 22.13 39.14
N TYR A 1110 -6.95 21.53 39.62
CA TYR A 1110 -7.56 21.81 40.91
C TYR A 1110 -7.78 20.51 41.65
N ILE A 1111 -6.71 19.72 41.71
CA ILE A 1111 -6.72 18.37 42.27
C ILE A 1111 -7.02 18.36 43.78
N ASP A 1112 -6.88 19.51 44.44
CA ASP A 1112 -7.30 19.75 45.82
C ASP A 1112 -8.80 20.06 45.96
N ARG A 1113 -9.61 19.82 44.92
CA ARG A 1113 -11.06 20.05 44.93
C ARG A 1113 -11.86 18.91 44.30
N TYR A 1114 -13.05 18.66 44.83
CA TYR A 1114 -14.02 17.69 44.32
C TYR A 1114 -15.34 18.37 43.95
N ILE A 1115 -16.11 17.70 43.07
CA ILE A 1115 -17.44 18.18 42.67
C ILE A 1115 -18.47 17.88 43.76
N ALA A 1116 -19.24 18.89 44.17
CA ALA A 1116 -20.37 18.75 45.07
C ALA A 1116 -21.55 19.63 44.64
N PRO A 1117 -22.80 19.21 44.90
CA PRO A 1117 -23.96 20.07 44.71
C PRO A 1117 -24.10 21.10 45.83
N LYS A 1118 -24.34 22.37 45.46
CA LYS A 1118 -24.81 23.43 46.35
C LYS A 1118 -26.22 23.84 45.90
N SER A 1119 -27.24 23.38 46.64
CA SER A 1119 -28.63 23.30 46.14
C SER A 1119 -28.70 22.39 44.91
N ASN A 1120 -29.17 22.88 43.75
CA ASN A 1120 -29.22 22.10 42.50
C ASN A 1120 -28.04 22.38 41.56
N ILE A 1121 -27.07 23.22 41.91
CA ILE A 1121 -25.95 23.60 41.02
C ILE A 1121 -24.66 22.90 41.46
N LEU A 1122 -23.87 22.39 40.52
CA LEU A 1122 -22.59 21.74 40.80
C LEU A 1122 -21.46 22.78 40.96
N VAL A 1123 -20.73 22.68 42.08
CA VAL A 1123 -19.59 23.53 42.44
C VAL A 1123 -18.37 22.69 42.81
N LEU A 1124 -17.19 23.32 42.86
CA LEU A 1124 -15.95 22.67 43.32
C LEU A 1124 -15.65 23.07 44.78
N VAL A 1125 -15.58 22.07 45.65
CA VAL A 1125 -15.33 22.21 47.08
C VAL A 1125 -13.92 21.70 47.39
N GLN A 1126 -13.19 22.38 48.26
CA GLN A 1126 -11.84 21.96 48.65
C GLN A 1126 -11.88 20.70 49.52
N TYR A 1127 -10.96 19.76 49.30
CA TYR A 1127 -10.83 18.58 50.16
C TYR A 1127 -10.49 18.98 51.61
N PRO A 1128 -11.12 18.36 52.61
CA PRO A 1128 -10.71 18.50 54.01
C PRO A 1128 -9.31 17.92 54.27
N ASP A 1129 -8.97 16.85 53.55
CA ASP A 1129 -7.71 16.12 53.60
C ASP A 1129 -7.28 15.82 52.17
N ARG A 1130 -6.11 16.33 51.77
CA ARG A 1130 -5.57 16.19 50.41
C ARG A 1130 -5.02 14.79 50.12
N SER A 1131 -5.05 13.87 51.08
CA SER A 1131 -4.66 12.47 50.84
C SER A 1131 -5.83 11.59 50.36
N LYS A 1132 -7.07 12.10 50.44
CA LYS A 1132 -8.29 11.34 50.08
C LYS A 1132 -8.75 11.66 48.66
N LEU A 1133 -8.95 10.62 47.84
CA LEU A 1133 -9.52 10.66 46.49
C LEU A 1133 -11.01 10.29 46.49
N TYR A 1134 -11.48 9.46 47.42
CA TYR A 1134 -12.87 8.96 47.48
C TYR A 1134 -13.83 9.90 48.26
N THR A 1135 -13.64 11.23 48.14
CA THR A 1135 -14.50 12.24 48.78
C THR A 1135 -15.38 12.96 47.75
N GLY A 1136 -16.65 13.19 48.10
CA GLY A 1136 -17.64 13.85 47.23
C GLY A 1136 -18.80 12.94 46.85
N ASN A 1137 -19.66 13.39 45.95
CA ASN A 1137 -20.76 12.60 45.41
C ASN A 1137 -20.28 11.86 44.15
N PRO A 1138 -20.25 10.51 44.15
CA PRO A 1138 -19.86 9.76 42.98
C PRO A 1138 -20.88 9.93 41.86
N ILE A 1139 -20.40 9.82 40.63
CA ILE A 1139 -21.22 9.80 39.43
C ILE A 1139 -21.20 8.41 38.80
N THR A 1140 -22.28 8.03 38.15
CA THR A 1140 -22.38 6.85 37.30
C THR A 1140 -22.57 7.29 35.86
N ILE A 1141 -21.78 6.74 34.95
CA ILE A 1141 -21.90 7.02 33.52
C ILE A 1141 -22.87 6.02 32.90
N LYS A 1142 -23.91 6.53 32.23
CA LYS A 1142 -24.89 5.72 31.49
C LYS A 1142 -24.72 5.93 29.99
N SER A 1143 -24.98 4.89 29.20
CA SER A 1143 -25.06 5.03 27.75
C SER A 1143 -26.41 5.61 27.34
N VAL A 1144 -26.42 6.40 26.26
CA VAL A 1144 -27.66 6.89 25.63
C VAL A 1144 -28.32 5.81 24.77
N SER A 1145 -27.54 4.84 24.30
CA SER A 1145 -27.98 3.64 23.58
C SER A 1145 -27.92 2.41 24.50
N ASP A 1146 -28.75 1.38 24.30
CA ASP A 1146 -28.69 0.14 25.08
C ASP A 1146 -27.35 -0.60 24.83
N LYS A 1147 -26.34 -0.27 25.64
CA LYS A 1147 -25.04 -0.94 25.67
C LYS A 1147 -24.92 -1.80 26.92
N ASN A 1148 -24.15 -2.88 26.84
CA ASN A 1148 -23.87 -3.76 27.96
C ASN A 1148 -23.21 -2.97 29.13
N PRO A 1149 -23.65 -3.12 30.39
CA PRO A 1149 -23.08 -2.45 31.57
C PRO A 1149 -21.56 -2.65 31.73
N TYR A 1150 -21.03 -3.77 31.22
CA TYR A 1150 -19.60 -4.10 31.29
C TYR A 1150 -18.79 -3.59 30.09
N SER A 1151 -19.43 -2.88 29.15
CA SER A 1151 -18.74 -2.32 28.00
C SER A 1151 -17.90 -1.09 28.37
N ARG A 1152 -16.74 -0.97 27.72
CA ARG A 1152 -15.84 0.18 27.84
C ARG A 1152 -16.43 1.40 27.13
N ILE A 1153 -16.16 2.58 27.68
CA ILE A 1153 -16.54 3.86 27.08
C ILE A 1153 -15.52 4.22 26.00
N LEU A 1154 -16.00 4.40 24.78
CA LEU A 1154 -15.17 4.79 23.65
C LEU A 1154 -15.18 6.31 23.46
N ASN A 1155 -14.16 6.81 22.77
CA ASN A 1155 -14.08 8.22 22.39
C ASN A 1155 -15.33 8.63 21.59
N ARG A 1156 -15.97 9.74 22.00
CA ARG A 1156 -17.22 10.28 21.42
C ARG A 1156 -18.48 9.43 21.65
N ASP A 1157 -18.46 8.44 22.54
CA ASP A 1157 -19.70 7.82 22.98
C ASP A 1157 -20.65 8.87 23.56
N ASN A 1158 -21.92 8.82 23.14
CA ASN A 1158 -22.98 9.63 23.74
C ASN A 1158 -23.33 9.03 25.11
N ILE A 1159 -23.10 9.82 26.16
CA ILE A 1159 -23.24 9.39 27.55
C ILE A 1159 -24.11 10.35 28.36
N MET A 1160 -24.61 9.86 29.48
CA MET A 1160 -25.28 10.66 30.51
C MET A 1160 -24.57 10.46 31.84
N PHE A 1161 -24.47 11.53 32.63
CA PHE A 1161 -23.95 11.45 34.00
C PHE A 1161 -25.09 11.44 35.01
N HIS A 1162 -25.13 10.42 35.85
CA HIS A 1162 -26.02 10.33 36.99
C HIS A 1162 -25.25 10.56 38.27
N MET A 1163 -25.81 11.30 39.22
CA MET A 1163 -25.24 11.53 40.55
C MET A 1163 -26.23 11.07 41.61
N LEU A 1164 -25.73 10.38 42.63
CA LEU A 1164 -26.49 10.10 43.85
C LEU A 1164 -26.31 11.24 44.86
N TYR A 1165 -27.40 11.87 45.25
CA TYR A 1165 -27.41 12.99 46.21
C TYR A 1165 -28.65 12.89 47.11
N ASN A 1166 -28.48 12.99 48.44
CA ASN A 1166 -29.57 12.87 49.43
C ASN A 1166 -30.52 11.66 49.18
N SER A 1167 -29.96 10.49 48.87
CA SER A 1167 -30.70 9.25 48.54
C SER A 1167 -31.58 9.31 47.27
N GLY A 1168 -31.52 10.39 46.50
CA GLY A 1168 -32.13 10.52 45.17
C GLY A 1168 -31.10 10.37 44.06
N LYS A 1169 -31.55 9.88 42.90
CA LYS A 1169 -30.74 9.78 41.67
C LYS A 1169 -31.08 10.94 40.74
N TYR A 1170 -30.08 11.73 40.40
CA TYR A 1170 -30.23 12.93 39.58
C TYR A 1170 -29.43 12.79 38.29
N MET A 1171 -29.94 13.36 37.20
CA MET A 1171 -29.16 13.57 35.99
C MET A 1171 -28.42 14.91 36.08
N ILE A 1172 -27.15 14.91 35.68
CA ILE A 1172 -26.39 16.15 35.50
C ILE A 1172 -26.77 16.69 34.13
N ILE A 1173 -27.29 17.92 34.08
CA ILE A 1173 -27.66 18.60 32.84
C ILE A 1173 -27.03 19.99 32.77
N ARG A 1174 -26.94 20.53 31.55
CA ARG A 1174 -26.66 21.94 31.35
C ARG A 1174 -27.89 22.77 31.75
N ASP A 1175 -27.68 23.80 32.57
CA ASP A 1175 -28.73 24.78 32.85
C ASP A 1175 -28.96 25.69 31.63
N THR A 1176 -30.20 25.75 31.15
CA THR A 1176 -30.62 26.62 30.03
C THR A 1176 -31.15 27.98 30.51
N ASP A 1177 -31.47 28.11 31.79
CA ASP A 1177 -32.25 29.22 32.31
C ASP A 1177 -31.34 30.29 32.98
N THR A 1178 -30.17 29.87 33.46
CA THR A 1178 -29.19 30.73 34.15
C THR A 1178 -27.91 30.83 33.36
N ILE A 1179 -27.36 32.05 33.21
CA ILE A 1179 -26.13 32.32 32.46
C ILE A 1179 -25.11 32.96 33.39
N TYR A 1180 -23.93 32.34 33.52
CA TYR A 1180 -22.85 32.84 34.38
C TYR A 1180 -22.11 34.05 33.80
N ALA A 1181 -21.93 34.12 32.47
CA ALA A 1181 -21.25 35.23 31.81
C ALA A 1181 -21.60 35.32 30.32
N ARG A 1182 -21.41 36.51 29.71
CA ARG A 1182 -21.43 36.74 28.26
C ARG A 1182 -20.02 37.14 27.81
N GLN A 1183 -19.39 36.41 26.89
CA GLN A 1183 -18.12 36.83 26.29
C GLN A 1183 -18.39 37.63 25.00
N GLY A 1184 -18.12 38.95 25.01
CA GLY A 1184 -18.02 39.76 23.77
C GLY A 1184 -19.32 40.20 23.08
N GLY A 1185 -20.50 40.18 23.72
CA GLY A 1185 -21.73 40.75 23.14
C GLY A 1185 -23.00 39.93 23.38
N GLU A 1186 -23.96 40.01 22.44
CA GLU A 1186 -25.28 39.36 22.53
C GLU A 1186 -25.20 37.86 22.80
N CYS A 1187 -26.15 37.36 23.58
CA CYS A 1187 -26.05 36.05 24.23
C CYS A 1187 -26.22 34.84 23.29
N SER A 1188 -26.43 35.08 22.00
CA SER A 1188 -26.79 34.04 21.03
C SER A 1188 -25.63 33.09 20.70
N GLN A 1189 -24.37 33.43 20.99
CA GLN A 1189 -23.20 32.60 20.62
C GLN A 1189 -22.12 32.39 21.71
N ASN A 1190 -22.05 33.23 22.76
CA ASN A 1190 -20.91 33.25 23.70
C ASN A 1190 -21.28 33.21 25.19
N CYS A 1191 -22.35 32.49 25.55
CA CYS A 1191 -22.85 32.42 26.93
C CYS A 1191 -22.29 31.22 27.71
N VAL A 1192 -21.91 31.45 28.97
CA VAL A 1192 -21.33 30.44 29.88
C VAL A 1192 -22.42 29.87 30.78
N TYR A 1193 -22.62 28.56 30.78
CA TYR A 1193 -23.77 27.91 31.45
C TYR A 1193 -23.36 27.09 32.70
N PRO A 1194 -24.14 27.10 33.80
CA PRO A 1194 -23.97 26.18 34.92
C PRO A 1194 -24.29 24.72 34.58
N LEU A 1195 -23.71 23.80 35.37
CA LEU A 1195 -24.22 22.43 35.52
C LEU A 1195 -25.20 22.34 36.70
N LYS A 1196 -26.36 21.72 36.47
CA LYS A 1196 -27.39 21.49 37.50
C LYS A 1196 -27.80 20.02 37.59
N LEU A 1197 -28.30 19.64 38.78
CA LEU A 1197 -28.98 18.37 39.03
C LEU A 1197 -30.45 18.50 38.66
N GLN A 1198 -30.97 17.56 37.87
CA GLN A 1198 -32.38 17.46 37.51
C GLN A 1198 -32.94 16.10 37.95
N SER A 1199 -34.13 16.13 38.56
CA SER A 1199 -34.83 14.94 39.04
C SER A 1199 -35.67 14.22 37.96
N ASN A 1200 -36.00 14.91 36.86
CA ASN A 1200 -36.81 14.37 35.76
C ASN A 1200 -35.91 13.87 34.61
N LEU A 1201 -36.01 12.59 34.25
CA LEU A 1201 -35.12 11.91 33.31
C LEU A 1201 -35.53 12.03 31.83
N GLY A 1202 -36.58 12.80 31.50
CA GLY A 1202 -37.23 12.77 30.19
C GLY A 1202 -36.73 13.76 29.11
N ASN A 1203 -35.80 14.69 29.42
CA ASN A 1203 -35.32 15.68 28.44
C ASN A 1203 -33.83 15.46 28.11
N TYR A 1204 -33.57 14.48 27.26
CA TYR A 1204 -32.23 13.90 27.05
C TYR A 1204 -31.23 14.88 26.41
N ASP A 1205 -31.67 15.75 25.49
CA ASP A 1205 -30.74 16.52 24.63
C ASP A 1205 -29.79 17.47 25.37
N ILE A 1206 -30.20 18.02 26.53
CA ILE A 1206 -29.36 18.92 27.36
C ILE A 1206 -28.53 18.18 28.42
N GLY A 1207 -28.70 16.86 28.52
CA GLY A 1207 -27.98 15.94 29.41
C GLY A 1207 -27.11 14.92 28.67
N ILE A 1208 -26.99 15.01 27.35
CA ILE A 1208 -26.08 14.19 26.54
C ILE A 1208 -24.69 14.85 26.51
N PHE A 1209 -23.70 14.05 26.86
CA PHE A 1209 -22.29 14.42 26.84
C PHE A 1209 -21.50 13.43 25.98
N SER A 1210 -20.27 13.81 25.68
CA SER A 1210 -19.25 12.92 25.15
C SER A 1210 -17.91 13.19 25.83
N ILE A 1211 -17.09 12.16 25.96
CA ILE A 1211 -15.74 12.27 26.52
C ILE A 1211 -14.73 12.05 25.40
N LYS A 1212 -13.69 12.90 25.37
CA LYS A 1212 -12.55 12.77 24.46
C LYS A 1212 -11.26 12.70 25.27
N ASN A 1213 -10.39 11.77 24.90
CA ASN A 1213 -9.03 11.72 25.43
C ASN A 1213 -8.15 12.79 24.77
N ILE A 1214 -7.25 13.37 25.56
CA ILE A 1214 -6.11 14.14 25.07
C ILE A 1214 -4.85 13.44 25.54
N VAL A 1215 -3.96 13.16 24.60
CA VAL A 1215 -2.61 12.66 24.84
C VAL A 1215 -1.68 13.80 24.43
N SER A 1216 -1.22 14.59 25.40
CA SER A 1216 -0.04 15.45 25.24
C SER A 1216 1.12 14.78 25.98
N GLN A 1217 2.36 15.10 25.59
CA GLN A 1217 3.59 14.32 25.84
C GLN A 1217 3.81 13.76 27.26
N ASN A 1218 3.09 14.19 28.30
CA ASN A 1218 3.17 13.63 29.66
C ASN A 1218 1.84 13.54 30.44
N LYS A 1219 0.66 13.70 29.80
CA LYS A 1219 -0.62 13.76 30.52
C LYS A 1219 -1.73 12.98 29.84
N TYR A 1220 -2.27 11.98 30.54
CA TYR A 1220 -3.54 11.34 30.19
C TYR A 1220 -4.69 12.10 30.87
N CYS A 1221 -5.50 12.81 30.09
CA CYS A 1221 -6.63 13.61 30.58
C CYS A 1221 -7.86 13.48 29.68
N SER A 1222 -9.03 13.62 30.28
CA SER A 1222 -10.32 13.62 29.57
C SER A 1222 -10.91 15.02 29.50
N GLN A 1223 -11.47 15.37 28.35
CA GLN A 1223 -12.33 16.54 28.19
C GLN A 1223 -13.78 16.11 27.99
N ILE A 1224 -14.70 16.80 28.64
CA ILE A 1224 -16.14 16.52 28.59
C ILE A 1224 -16.80 17.58 27.71
N PHE A 1225 -17.55 17.11 26.71
CA PHE A 1225 -18.26 17.96 25.77
C PHE A 1225 -19.77 17.74 25.85
N SER A 1226 -20.55 18.78 25.58
CA SER A 1226 -22.00 18.71 25.40
C SER A 1226 -22.37 19.34 24.05
N SER A 1227 -23.35 18.76 23.35
CA SER A 1227 -23.89 19.34 22.12
C SER A 1227 -24.59 20.67 22.40
N PHE A 1228 -24.44 21.63 21.49
CA PHE A 1228 -25.05 22.95 21.65
C PHE A 1228 -25.77 23.43 20.39
N ARG A 1229 -25.05 23.68 19.29
CA ARG A 1229 -25.61 24.11 17.99
C ARG A 1229 -24.76 23.58 16.84
N GLU A 1230 -25.26 23.64 15.60
CA GLU A 1230 -24.45 23.34 14.41
C GLU A 1230 -23.13 24.10 14.47
N ASN A 1231 -22.02 23.36 14.34
CA ASN A 1231 -20.64 23.87 14.36
C ASN A 1231 -20.15 24.48 15.70
N THR A 1232 -20.86 24.31 16.82
CA THR A 1232 -20.40 24.76 18.16
C THR A 1232 -20.66 23.70 19.23
N MET A 1233 -19.61 23.32 19.97
CA MET A 1233 -19.70 22.45 21.15
C MET A 1233 -19.50 23.25 22.43
N LEU A 1234 -20.03 22.77 23.53
CA LEU A 1234 -19.74 23.30 24.86
C LEU A 1234 -18.69 22.43 25.54
N LEU A 1235 -17.59 23.05 25.97
CA LEU A 1235 -16.51 22.39 26.72
C LEU A 1235 -16.70 22.60 28.23
N ALA A 1236 -16.62 21.51 29.01
CA ALA A 1236 -16.68 21.57 30.47
C ALA A 1236 -15.40 22.23 31.01
N ASP A 1237 -15.55 23.43 31.56
CA ASP A 1237 -14.47 24.28 32.03
C ASP A 1237 -14.84 24.91 33.40
N MET A 1238 -13.92 25.68 33.97
CA MET A 1238 -14.14 26.34 35.25
C MET A 1238 -14.32 27.84 35.07
N TYR A 1239 -15.48 28.35 35.49
CA TYR A 1239 -15.74 29.80 35.53
C TYR A 1239 -15.47 30.34 36.95
N LYS A 1240 -14.72 31.43 37.01
CA LYS A 1240 -14.32 32.09 38.27
C LYS A 1240 -14.92 33.51 38.33
N PRO A 1241 -16.16 33.68 38.85
CA PRO A 1241 -16.79 34.98 38.89
C PRO A 1241 -16.12 35.97 39.85
N TRP A 1242 -15.57 35.50 40.99
CA TRP A 1242 -14.90 36.30 42.04
C TRP A 1242 -13.87 35.45 42.83
N ARG A 1243 -12.90 36.11 43.52
CA ARG A 1243 -11.66 35.52 44.10
C ARG A 1243 -11.79 34.24 44.98
N PHE A 1244 -12.98 33.83 45.43
CA PHE A 1244 -13.15 32.68 46.33
C PHE A 1244 -14.27 31.67 45.96
N SER A 1245 -14.88 31.75 44.77
CA SER A 1245 -15.88 30.75 44.33
C SER A 1245 -15.56 30.17 42.95
N PHE A 1246 -15.38 28.85 42.86
CA PHE A 1246 -15.22 28.12 41.60
C PHE A 1246 -16.54 27.47 41.22
N LYS A 1247 -17.08 27.83 40.05
CA LYS A 1247 -18.33 27.24 39.53
C LYS A 1247 -18.02 26.42 38.28
N ASN A 1248 -18.57 25.21 38.19
CA ASN A 1248 -18.46 24.40 36.98
C ASN A 1248 -19.29 25.04 35.87
N ALA A 1249 -18.68 25.23 34.71
CA ALA A 1249 -19.25 26.02 33.65
C ALA A 1249 -18.97 25.42 32.28
N TYR A 1250 -19.88 25.62 31.33
CA TYR A 1250 -19.67 25.25 29.94
C TYR A 1250 -19.34 26.48 29.10
N THR A 1251 -18.19 26.48 28.43
CA THR A 1251 -17.75 27.55 27.54
C THR A 1251 -17.96 27.14 26.08
N PRO A 1252 -18.60 27.97 25.23
CA PRO A 1252 -18.72 27.70 23.80
C PRO A 1252 -17.38 27.65 23.07
N VAL A 1253 -17.21 26.64 22.21
CA VAL A 1253 -16.04 26.46 21.34
C VAL A 1253 -16.51 26.11 19.93
N ALA A 1254 -16.06 26.88 18.94
CA ALA A 1254 -16.31 26.59 17.53
C ALA A 1254 -15.58 25.30 17.11
N VAL A 1255 -16.26 24.45 16.35
CA VAL A 1255 -15.74 23.14 15.89
C VAL A 1255 -14.49 23.29 15.01
N THR A 1256 -14.25 24.45 14.40
CA THR A 1256 -13.06 24.75 13.57
C THR A 1256 -11.83 25.23 14.34
N ASN A 1257 -11.98 25.66 15.61
CA ASN A 1257 -10.89 26.22 16.44
C ASN A 1257 -10.64 25.40 17.71
N TYR A 1258 -11.08 24.14 17.75
CA TYR A 1258 -11.00 23.35 18.98
C TYR A 1258 -9.56 22.97 19.35
N GLU A 1259 -8.65 22.79 18.36
CA GLU A 1259 -7.28 22.33 18.61
C GLU A 1259 -6.40 23.38 19.31
N THR A 1260 -6.59 24.66 19.03
CA THR A 1260 -5.84 25.77 19.66
C THR A 1260 -6.34 26.10 21.07
N LYS A 1261 -7.60 25.77 21.43
CA LYS A 1261 -8.11 25.86 22.82
C LYS A 1261 -7.77 24.64 23.69
N LEU A 1262 -7.22 23.55 23.14
CA LEU A 1262 -6.79 22.35 23.89
C LEU A 1262 -5.69 22.64 24.95
N LEU A 1263 -5.07 23.82 24.92
CA LEU A 1263 -4.05 24.24 25.89
C LEU A 1263 -4.63 25.06 27.07
N SER A 1264 -5.95 25.29 27.14
CA SER A 1264 -6.55 25.92 28.34
C SER A 1264 -6.55 24.93 29.49
N THR A 1265 -5.87 25.29 30.58
CA THR A 1265 -5.53 24.36 31.66
C THR A 1265 -6.79 23.79 32.33
N SER A 1266 -7.78 24.58 32.70
CA SER A 1266 -8.92 24.18 33.56
C SER A 1266 -9.96 23.21 32.97
N SER A 1267 -9.80 22.72 31.74
CA SER A 1267 -10.78 21.84 31.07
C SER A 1267 -10.51 20.34 31.23
N PHE A 1268 -9.44 19.96 31.93
CA PHE A 1268 -9.01 18.56 32.09
C PHE A 1268 -9.61 17.89 33.31
N TRP A 1269 -10.33 16.79 33.08
CA TRP A 1269 -11.01 16.00 34.11
C TRP A 1269 -10.42 14.60 34.22
N LYS A 1270 -10.43 14.04 35.42
CA LYS A 1270 -10.09 12.64 35.70
C LYS A 1270 -11.19 11.97 36.51
N PHE A 1271 -11.45 10.71 36.19
CA PHE A 1271 -12.47 9.88 36.82
C PHE A 1271 -11.79 8.86 37.72
N ILE A 1272 -12.16 8.78 38.99
CA ILE A 1272 -11.52 7.93 39.99
C ILE A 1272 -12.52 6.84 40.40
N SER A 1273 -12.25 5.60 40.01
CA SER A 1273 -12.97 4.43 40.52
C SER A 1273 -12.37 4.01 41.87
N ARG A 1274 -13.15 3.31 42.69
CA ARG A 1274 -12.59 2.60 43.84
C ARG A 1274 -11.72 1.44 43.35
N ASP A 1275 -10.49 1.37 43.83
CA ASP A 1275 -9.51 0.37 43.40
C ASP A 1275 -8.81 -0.26 44.62
N PRO A 1276 -8.69 -1.59 44.69
CA PRO A 1276 -8.07 -2.28 45.82
C PRO A 1276 -6.62 -1.89 46.10
N GLY A 1277 -5.88 -1.40 45.10
CA GLY A 1277 -4.50 -0.94 45.28
C GLY A 1277 -4.38 0.46 45.89
N TRP A 1278 -5.50 1.13 46.19
CA TRP A 1278 -5.55 2.41 46.89
C TRP A 1278 -6.60 2.40 48.00
N VAL A 1279 -6.12 2.33 49.24
CA VAL A 1279 -6.93 2.35 50.47
C VAL A 1279 -6.75 3.70 51.19
N GLU A 1280 -7.88 4.27 51.65
CA GLU A 1280 -8.02 5.58 52.32
C GLU A 1280 -8.57 5.49 53.73
#